data_AF-A0A5N5IFI9-F1
#
_entry.id   AF-A0A5N5IFI9-F1
#
_cell.length_a   1.000
_cell.length_b   1.000
_cell.length_c   1.000
_cell.angle_alpha   90.00
_cell.angle_beta   90.00
_cell.angle_gamma   90.00
#
_symmetry.space_group_name_H-M   'P 1'
#
loop_
_entity.id
_entity.type
_entity.pdbx_description
1 polymer ?
#
loop_
_entity_poly.entity_id
_entity_poly.type
_entity_poly.pdbx_seq_one_letter_code
_entity_poly.pdbx_strand_id
1 'polypeptide(L)'
;MALVRISQGTSSDSNTFRGYRYDVFLSFRGEDPRKTFTDHLYTALNNAGFLTFRDDNELERGEAIKPGLQKAIQLSRTSVVVFSKDYASSRWCLDELVVILEHKRTSIDHVVLPVFHNVDPSHLRNQTGSIEKAFAEHQRTQSSKKVKGWREALAEVANLAGMVLADGYESKFIKDIVKVIRDKLSRTHLSIESKLVGIHSRVEHINLWLQDPSHDVGVLVVNGLPGIGKTTIAQCVYNSNFESFERSSYVESIRETASHPNGLVQIQKQILCDILNGKKEKIHNVSEGIIKIGRAISLRRVLLVLDDVDHMDQFDAVLRMKDQFYPGSKIIITTRRKRLLKAHEGITVHEVGPLGFGESLELLSQHAFGQDHPLEGYEKYSEEVVQHSGRLPLALKVLGSSLFREPKRVWKSTVEKLKVIPNGEIMNKLRISYDSLQDDHNQKLFLHIACFFIGNDEDYIVRILDGCDFETICGIQNLIDRCLVTIDRDNKLSMHDMIRDMGREIVRQESYEPENRSRLWSSKDSFEVLREKNGTQAIEGLMLGMHELLTNSPINSNENVLETNSFARMHKLKLLCLRHVRLDGCYAELPTRLRWLCWLKFPLDSIPVDFSLEKLVVLEMQYSNLRQLCKRANFLPSLKILDVSHSHGLTEIIDFSLCPKLEELILVDCTGLIDVHESIGNLERLMYLNMKDCKNLRMLPKNMCMLKSLKTLILSGCSNLDEFPVEMMKEMEFNYLATDGIPLRPERSLTILSSFPCSLVELSLKGCNLSDDVFPTDLSNLSYLRSLHLDGNPICSMPVFIKGLRRLDHLSFQDCNRLESLVGLPKVHQTTNIAQCISLRKIKYLPHERRSRTYYVGNNYNLVEWEHDYKIEPIDRVDVEIIKLLGLCNLESMPAVRMCHPLAIRNPKEIQPVQEEETKSWKKLINIAVSGAAGMISNHLLFKLASGEVFGPDQPIALKLLGSERSFQALEGVAMELEDSLFPLLREVSIGIDPYEVFQDVEWALLIGAKPRGPGMERADLLDLNGQIFVEQGKALNAVASHNVKVIVVGNPCNTNALICLKNAPNIPAKNFHALTRLDENRAKCQLALKAGVFYDKVSNVTIWGNHSTTQVPDFLNARINGLPVKEVIKDHKWLEEEFTELIQKRGGVLIKKWGRSSAASTAMSIADAIKSLVTPTPEGDWFSSAVYTNGNPYGIAEDLVFSMPCRSKGDGDYELVKDIQFDDYLRKRIKRSEAELLAEKRCVAHLTGQGIAVCDLPEDTMLPGEM
;
A
#
# COMPACT_ATOMS: atom_id res chain seq x y z
N MET A 1 -28.64 -18.99 52.65
CA MET A 1 -27.54 -19.91 53.01
C MET A 1 -26.42 -19.75 51.98
N ALA A 2 -25.19 -19.57 52.46
CA ALA A 2 -23.88 -19.74 51.79
C ALA A 2 -23.62 -18.97 50.48
N LEU A 3 -22.75 -17.94 50.49
CA LEU A 3 -21.27 -17.95 50.32
C LEU A 3 -20.82 -18.26 48.87
N VAL A 4 -20.00 -17.38 48.27
CA VAL A 4 -18.63 -17.67 47.76
C VAL A 4 -18.01 -16.44 47.04
N ARG A 5 -16.90 -16.00 47.66
CA ARG A 5 -15.60 -15.47 47.18
C ARG A 5 -15.44 -14.54 45.95
N ILE A 6 -14.72 -13.46 46.29
CA ILE A 6 -13.88 -12.57 45.48
C ILE A 6 -12.79 -13.35 44.73
N SER A 7 -12.58 -13.01 43.45
CA SER A 7 -11.28 -13.16 42.78
C SER A 7 -10.96 -11.86 42.04
N GLN A 8 -9.74 -11.36 42.27
CA GLN A 8 -9.18 -10.17 41.65
C GLN A 8 -8.84 -10.46 40.19
N GLY A 9 -9.38 -9.65 39.28
CA GLY A 9 -8.94 -9.57 37.89
C GLY A 9 -8.41 -8.16 37.62
N THR A 10 -7.11 -8.06 37.35
CA THR A 10 -6.46 -6.88 36.78
C THR A 10 -6.86 -6.79 35.30
N SER A 11 -7.72 -5.83 34.93
CA SER A 11 -7.80 -5.35 33.54
C SER A 11 -7.29 -3.90 33.51
N SER A 12 -6.26 -3.70 32.71
CA SER A 12 -5.78 -2.39 32.28
C SER A 12 -6.55 -2.02 31.01
N ASP A 13 -7.76 -1.49 31.17
CA ASP A 13 -8.52 -0.88 30.07
C ASP A 13 -8.39 0.64 30.14
N SER A 14 -7.55 1.19 29.26
CA SER A 14 -7.41 2.63 29.04
C SER A 14 -8.54 3.13 28.13
N ASN A 15 -9.74 3.27 28.68
CA ASN A 15 -10.79 4.12 28.12
C ASN A 15 -11.67 4.63 29.28
N THR A 16 -11.21 5.70 29.93
CA THR A 16 -11.99 6.33 31.01
C THR A 16 -12.77 7.52 30.47
N PHE A 17 -14.06 7.30 30.21
CA PHE A 17 -15.04 8.35 30.55
C PHE A 17 -14.83 8.64 32.04
N ARG A 18 -14.16 9.75 32.37
CA ARG A 18 -14.03 10.20 33.76
C ARG A 18 -15.42 10.69 34.21
N GLY A 19 -16.18 9.81 34.83
CA GLY A 19 -17.40 10.18 35.53
C GLY A 19 -17.05 11.09 36.71
N TYR A 20 -17.10 12.41 36.50
CA TYR A 20 -17.00 13.36 37.60
C TYR A 20 -18.19 13.16 38.54
N ARG A 21 -17.90 12.97 39.83
CA ARG A 21 -18.92 12.85 40.88
C ARG A 21 -19.34 14.21 41.41
N TYR A 22 -18.49 15.23 41.26
CA TYR A 22 -18.73 16.58 41.77
C TYR A 22 -18.42 17.62 40.69
N ASP A 23 -19.18 18.71 40.66
CA ASP A 23 -18.87 19.86 39.83
C ASP A 23 -17.74 20.70 40.44
N VAL A 24 -17.71 20.82 41.77
CA VAL A 24 -16.75 21.66 42.50
C VAL A 24 -16.18 20.95 43.72
N PHE A 25 -14.85 20.94 43.88
CA PHE A 25 -14.13 20.62 45.11
C PHE A 25 -13.72 21.91 45.83
N LEU A 26 -14.03 22.03 47.12
CA LEU A 26 -13.71 23.22 47.90
C LEU A 26 -12.55 22.95 48.87
N SER A 27 -11.37 23.53 48.64
CA SER A 27 -10.21 23.46 49.57
C SER A 27 -10.09 24.74 50.38
N PHE A 28 -9.99 24.63 51.70
CA PHE A 28 -9.92 25.76 52.63
C PHE A 28 -9.31 25.34 53.97
N ARG A 29 -8.92 26.31 54.82
CA ARG A 29 -8.47 26.04 56.20
C ARG A 29 -9.68 25.88 57.12
N GLY A 30 -9.73 24.83 57.94
CA GLY A 30 -10.89 24.56 58.81
C GLY A 30 -11.13 25.54 59.97
N GLU A 31 -10.13 26.27 60.46
CA GLU A 31 -10.22 27.07 61.70
C GLU A 31 -10.61 28.55 61.52
N ASP A 32 -10.59 29.12 60.30
CA ASP A 32 -10.63 30.59 60.12
C ASP A 32 -11.79 31.11 59.20
N PRO A 33 -12.06 30.57 57.98
CA PRO A 33 -13.19 30.96 57.12
C PRO A 33 -14.37 29.95 57.09
N ARG A 34 -14.28 28.82 57.80
CA ARG A 34 -15.20 27.67 57.66
C ARG A 34 -16.66 27.98 57.96
N LYS A 35 -16.94 28.78 58.99
CA LYS A 35 -18.30 29.16 59.41
C LYS A 35 -18.77 30.50 58.84
N THR A 36 -17.97 31.14 58.00
CA THR A 36 -18.23 32.48 57.47
C THR A 36 -18.26 32.42 55.93
N PHE A 37 -17.20 32.91 55.28
CA PHE A 37 -17.11 33.04 53.84
C PHE A 37 -17.29 31.70 53.10
N THR A 38 -16.62 30.63 53.57
CA THR A 38 -16.62 29.33 52.89
C THR A 38 -17.99 28.65 52.93
N ASP A 39 -18.73 28.77 54.03
CA ASP A 39 -20.08 28.21 54.14
C ASP A 39 -21.06 28.92 53.19
N HIS A 40 -21.01 30.25 53.15
CA HIS A 40 -21.82 31.05 52.21
C HIS A 40 -21.47 30.75 50.75
N LEU A 41 -20.20 30.54 50.42
CA LEU A 41 -19.77 30.15 49.08
C LEU A 41 -20.29 28.75 48.72
N TYR A 42 -20.18 27.77 49.63
CA TYR A 42 -20.71 26.42 49.44
C TYR A 42 -22.22 26.43 49.18
N THR A 43 -23.00 27.16 49.99
CA THR A 43 -24.44 27.31 49.80
C THR A 43 -24.78 27.99 48.47
N ALA A 44 -24.05 29.03 48.08
CA ALA A 44 -24.29 29.74 46.83
C ALA A 44 -24.01 28.88 45.59
N LEU A 45 -22.98 28.01 45.64
CA LEU A 45 -22.67 27.06 44.58
C LEU A 45 -23.77 26.01 44.41
N ASN A 46 -24.22 25.41 45.52
CA ASN A 46 -25.32 24.43 45.49
C ASN A 46 -26.65 25.07 45.01
N ASN A 47 -26.97 26.28 45.47
CA ASN A 47 -28.17 27.02 45.01
C ASN A 47 -28.10 27.40 43.52
N ALA A 48 -26.90 27.49 42.95
CA ALA A 48 -26.69 27.70 41.53
C ALA A 48 -26.78 26.40 40.70
N GLY A 49 -26.99 25.25 41.35
CA GLY A 49 -27.15 23.94 40.72
C GLY A 49 -25.86 23.11 40.61
N PHE A 50 -24.76 23.54 41.23
CA PHE A 50 -23.50 22.78 41.21
C PHE A 50 -23.45 21.75 42.34
N LEU A 51 -23.05 20.52 42.04
CA LEU A 51 -22.81 19.50 43.05
C LEU A 51 -21.42 19.70 43.68
N THR A 52 -21.37 20.32 44.86
CA THR A 52 -20.11 20.75 45.51
C THR A 52 -19.68 19.80 46.63
N PHE A 53 -18.44 19.30 46.58
CA PHE A 53 -17.83 18.50 47.65
C PHE A 53 -17.23 19.39 48.74
N ARG A 54 -17.51 19.04 50.00
CA ARG A 54 -16.95 19.65 51.22
C ARG A 54 -16.62 18.53 52.22
N ASP A 55 -15.39 18.58 52.75
CA ASP A 55 -14.74 17.62 53.66
C ASP A 55 -15.63 17.04 54.79
N ASP A 56 -16.55 17.82 55.35
CA ASP A 56 -17.33 17.45 56.54
C ASP A 56 -18.56 16.56 56.30
N ASN A 57 -19.09 16.53 55.08
CA ASN A 57 -20.44 16.01 54.83
C ASN A 57 -20.47 14.66 54.09
N GLU A 58 -19.37 14.24 53.45
CA GLU A 58 -19.42 13.16 52.45
C GLU A 58 -18.32 12.09 52.56
N LEU A 59 -17.46 12.13 53.58
CA LEU A 59 -16.56 11.02 53.89
C LEU A 59 -17.34 9.90 54.60
N GLU A 60 -17.31 8.68 54.05
CA GLU A 60 -17.96 7.52 54.68
C GLU A 60 -17.34 7.21 56.05
N ARG A 61 -18.18 7.09 57.09
CA ARG A 61 -17.73 6.81 58.47
C ARG A 61 -17.02 5.44 58.51
N GLY A 62 -15.70 5.45 58.66
CA GLY A 62 -14.87 4.25 58.75
C GLY A 62 -13.71 4.19 57.75
N GLU A 63 -13.68 5.06 56.74
CA GLU A 63 -12.55 5.16 55.81
C GLU A 63 -11.42 6.07 56.33
N ALA A 64 -10.18 5.78 55.90
CA ALA A 64 -9.08 6.69 56.14
C ALA A 64 -9.31 8.01 55.37
N ILE A 65 -9.24 9.13 56.08
CA ILE A 65 -9.55 10.49 55.58
C ILE A 65 -8.73 10.84 54.32
N LYS A 66 -7.47 10.39 54.24
CA LYS A 66 -6.52 10.79 53.20
C LYS A 66 -6.81 10.18 51.80
N PRO A 67 -7.08 8.86 51.64
CA PRO A 67 -7.55 8.30 50.37
C PRO A 67 -8.87 8.88 49.85
N GLY A 68 -9.84 9.13 50.74
CA GLY A 68 -11.16 9.66 50.35
C GLY A 68 -11.08 11.07 49.75
N LEU A 69 -10.26 11.95 50.34
CA LEU A 69 -10.01 13.31 49.83
C LEU A 69 -9.30 13.32 48.48
N GLN A 70 -8.30 12.45 48.28
CA GLN A 70 -7.63 12.32 46.97
C GLN A 70 -8.61 11.89 45.88
N LYS A 71 -9.50 10.95 46.18
CA LYS A 71 -10.54 10.49 45.26
C LYS A 71 -11.55 11.60 44.95
N ALA A 72 -11.96 12.39 45.95
CA ALA A 72 -12.87 13.52 45.74
C ALA A 72 -12.29 14.59 44.81
N ILE A 73 -10.99 14.93 44.96
CA ILE A 73 -10.29 15.86 44.06
C ILE A 73 -10.29 15.33 42.62
N GLN A 74 -9.93 14.05 42.43
CA GLN A 74 -9.88 13.41 41.11
C GLN A 74 -11.26 13.27 40.43
N LEU A 75 -12.33 13.23 41.21
CA LEU A 75 -13.71 13.13 40.73
C LEU A 75 -14.42 14.49 40.62
N SER A 76 -13.70 15.60 40.74
CA SER A 76 -14.28 16.95 40.67
C SER A 76 -13.88 17.66 39.38
N ARG A 77 -14.82 18.37 38.73
CA ARG A 77 -14.54 19.14 37.50
C ARG A 77 -13.72 20.41 37.76
N THR A 78 -13.95 21.06 38.89
CA THR A 78 -13.27 22.30 39.29
C THR A 78 -12.82 22.22 40.74
N SER A 79 -11.61 22.67 41.06
CA SER A 79 -11.17 22.92 42.44
C SER A 79 -11.12 24.41 42.73
N VAL A 80 -11.86 24.83 43.76
CA VAL A 80 -11.82 26.21 44.29
C VAL A 80 -10.98 26.20 45.56
N VAL A 81 -9.86 26.93 45.55
CA VAL A 81 -8.90 26.97 46.68
C VAL A 81 -9.00 28.32 47.37
N VAL A 82 -9.50 28.34 48.60
CA VAL A 82 -9.70 29.56 49.40
C VAL A 82 -8.49 29.79 50.31
N PHE A 83 -7.64 30.74 49.95
CA PHE A 83 -6.46 31.14 50.73
C PHE A 83 -6.83 32.16 51.81
N SER A 84 -6.66 31.77 53.08
CA SER A 84 -6.69 32.64 54.26
C SER A 84 -5.28 32.81 54.85
N LYS A 85 -5.12 33.74 55.81
CA LYS A 85 -3.80 34.07 56.42
C LYS A 85 -3.10 32.86 57.02
N ASP A 86 -3.88 31.90 57.53
CA ASP A 86 -3.42 30.68 58.20
C ASP A 86 -3.57 29.42 57.34
N TYR A 87 -3.81 29.54 56.03
CA TYR A 87 -3.93 28.37 55.15
C TYR A 87 -2.66 27.49 55.18
N ALA A 88 -1.48 28.11 55.13
CA ALA A 88 -0.19 27.43 55.10
C ALA A 88 0.25 26.79 56.43
N SER A 89 -0.42 27.10 57.55
CA SER A 89 -0.14 26.42 58.83
C SER A 89 -0.68 24.98 58.85
N SER A 90 -1.66 24.68 58.00
CA SER A 90 -2.29 23.37 57.88
C SER A 90 -1.50 22.42 56.99
N ARG A 91 -0.94 21.37 57.58
CA ARG A 91 -0.38 20.24 56.82
C ARG A 91 -1.40 19.63 55.84
N TRP A 92 -2.68 19.55 56.22
CA TRP A 92 -3.73 18.96 55.40
C TRP A 92 -4.03 19.79 54.15
N CYS A 93 -4.17 21.11 54.30
CA CYS A 93 -4.45 22.00 53.18
C CYS A 93 -3.27 22.02 52.18
N LEU A 94 -2.03 21.94 52.68
CA LEU A 94 -0.84 21.86 51.83
C LEU A 94 -0.74 20.50 51.09
N ASP A 95 -1.10 19.39 51.75
CA ASP A 95 -1.17 18.06 51.11
C ASP A 95 -2.29 18.02 50.04
N GLU A 96 -3.46 18.61 50.30
CA GLU A 96 -4.54 18.75 49.30
C GLU A 96 -4.12 19.57 48.10
N LEU A 97 -3.48 20.72 48.33
CA LEU A 97 -3.05 21.62 47.26
C LEU A 97 -2.07 20.94 46.30
N VAL A 98 -1.16 20.11 46.81
CA VAL A 98 -0.26 19.31 45.97
C VAL A 98 -1.07 18.36 45.09
N VAL A 99 -2.06 17.66 45.65
CA VAL A 99 -2.91 16.72 44.90
C VAL A 99 -3.76 17.44 43.84
N ILE A 100 -4.30 18.62 44.17
CA ILE A 100 -5.05 19.46 43.22
C ILE A 100 -4.18 19.84 42.03
N LEU A 101 -2.94 20.27 42.27
CA LEU A 101 -2.03 20.66 41.19
C LEU A 101 -1.48 19.46 40.42
N GLU A 102 -1.22 18.33 41.07
CA GLU A 102 -0.91 17.07 40.38
C GLU A 102 -2.05 16.63 39.48
N HIS A 103 -3.30 16.73 39.95
CA HIS A 103 -4.47 16.42 39.14
C HIS A 103 -4.62 17.40 37.98
N LYS A 104 -4.42 18.70 38.21
CA LYS A 104 -4.40 19.72 37.14
C LYS A 104 -3.34 19.43 36.08
N ARG A 105 -2.13 19.02 36.48
CA ARG A 105 -1.05 18.69 35.53
C ARG A 105 -1.34 17.44 34.70
N THR A 106 -2.16 16.53 35.24
CA THR A 106 -2.53 15.26 34.61
C THR A 106 -3.92 15.26 33.96
N SER A 107 -4.67 16.35 34.10
CA SER A 107 -6.04 16.50 33.62
C SER A 107 -6.22 17.87 32.97
N ILE A 108 -6.32 17.91 31.64
CA ILE A 108 -6.54 19.15 30.88
C ILE A 108 -7.85 19.84 31.27
N ASP A 109 -8.87 19.05 31.62
CA ASP A 109 -10.22 19.55 31.92
C ASP A 109 -10.39 20.05 33.37
N HIS A 110 -9.41 19.82 34.27
CA HIS A 110 -9.56 20.17 35.68
C HIS A 110 -9.20 21.64 35.93
N VAL A 111 -10.22 22.45 36.17
CA VAL A 111 -10.05 23.89 36.43
C VAL A 111 -9.67 24.12 37.89
N VAL A 112 -8.61 24.89 38.14
CA VAL A 112 -8.27 25.38 39.49
C VAL A 112 -8.50 26.88 39.58
N LEU A 113 -9.34 27.30 40.53
CA LEU A 113 -9.66 28.70 40.82
C LEU A 113 -9.12 29.11 42.20
N PRO A 114 -8.02 29.88 42.28
CA PRO A 114 -7.58 30.46 43.54
C PRO A 114 -8.47 31.63 43.95
N VAL A 115 -8.93 31.62 45.20
CA VAL A 115 -9.70 32.69 45.83
C VAL A 115 -8.89 33.21 47.02
N PHE A 116 -8.45 34.45 46.95
CA PHE A 116 -7.61 35.08 47.97
C PHE A 116 -8.49 35.92 48.91
N HIS A 117 -8.79 35.37 50.09
CA HIS A 117 -9.64 35.99 51.10
C HIS A 117 -8.77 36.74 52.11
N ASN A 118 -8.71 38.08 51.99
CA ASN A 118 -7.89 38.95 52.85
C ASN A 118 -6.40 38.57 52.90
N VAL A 119 -5.89 38.01 51.80
CA VAL A 119 -4.48 37.64 51.61
C VAL A 119 -4.02 38.18 50.25
N ASP A 120 -2.84 38.80 50.22
CA ASP A 120 -2.22 39.23 48.98
C ASP A 120 -1.58 38.02 48.26
N PRO A 121 -1.88 37.79 46.96
CA PRO A 121 -1.26 36.72 46.17
C PRO A 121 0.28 36.73 46.19
N SER A 122 0.91 37.91 46.32
CA SER A 122 2.36 38.06 46.41
C SER A 122 2.95 37.43 47.67
N HIS A 123 2.20 37.41 48.79
CA HIS A 123 2.64 36.73 50.01
C HIS A 123 2.68 35.22 49.83
N LEU A 124 1.77 34.65 49.02
CA LEU A 124 1.77 33.22 48.68
C LEU A 124 2.89 32.89 47.69
N ARG A 125 3.09 33.74 46.67
CA ARG A 125 4.13 33.57 45.65
C ARG A 125 5.54 33.65 46.23
N ASN A 126 5.81 34.69 47.03
CA ASN A 126 7.11 34.94 47.63
C ASN A 126 7.28 34.29 49.01
N GLN A 127 6.21 33.67 49.53
CA GLN A 127 6.18 32.94 50.80
C GLN A 127 6.62 33.81 51.99
N THR A 128 6.16 35.06 52.03
CA THR A 128 6.51 36.09 53.03
C THR A 128 5.42 36.24 54.10
N GLY A 129 5.77 36.83 55.25
CA GLY A 129 4.78 37.16 56.29
C GLY A 129 4.28 35.96 57.09
N SER A 130 2.97 35.73 57.16
CA SER A 130 2.39 34.59 57.92
C SER A 130 2.77 33.23 57.34
N ILE A 131 2.97 33.17 56.01
CA ILE A 131 3.33 31.94 55.29
C ILE A 131 4.78 31.53 55.58
N GLU A 132 5.68 32.51 55.70
CA GLU A 132 7.07 32.28 56.09
C GLU A 132 7.16 31.63 57.47
N LYS A 133 6.40 32.17 58.43
CA LYS A 133 6.31 31.64 59.80
C LYS A 133 5.81 30.20 59.82
N ALA A 134 4.75 29.91 59.06
CA ALA A 134 4.20 28.55 58.95
C ALA A 134 5.23 27.56 58.39
N PHE A 135 5.99 27.94 57.36
CA PHE A 135 7.01 27.06 56.80
C PHE A 135 8.24 26.86 57.71
N ALA A 136 8.62 27.87 58.49
CA ALA A 136 9.67 27.73 59.49
C ALA A 136 9.31 26.68 60.56
N GLU A 137 8.02 26.56 60.90
CA GLU A 137 7.51 25.54 61.82
C GLU A 137 7.45 24.14 61.17
N HIS A 138 6.97 24.04 59.92
CA HIS A 138 6.96 22.78 59.18
C HIS A 138 8.37 22.21 58.91
N GLN A 139 9.37 23.08 58.71
CA GLN A 139 10.77 22.66 58.54
C GLN A 139 11.35 21.95 59.78
N ARG A 140 10.80 22.22 60.97
CA ARG A 140 11.23 21.54 62.20
C ARG A 140 10.61 20.15 62.36
N THR A 141 9.48 19.88 61.71
CA THR A 141 8.65 18.68 61.97
C THR A 141 8.47 17.76 60.76
N GLN A 142 8.83 18.19 59.55
CA GLN A 142 8.59 17.47 58.30
C GLN A 142 9.88 17.28 57.48
N SER A 143 9.85 16.31 56.55
CA SER A 143 11.00 16.06 55.68
C SER A 143 11.23 17.20 54.68
N SER A 144 12.49 17.49 54.38
CA SER A 144 12.91 18.52 53.42
C SER A 144 12.22 18.36 52.05
N LYS A 145 12.09 17.12 51.57
CA LYS A 145 11.39 16.80 50.30
C LYS A 145 9.92 17.24 50.33
N LYS A 146 9.22 17.03 51.45
CA LYS A 146 7.81 17.35 51.58
C LYS A 146 7.56 18.85 51.66
N VAL A 147 8.37 19.55 52.46
CA VAL A 147 8.33 21.02 52.55
C VAL A 147 8.64 21.67 51.21
N LYS A 148 9.60 21.13 50.45
CA LYS A 148 9.91 21.60 49.10
C LYS A 148 8.70 21.49 48.17
N GLY A 149 8.03 20.33 48.13
CA GLY A 149 6.82 20.13 47.33
C GLY A 149 5.68 21.10 47.69
N TRP A 150 5.48 21.39 48.98
CA TRP A 150 4.49 22.38 49.41
C TRP A 150 4.81 23.81 48.98
N ARG A 151 6.10 24.20 49.05
CA ARG A 151 6.54 25.54 48.59
C ARG A 151 6.36 25.71 47.09
N GLU A 152 6.66 24.68 46.30
CA GLU A 152 6.46 24.68 44.84
C GLU A 152 4.97 24.78 44.48
N ALA A 153 4.12 23.99 45.13
CA ALA A 153 2.67 24.04 44.93
C ALA A 153 2.07 25.42 45.24
N LEU A 154 2.49 26.06 46.33
CA LEU A 154 2.04 27.41 46.69
C LEU A 154 2.50 28.48 45.71
N ALA A 155 3.73 28.38 45.19
CA ALA A 155 4.22 29.29 44.18
C ALA A 155 3.47 29.13 42.84
N GLU A 156 3.18 27.89 42.44
CA GLU A 156 2.44 27.57 41.21
C GLU A 156 1.01 28.11 41.26
N VAL A 157 0.26 27.82 42.33
CA VAL A 157 -1.14 28.26 42.44
C VAL A 157 -1.25 29.79 42.53
N ALA A 158 -0.26 30.46 43.14
CA ALA A 158 -0.20 31.93 43.20
C ALA A 158 0.14 32.60 41.86
N ASN A 159 0.63 31.84 40.87
CA ASN A 159 0.83 32.31 39.50
C ASN A 159 -0.42 32.17 38.63
N LEU A 160 -1.47 31.49 39.13
CA LEU A 160 -2.74 31.40 38.42
C LEU A 160 -3.56 32.69 38.60
N ALA A 161 -4.31 33.07 37.56
CA ALA A 161 -5.28 34.16 37.64
C ALA A 161 -6.42 33.75 38.60
N GLY A 162 -6.40 34.30 39.81
CA GLY A 162 -7.42 34.07 40.84
C GLY A 162 -8.25 35.31 41.14
N MET A 163 -9.15 35.18 42.09
CA MET A 163 -10.04 36.26 42.53
C MET A 163 -9.59 36.78 43.89
N VAL A 164 -9.35 38.08 44.01
CA VAL A 164 -8.90 38.72 45.26
C VAL A 164 -10.04 39.52 45.87
N LEU A 165 -10.32 39.28 47.15
CA LEU A 165 -11.20 40.14 47.94
C LEU A 165 -10.36 41.28 48.54
N ALA A 166 -10.41 42.47 47.94
CA ALA A 166 -9.80 43.70 48.47
C ALA A 166 -10.92 44.64 48.95
N ASP A 167 -11.00 44.89 50.27
CA ASP A 167 -11.93 45.81 50.96
C ASP A 167 -13.34 45.95 50.32
N GLY A 168 -14.02 44.82 50.10
CA GLY A 168 -15.33 44.75 49.43
C GLY A 168 -16.36 43.84 50.12
N TYR A 169 -17.62 43.91 49.67
CA TYR A 169 -18.71 43.08 50.23
C TYR A 169 -18.61 41.61 49.78
N GLU A 170 -18.46 40.69 50.74
CA GLU A 170 -18.34 39.24 50.49
C GLU A 170 -19.49 38.67 49.65
N SER A 171 -20.72 39.15 49.86
CA SER A 171 -21.91 38.67 49.14
C SER A 171 -21.87 38.94 47.63
N LYS A 172 -21.29 40.08 47.21
CA LYS A 172 -21.08 40.41 45.80
C LYS A 172 -19.97 39.54 45.21
N PHE A 173 -18.88 39.39 45.96
CA PHE A 173 -17.73 38.58 45.56
C PHE A 173 -18.11 37.10 45.36
N ILE A 174 -18.94 36.53 46.24
CA ILE A 174 -19.46 35.17 46.09
C ILE A 174 -20.29 35.02 44.82
N LYS A 175 -21.15 35.99 44.48
CA LYS A 175 -21.91 35.97 43.21
C LYS A 175 -20.99 35.99 42.00
N ASP A 176 -19.92 36.77 42.05
CA ASP A 176 -18.93 36.83 40.98
C ASP A 176 -18.18 35.50 40.84
N ILE A 177 -17.81 34.84 41.95
CA ILE A 177 -17.19 33.50 41.95
C ILE A 177 -18.13 32.47 41.29
N VAL A 178 -19.40 32.43 41.70
CA VAL A 178 -20.42 31.51 41.14
C VAL A 178 -20.61 31.75 39.64
N LYS A 179 -20.57 33.01 39.19
CA LYS A 179 -20.66 33.35 37.77
C LYS A 179 -19.45 32.84 36.99
N VAL A 180 -18.23 33.06 37.49
CA VAL A 180 -17.00 32.55 36.86
C VAL A 180 -17.03 31.02 36.73
N ILE A 181 -17.47 30.33 37.79
CA ILE A 181 -17.60 28.87 37.77
C ILE A 181 -18.65 28.43 36.74
N ARG A 182 -19.79 29.12 36.66
CA ARG A 182 -20.83 28.84 35.65
C ARG A 182 -20.33 29.02 34.23
N ASP A 183 -19.65 30.12 33.94
CA ASP A 183 -19.14 30.40 32.60
C ASP A 183 -18.12 29.32 32.17
N LYS A 184 -17.29 28.83 33.11
CA LYS A 184 -16.35 27.74 32.88
C LYS A 184 -17.02 26.37 32.73
N LEU A 185 -18.16 26.12 33.39
CA LEU A 185 -18.88 24.85 33.34
C LEU A 185 -19.98 24.78 32.26
N SER A 186 -20.43 25.92 31.71
CA SER A 186 -21.55 26.05 30.73
C SER A 186 -21.22 25.66 29.28
N ARG A 187 -19.95 25.35 29.01
CA ARG A 187 -19.43 24.94 27.71
C ARG A 187 -19.62 23.42 27.57
N THR A 188 -20.80 23.02 27.11
CA THR A 188 -21.22 21.61 27.07
C THR A 188 -20.62 20.89 25.87
N HIS A 189 -19.85 19.83 26.09
CA HIS A 189 -19.42 18.91 25.03
C HIS A 189 -20.63 18.27 24.35
N LEU A 190 -20.56 18.10 23.03
CA LEU A 190 -21.54 17.32 22.29
C LEU A 190 -21.45 15.86 22.74
N SER A 191 -22.61 15.20 22.87
CA SER A 191 -22.66 13.76 23.14
C SER A 191 -22.20 13.01 21.88
N ILE A 192 -20.99 12.46 21.92
CA ILE A 192 -20.45 11.61 20.85
C ILE A 192 -20.60 10.14 21.26
N GLU A 193 -20.86 9.29 20.28
CA GLU A 193 -20.91 7.84 20.47
C GLU A 193 -19.56 7.32 21.03
N SER A 194 -19.60 6.40 21.99
CA SER A 194 -18.41 5.95 22.72
C SER A 194 -17.45 5.08 21.90
N LYS A 195 -17.88 4.60 20.72
CA LYS A 195 -17.16 3.66 19.85
C LYS A 195 -16.62 4.39 18.63
N LEU A 196 -15.49 5.08 18.79
CA LEU A 196 -14.79 5.78 17.72
C LEU A 196 -13.53 5.02 17.33
N VAL A 197 -13.36 4.76 16.03
CA VAL A 197 -12.21 4.06 15.47
C VAL A 197 -11.57 4.92 14.38
N GLY A 198 -10.24 5.00 14.36
CA GLY A 198 -9.50 5.72 13.29
C GLY A 198 -9.75 7.23 13.24
N ILE A 199 -10.31 7.83 14.29
CA ILE A 199 -10.75 9.23 14.26
C ILE A 199 -9.59 10.22 14.36
N HIS A 200 -8.53 9.87 15.12
CA HIS A 200 -7.40 10.75 15.41
C HIS A 200 -6.68 11.23 14.14
N SER A 201 -6.34 10.30 13.24
CA SER A 201 -5.69 10.61 11.96
C SER A 201 -6.57 11.48 11.05
N ARG A 202 -7.90 11.30 11.11
CA ARG A 202 -8.87 12.02 10.27
C ARG A 202 -9.11 13.44 10.74
N VAL A 203 -9.03 13.71 12.05
CA VAL A 203 -9.22 15.05 12.61
C VAL A 203 -7.94 15.87 12.66
N GLU A 204 -6.77 15.24 12.60
CA GLU A 204 -5.45 15.90 12.77
C GLU A 204 -5.28 17.10 11.83
N HIS A 205 -5.48 16.92 10.52
CA HIS A 205 -5.35 18.01 9.56
C HIS A 205 -6.32 19.17 9.83
N ILE A 206 -7.56 18.86 10.26
CA ILE A 206 -8.56 19.87 10.59
C ILE A 206 -8.16 20.61 11.87
N ASN A 207 -7.65 19.90 12.88
CA ASN A 207 -7.16 20.47 14.12
C ASN A 207 -5.96 21.40 13.89
N LEU A 208 -5.00 20.99 13.04
CA LEU A 208 -3.87 21.83 12.65
C LEU A 208 -4.35 23.11 11.94
N TRP A 209 -5.34 23.00 11.05
CA TRP A 209 -5.95 24.16 10.39
C TRP A 209 -6.69 25.11 11.35
N LEU A 210 -7.31 24.58 12.41
CA LEU A 210 -7.94 25.39 13.46
C LEU A 210 -6.92 26.13 14.34
N GLN A 211 -5.73 25.55 14.50
CA GLN A 211 -4.62 26.11 15.29
C GLN A 211 -3.74 27.11 14.51
N ASP A 212 -3.95 27.25 13.20
CA ASP A 212 -3.24 28.21 12.37
C ASP A 212 -3.32 29.63 12.97
N PRO A 213 -2.17 30.28 13.25
CA PRO A 213 -2.11 31.61 13.85
C PRO A 213 -2.56 32.74 12.91
N SER A 214 -2.92 32.44 11.66
CA SER A 214 -3.42 33.46 10.72
C SER A 214 -4.62 34.21 11.31
N HIS A 215 -4.64 35.53 11.08
CA HIS A 215 -5.74 36.40 11.49
C HIS A 215 -6.92 36.38 10.50
N ASP A 216 -6.87 35.54 9.47
CA ASP A 216 -7.91 35.48 8.45
C ASP A 216 -9.08 34.58 8.88
N VAL A 217 -10.28 34.89 8.36
CA VAL A 217 -11.47 34.06 8.54
C VAL A 217 -11.36 32.84 7.62
N GLY A 218 -11.24 31.66 8.22
CA GLY A 218 -11.10 30.39 7.50
C GLY A 218 -12.43 29.70 7.26
N VAL A 219 -12.66 29.18 6.05
CA VAL A 219 -13.77 28.28 5.73
C VAL A 219 -13.20 26.93 5.29
N LEU A 220 -13.57 25.86 5.99
CA LEU A 220 -13.22 24.48 5.65
C LEU A 220 -14.49 23.67 5.36
N VAL A 221 -14.49 22.94 4.24
CA VAL A 221 -15.60 22.08 3.84
C VAL A 221 -15.18 20.61 3.93
N VAL A 222 -15.88 19.84 4.77
CA VAL A 222 -15.74 18.39 4.89
C VAL A 222 -16.73 17.73 3.93
N ASN A 223 -16.23 17.08 2.89
CA ASN A 223 -17.05 16.46 1.86
C ASN A 223 -16.80 14.95 1.73
N GLY A 224 -17.80 14.20 1.29
CA GLY A 224 -17.69 12.76 1.10
C GLY A 224 -19.03 12.04 1.00
N LEU A 225 -18.98 10.72 0.81
CA LEU A 225 -20.14 9.84 0.65
C LEU A 225 -21.12 9.90 1.83
N PRO A 226 -22.43 9.62 1.61
CA PRO A 226 -23.36 9.41 2.71
C PRO A 226 -22.89 8.26 3.61
N GLY A 227 -22.94 8.44 4.94
CA GLY A 227 -22.53 7.40 5.90
C GLY A 227 -21.03 7.25 6.15
N ILE A 228 -20.19 8.10 5.55
CA ILE A 228 -18.71 8.05 5.69
C ILE A 228 -18.18 8.61 7.03
N GLY A 229 -19.03 9.20 7.86
CA GLY A 229 -18.64 9.75 9.18
C GLY A 229 -18.34 11.26 9.23
N LYS A 230 -18.77 12.06 8.23
CA LYS A 230 -18.57 13.53 8.22
C LYS A 230 -19.08 14.22 9.49
N THR A 231 -20.32 13.92 9.90
CA THR A 231 -20.93 14.45 11.13
C THR A 231 -20.10 14.07 12.36
N THR A 232 -19.66 12.81 12.45
CA THR A 232 -18.82 12.32 13.55
C THR A 232 -17.47 13.05 13.61
N ILE A 233 -16.82 13.26 12.46
CA ILE A 233 -15.58 14.05 12.35
C ILE A 233 -15.81 15.49 12.83
N ALA A 234 -16.88 16.15 12.36
CA ALA A 234 -17.21 17.51 12.74
C ALA A 234 -17.50 17.65 14.25
N GLN A 235 -18.21 16.68 14.84
CA GLN A 235 -18.47 16.64 16.29
C GLN A 235 -17.16 16.47 17.09
N CYS A 236 -16.28 15.56 16.68
CA CYS A 236 -14.98 15.34 17.36
C CYS A 236 -14.11 16.60 17.30
N VAL A 237 -13.98 17.19 16.10
CA VAL A 237 -13.23 18.43 15.89
C VAL A 237 -13.80 19.57 16.75
N TYR A 238 -15.13 19.71 16.79
CA TYR A 238 -15.77 20.73 17.62
C TYR A 238 -15.41 20.53 19.10
N ASN A 239 -15.64 19.32 19.64
CA ASN A 239 -15.37 19.00 21.04
C ASN A 239 -13.90 19.20 21.43
N SER A 240 -12.94 18.96 20.53
CA SER A 240 -11.51 19.15 20.81
C SER A 240 -11.04 20.61 20.75
N ASN A 241 -11.77 21.51 20.08
CA ASN A 241 -11.25 22.86 19.79
C ASN A 241 -12.13 24.01 20.27
N PHE A 242 -13.41 23.79 20.57
CA PHE A 242 -14.35 24.89 20.84
C PHE A 242 -13.92 25.81 22.00
N GLU A 243 -13.14 25.29 22.96
CA GLU A 243 -12.64 26.08 24.09
C GLU A 243 -11.60 27.13 23.69
N SER A 244 -10.85 26.89 22.60
CA SER A 244 -9.84 27.81 22.06
C SER A 244 -10.43 29.05 21.38
N PHE A 245 -11.76 29.07 21.20
CA PHE A 245 -12.52 30.18 20.65
C PHE A 245 -13.30 30.90 21.76
N GLU A 246 -13.56 32.19 21.57
CA GLU A 246 -14.36 32.94 22.54
C GLU A 246 -15.80 32.43 22.57
N ARG A 247 -16.35 32.13 21.40
CA ARG A 247 -17.69 31.58 21.22
C ARG A 247 -17.67 30.46 20.19
N SER A 248 -18.62 29.56 20.31
CA SER A 248 -18.75 28.45 19.38
C SER A 248 -20.23 28.06 19.21
N SER A 249 -20.60 27.55 18.05
CA SER A 249 -21.93 27.01 17.78
C SER A 249 -21.83 25.82 16.83
N TYR A 250 -22.58 24.76 17.12
CA TYR A 250 -22.71 23.57 16.29
C TYR A 250 -24.18 23.43 15.87
N VAL A 251 -24.45 23.51 14.57
CA VAL A 251 -25.78 23.36 13.99
C VAL A 251 -25.87 22.01 13.29
N GLU A 252 -26.67 21.11 13.85
CA GLU A 252 -26.85 19.75 13.36
C GLU A 252 -27.93 19.67 12.26
N SER A 253 -27.75 18.77 11.30
CA SER A 253 -28.78 18.37 10.32
C SER A 253 -29.50 19.54 9.63
N ILE A 254 -28.74 20.43 8.99
CA ILE A 254 -29.27 21.63 8.34
C ILE A 254 -30.26 21.27 7.22
N ARG A 255 -29.96 20.24 6.40
CA ARG A 255 -30.89 19.78 5.35
C ARG A 255 -32.28 19.47 5.91
N GLU A 256 -32.35 18.71 6.99
CA GLU A 256 -33.61 18.30 7.60
C GLU A 256 -34.31 19.50 8.26
N THR A 257 -33.58 20.25 9.09
CA THR A 257 -34.15 21.40 9.82
C THR A 257 -34.65 22.48 8.86
N ALA A 258 -33.89 22.81 7.82
CA ALA A 258 -34.25 23.84 6.84
C ALA A 258 -35.46 23.45 5.98
N SER A 259 -35.76 22.16 5.85
CA SER A 259 -36.93 21.70 5.08
C SER A 259 -38.26 21.94 5.80
N HIS A 260 -38.23 22.16 7.13
CA HIS A 260 -39.41 22.46 7.92
C HIS A 260 -39.86 23.93 7.77
N PRO A 261 -41.16 24.23 7.94
CA PRO A 261 -41.65 25.61 7.97
C PRO A 261 -40.92 26.43 9.05
N ASN A 262 -40.38 27.59 8.68
CA ASN A 262 -39.54 28.45 9.54
C ASN A 262 -38.22 27.82 10.05
N GLY A 263 -37.77 26.70 9.46
CA GLY A 263 -36.56 26.00 9.87
C GLY A 263 -35.29 26.86 9.85
N LEU A 264 -35.12 27.71 8.82
CA LEU A 264 -33.99 28.64 8.75
C LEU A 264 -33.97 29.65 9.92
N VAL A 265 -35.14 30.13 10.36
CA VAL A 265 -35.25 31.04 11.51
C VAL A 265 -34.90 30.32 12.81
N GLN A 266 -35.23 29.03 12.93
CA GLN A 266 -34.85 28.21 14.07
C GLN A 266 -33.33 28.04 14.16
N ILE A 267 -32.68 27.74 13.04
CA ILE A 267 -31.22 27.67 12.94
C ILE A 267 -30.57 29.00 13.38
N GLN A 268 -31.10 30.13 12.91
CA GLN A 268 -30.57 31.45 13.28
C GLN A 268 -30.72 31.77 14.78
N LYS A 269 -31.85 31.36 15.39
CA LYS A 269 -32.07 31.51 16.83
C LYS A 269 -31.07 30.70 17.64
N GLN A 270 -30.74 29.49 17.20
CA GLN A 270 -29.73 28.64 17.83
C GLN A 270 -28.35 29.29 17.78
N ILE A 271 -27.88 29.68 16.59
CA ILE A 271 -26.57 30.33 16.40
C ILE A 271 -26.43 31.56 17.32
N LEU A 272 -27.45 32.41 17.37
CA LEU A 272 -27.44 33.59 18.25
C LEU A 272 -27.43 33.24 19.74
N CYS A 273 -28.21 32.25 20.14
CA CYS A 273 -28.27 31.79 21.53
C CYS A 273 -26.88 31.30 22.01
N ASP A 274 -26.19 30.52 21.17
CA ASP A 274 -24.87 29.97 21.48
C ASP A 274 -23.81 31.08 21.58
N ILE A 275 -23.79 32.01 20.63
CA ILE A 275 -22.80 33.10 20.60
C ILE A 275 -23.05 34.14 21.71
N LEU A 276 -24.30 34.31 22.16
CA LEU A 276 -24.69 35.30 23.18
C LEU A 276 -24.81 34.73 24.60
N ASN A 277 -24.24 33.55 24.89
CA ASN A 277 -24.27 32.88 26.21
C ASN A 277 -25.70 32.60 26.71
N GLY A 278 -26.56 32.01 25.87
CA GLY A 278 -27.91 31.59 26.26
C GLY A 278 -28.95 32.70 26.26
N LYS A 279 -28.59 33.93 25.84
CA LYS A 279 -29.57 35.02 25.68
C LYS A 279 -30.49 34.73 24.50
N LYS A 280 -31.78 34.55 24.81
CA LYS A 280 -32.82 34.35 23.80
C LYS A 280 -33.18 35.68 23.14
N GLU A 281 -32.82 35.81 21.86
CA GLU A 281 -33.22 36.94 21.01
C GLU A 281 -34.50 36.61 20.21
N LYS A 282 -35.33 37.63 19.98
CA LYS A 282 -36.51 37.49 19.10
C LYS A 282 -36.07 37.63 17.65
N ILE A 283 -36.50 36.72 16.78
CA ILE A 283 -36.27 36.76 15.32
C ILE A 283 -37.59 36.44 14.63
N HIS A 284 -38.05 37.33 13.75
CA HIS A 284 -39.32 37.22 13.05
C HIS A 284 -39.18 36.70 11.61
N ASN A 285 -38.04 36.95 10.95
CA ASN A 285 -37.75 36.47 9.60
C ASN A 285 -36.24 36.24 9.38
N VAL A 286 -35.90 35.59 8.26
CA VAL A 286 -34.52 35.20 7.93
C VAL A 286 -33.59 36.42 7.81
N SER A 287 -34.03 37.48 7.15
CA SER A 287 -33.22 38.69 6.93
C SER A 287 -32.85 39.38 8.23
N GLU A 288 -33.79 39.47 9.18
CA GLU A 288 -33.54 40.00 10.52
C GLU A 288 -32.51 39.15 11.28
N GLY A 289 -32.61 37.83 11.17
CA GLY A 289 -31.68 36.90 11.80
C GLY A 289 -30.25 37.04 11.26
N ILE A 290 -30.07 37.19 9.94
CA ILE A 290 -28.75 37.41 9.31
C ILE A 290 -28.08 38.66 9.90
N ILE A 291 -28.81 39.78 9.98
CA ILE A 291 -28.27 41.04 10.52
C ILE A 291 -27.85 40.88 11.99
N LYS A 292 -28.69 40.22 12.80
CA LYS A 292 -28.41 39.99 14.22
C LYS A 292 -27.20 39.07 14.43
N ILE A 293 -27.10 38.00 13.64
CA ILE A 293 -25.94 37.09 13.65
C ILE A 293 -24.67 37.86 13.27
N GLY A 294 -24.70 38.62 12.18
CA GLY A 294 -23.57 39.45 11.71
C GLY A 294 -23.01 40.38 12.78
N ARG A 295 -23.89 41.03 13.55
CA ARG A 295 -23.48 41.87 14.69
C ARG A 295 -22.88 41.08 15.85
N ALA A 296 -23.32 39.84 16.08
CA ALA A 296 -22.81 39.01 17.16
C ALA A 296 -21.42 38.41 16.85
N ILE A 297 -21.20 37.98 15.59
CA ILE A 297 -19.95 37.35 15.14
C ILE A 297 -18.81 38.35 14.85
N SER A 298 -19.13 39.61 14.57
CA SER A 298 -18.14 40.66 14.26
C SER A 298 -17.36 41.15 15.48
N LEU A 299 -17.78 40.78 16.68
CA LEU A 299 -17.20 41.30 17.93
C LEU A 299 -16.28 40.30 18.64
N ARG A 300 -16.25 39.04 18.21
CA ARG A 300 -15.65 37.92 18.96
C ARG A 300 -15.12 36.87 18.02
N ARG A 301 -14.03 36.21 18.39
CA ARG A 301 -13.50 35.06 17.64
C ARG A 301 -14.43 33.84 17.81
N VAL A 302 -15.03 33.37 16.70
CA VAL A 302 -16.05 32.30 16.72
C VAL A 302 -15.60 31.04 15.97
N LEU A 303 -15.93 29.87 16.53
CA LEU A 303 -15.96 28.58 15.81
C LEU A 303 -17.40 28.22 15.43
N LEU A 304 -17.72 28.17 14.14
CA LEU A 304 -19.06 27.80 13.66
C LEU A 304 -18.99 26.49 12.87
N VAL A 305 -19.80 25.51 13.25
CA VAL A 305 -19.93 24.23 12.52
C VAL A 305 -21.34 24.07 11.98
N LEU A 306 -21.45 23.81 10.68
CA LEU A 306 -22.71 23.68 9.93
C LEU A 306 -22.77 22.29 9.30
N ASP A 307 -23.57 21.41 9.87
CA ASP A 307 -23.64 20.00 9.48
C ASP A 307 -24.76 19.71 8.46
N ASP A 308 -24.47 18.88 7.46
CA ASP A 308 -25.38 18.43 6.39
C ASP A 308 -25.98 19.57 5.55
N VAL A 309 -25.14 20.45 5.02
CA VAL A 309 -25.55 21.50 4.06
C VAL A 309 -25.77 20.89 2.67
N ASP A 310 -26.96 21.04 2.10
CA ASP A 310 -27.36 20.35 0.85
C ASP A 310 -27.82 21.31 -0.28
N HIS A 311 -27.87 22.63 -0.05
CA HIS A 311 -28.31 23.62 -1.04
C HIS A 311 -27.33 24.80 -1.21
N MET A 312 -27.18 25.30 -2.45
CA MET A 312 -26.31 26.45 -2.76
C MET A 312 -26.70 27.71 -1.96
N ASP A 313 -27.99 28.03 -1.85
CA ASP A 313 -28.43 29.24 -1.13
C ASP A 313 -28.00 29.25 0.35
N GLN A 314 -27.97 28.08 0.99
CA GLN A 314 -27.51 27.93 2.38
C GLN A 314 -26.00 28.17 2.46
N PHE A 315 -25.25 27.62 1.51
CA PHE A 315 -23.80 27.76 1.41
C PHE A 315 -23.39 29.21 1.11
N ASP A 316 -24.03 29.84 0.13
CA ASP A 316 -23.80 31.23 -0.27
C ASP A 316 -24.13 32.21 0.87
N ALA A 317 -25.17 31.92 1.66
CA ALA A 317 -25.48 32.74 2.84
C ALA A 317 -24.33 32.77 3.84
N VAL A 318 -23.64 31.64 4.06
CA VAL A 318 -22.49 31.54 4.97
C VAL A 318 -21.30 32.31 4.41
N LEU A 319 -21.03 32.17 3.11
CA LEU A 319 -19.92 32.86 2.46
C LEU A 319 -20.11 34.37 2.42
N ARG A 320 -21.34 34.86 2.20
CA ARG A 320 -21.68 36.30 2.31
C ARG A 320 -21.45 36.85 3.72
N MET A 321 -21.55 36.00 4.75
CA MET A 321 -21.27 36.40 6.13
C MET A 321 -19.78 36.33 6.48
N LYS A 322 -18.93 35.68 5.66
CA LYS A 322 -17.49 35.48 5.92
C LYS A 322 -16.79 36.77 6.30
N ASP A 323 -17.03 37.85 5.55
CA ASP A 323 -16.40 39.16 5.76
C ASP A 323 -16.88 39.88 7.03
N GLN A 324 -17.97 39.41 7.64
CA GLN A 324 -18.51 39.96 8.89
C GLN A 324 -17.96 39.26 10.13
N PHE A 325 -17.24 38.13 9.99
CA PHE A 325 -16.64 37.44 11.13
C PHE A 325 -15.43 38.20 11.66
N TYR A 326 -15.25 38.16 12.98
CA TYR A 326 -14.03 38.68 13.59
C TYR A 326 -12.78 37.91 13.10
N PRO A 327 -11.65 38.61 12.84
CA PRO A 327 -10.37 37.99 12.47
C PRO A 327 -9.98 36.77 13.33
N GLY A 328 -9.54 35.69 12.67
CA GLY A 328 -9.19 34.41 13.31
C GLY A 328 -10.38 33.50 13.65
N SER A 329 -11.60 33.85 13.24
CA SER A 329 -12.77 32.96 13.31
C SER A 329 -12.65 31.83 12.27
N LYS A 330 -13.23 30.67 12.58
CA LYS A 330 -13.16 29.47 11.71
C LYS A 330 -14.55 28.88 11.52
N ILE A 331 -14.86 28.51 10.28
CA ILE A 331 -16.16 27.95 9.87
C ILE A 331 -15.91 26.58 9.25
N ILE A 332 -16.63 25.57 9.73
CA ILE A 332 -16.60 24.20 9.19
C ILE A 332 -17.98 23.88 8.63
N ILE A 333 -18.02 23.38 7.39
CA ILE A 333 -19.25 22.96 6.72
C ILE A 333 -19.11 21.49 6.36
N THR A 334 -20.08 20.64 6.70
CA THR A 334 -20.14 19.29 6.15
C THR A 334 -21.14 19.22 5.00
N THR A 335 -20.80 18.52 3.93
CA THR A 335 -21.69 18.36 2.78
C THR A 335 -21.44 17.05 2.04
N ARG A 336 -22.38 16.69 1.17
CA ARG A 336 -22.29 15.60 0.17
C ARG A 336 -22.29 16.13 -1.26
N ARG A 337 -22.27 17.46 -1.43
CA ARG A 337 -22.43 18.15 -2.70
C ARG A 337 -21.11 18.75 -3.17
N LYS A 338 -20.42 18.09 -4.11
CA LYS A 338 -19.14 18.60 -4.66
C LYS A 338 -19.30 19.93 -5.39
N ARG A 339 -20.47 20.20 -6.00
CA ARG A 339 -20.73 21.45 -6.73
C ARG A 339 -20.61 22.70 -5.86
N LEU A 340 -20.93 22.61 -4.57
CA LEU A 340 -20.81 23.75 -3.64
C LEU A 340 -19.36 24.26 -3.56
N LEU A 341 -18.38 23.41 -3.84
CA LEU A 341 -16.95 23.69 -3.73
C LEU A 341 -16.38 24.46 -4.93
N LYS A 342 -16.98 24.33 -6.12
CA LYS A 342 -16.44 24.89 -7.37
C LYS A 342 -16.67 26.41 -7.52
N ALA A 343 -17.52 27.01 -6.69
CA ALA A 343 -18.01 28.37 -6.91
C ALA A 343 -17.17 29.49 -6.27
N HIS A 344 -16.19 29.20 -5.40
CA HIS A 344 -15.55 30.23 -4.56
C HIS A 344 -14.06 29.99 -4.29
N GLU A 345 -13.22 31.01 -4.55
CA GLU A 345 -11.80 31.01 -4.20
C GLU A 345 -11.59 31.20 -2.68
N GLY A 346 -10.57 30.55 -2.11
CA GLY A 346 -10.20 30.69 -0.70
C GLY A 346 -10.96 29.78 0.29
N ILE A 347 -11.50 28.66 -0.19
CA ILE A 347 -12.11 27.59 0.64
C ILE A 347 -11.15 26.41 0.73
N THR A 348 -10.94 25.89 1.94
CA THR A 348 -10.17 24.65 2.16
C THR A 348 -11.13 23.45 2.08
N VAL A 349 -10.79 22.42 1.30
CA VAL A 349 -11.62 21.22 1.15
C VAL A 349 -10.92 20.02 1.80
N HIS A 350 -11.67 19.29 2.63
CA HIS A 350 -11.24 18.03 3.23
C HIS A 350 -12.15 16.90 2.75
N GLU A 351 -11.68 16.10 1.79
CA GLU A 351 -12.42 14.93 1.30
C GLU A 351 -12.21 13.71 2.21
N VAL A 352 -13.30 13.13 2.70
CA VAL A 352 -13.27 11.99 3.62
C VAL A 352 -13.40 10.68 2.85
N GLY A 353 -12.38 9.82 2.97
CA GLY A 353 -12.38 8.47 2.41
C GLY A 353 -12.91 7.39 3.37
N PRO A 354 -13.12 6.14 2.89
CA PRO A 354 -13.51 4.99 3.72
C PRO A 354 -12.51 4.66 4.84
N LEU A 355 -12.90 3.77 5.76
CA LEU A 355 -12.01 3.26 6.80
C LEU A 355 -10.92 2.34 6.22
N GLY A 356 -9.77 2.28 6.88
CA GLY A 356 -8.78 1.23 6.63
C GLY A 356 -9.36 -0.16 6.93
N PHE A 357 -8.78 -1.24 6.41
CA PHE A 357 -9.32 -2.58 6.63
C PHE A 357 -9.31 -2.96 8.13
N GLY A 358 -8.19 -2.73 8.82
CA GLY A 358 -8.08 -2.94 10.26
C GLY A 358 -9.08 -2.11 11.07
N GLU A 359 -9.18 -0.80 10.78
CA GLU A 359 -10.16 0.11 11.40
C GLU A 359 -11.60 -0.36 11.18
N SER A 360 -11.89 -0.90 9.99
CA SER A 360 -13.23 -1.41 9.64
C SER A 360 -13.57 -2.67 10.43
N LEU A 361 -12.60 -3.58 10.58
CA LEU A 361 -12.76 -4.81 11.34
C LEU A 361 -12.95 -4.51 12.83
N GLU A 362 -12.20 -3.55 13.35
CA GLU A 362 -12.36 -3.07 14.73
C GLU A 362 -13.75 -2.47 14.94
N LEU A 363 -14.19 -1.55 14.08
CA LEU A 363 -15.51 -0.93 14.21
C LEU A 363 -16.64 -1.98 14.12
N LEU A 364 -16.56 -2.91 13.17
CA LEU A 364 -17.51 -4.01 13.06
C LEU A 364 -17.52 -4.85 14.34
N SER A 365 -16.34 -5.20 14.85
CA SER A 365 -16.20 -6.05 16.04
C SER A 365 -16.75 -5.36 17.30
N GLN A 366 -16.54 -4.05 17.44
CA GLN A 366 -17.09 -3.29 18.55
C GLN A 366 -18.61 -3.30 18.54
N HIS A 367 -19.25 -3.28 17.36
CA HIS A 367 -20.71 -3.36 17.23
C HIS A 367 -21.27 -4.79 17.32
N ALA A 368 -20.54 -5.79 16.83
CA ALA A 368 -21.03 -7.17 16.75
C ALA A 368 -20.68 -8.04 17.97
N PHE A 369 -19.54 -7.79 18.60
CA PHE A 369 -19.01 -8.58 19.72
C PHE A 369 -18.84 -7.76 21.00
N GLY A 370 -18.72 -6.43 20.88
CA GLY A 370 -18.46 -5.55 22.04
C GLY A 370 -16.98 -5.44 22.42
N GLN A 371 -16.08 -5.89 21.55
CA GLN A 371 -14.62 -5.83 21.67
C GLN A 371 -14.00 -5.39 20.34
N ASP A 372 -12.73 -5.02 20.33
CA ASP A 372 -12.00 -4.45 19.18
C ASP A 372 -11.57 -5.48 18.11
N HIS A 373 -11.83 -6.77 18.32
CA HIS A 373 -11.45 -7.85 17.41
C HIS A 373 -12.54 -8.92 17.32
N PRO A 374 -12.62 -9.70 16.22
CA PRO A 374 -13.62 -10.74 16.10
C PRO A 374 -13.44 -11.86 17.14
N LEU A 375 -14.55 -12.50 17.53
CA LEU A 375 -14.50 -13.72 18.34
C LEU A 375 -13.90 -14.89 17.55
N GLU A 376 -13.25 -15.83 18.25
CA GLU A 376 -12.60 -16.98 17.62
C GLU A 376 -13.55 -17.78 16.69
N GLY A 377 -13.13 -17.91 15.43
CA GLY A 377 -13.84 -18.52 14.32
C GLY A 377 -15.02 -17.71 13.76
N TYR A 378 -15.12 -16.42 14.06
CA TYR A 378 -15.96 -15.45 13.34
C TYR A 378 -15.15 -14.54 12.41
N GLU A 379 -13.82 -14.62 12.39
CA GLU A 379 -12.97 -13.65 11.69
C GLU A 379 -13.23 -13.68 10.17
N LYS A 380 -13.46 -14.87 9.59
CA LYS A 380 -13.72 -14.99 8.13
C LYS A 380 -15.02 -14.28 7.74
N TYR A 381 -16.08 -14.51 8.51
CA TYR A 381 -17.35 -13.86 8.26
C TYR A 381 -17.27 -12.36 8.53
N SER A 382 -16.44 -11.93 9.49
CA SER A 382 -16.21 -10.51 9.77
C SER A 382 -15.47 -9.83 8.63
N GLU A 383 -14.43 -10.46 8.08
CA GLU A 383 -13.71 -9.99 6.89
C GLU A 383 -14.65 -9.90 5.67
N GLU A 384 -15.48 -10.92 5.42
CA GLU A 384 -16.47 -10.90 4.33
C GLU A 384 -17.50 -9.75 4.53
N VAL A 385 -17.98 -9.52 5.76
CA VAL A 385 -18.87 -8.38 6.06
C VAL A 385 -18.17 -7.03 5.83
N VAL A 386 -16.91 -6.89 6.25
CA VAL A 386 -16.11 -5.67 6.01
C VAL A 386 -15.98 -5.39 4.52
N GLN A 387 -15.65 -6.40 3.72
CA GLN A 387 -15.58 -6.27 2.26
C GLN A 387 -16.92 -5.87 1.66
N HIS A 388 -18.00 -6.55 2.05
CA HIS A 388 -19.35 -6.22 1.57
C HIS A 388 -19.82 -4.82 1.95
N SER A 389 -19.35 -4.28 3.09
CA SER A 389 -19.72 -2.94 3.54
C SER A 389 -19.04 -1.81 2.75
N GLY A 390 -18.08 -2.15 1.87
CA GLY A 390 -17.21 -1.18 1.19
C GLY A 390 -16.42 -0.30 2.19
N ARG A 391 -16.16 -0.80 3.40
CA ARG A 391 -15.47 -0.08 4.49
C ARG A 391 -16.16 1.23 4.89
N LEU A 392 -17.48 1.31 4.68
CA LEU A 392 -18.29 2.47 5.05
C LEU A 392 -18.70 2.35 6.54
N PRO A 393 -18.35 3.31 7.41
CA PRO A 393 -18.66 3.26 8.85
C PRO A 393 -20.13 2.96 9.16
N LEU A 394 -21.06 3.61 8.44
CA LEU A 394 -22.49 3.38 8.60
C LEU A 394 -22.87 1.92 8.31
N ALA A 395 -22.32 1.34 7.24
CA ALA A 395 -22.63 -0.03 6.85
C ALA A 395 -22.09 -1.03 7.87
N LEU A 396 -20.85 -0.83 8.34
CA LEU A 396 -20.23 -1.64 9.38
C LEU A 396 -21.03 -1.60 10.68
N LYS A 397 -21.50 -0.42 11.08
CA LYS A 397 -22.35 -0.24 12.27
C LYS A 397 -23.68 -0.98 12.16
N VAL A 398 -24.39 -0.82 11.04
CA VAL A 398 -25.70 -1.47 10.83
C VAL A 398 -25.56 -2.98 10.78
N LEU A 399 -24.60 -3.50 9.99
CA LEU A 399 -24.35 -4.94 9.87
C LEU A 399 -23.87 -5.53 11.20
N GLY A 400 -22.91 -4.89 11.87
CA GLY A 400 -22.40 -5.34 13.17
C GLY A 400 -23.49 -5.39 14.23
N SER A 401 -24.34 -4.36 14.31
CA SER A 401 -25.46 -4.33 15.24
C SER A 401 -26.51 -5.40 14.93
N SER A 402 -26.78 -5.69 13.64
CA SER A 402 -27.70 -6.75 13.22
C SER A 402 -27.19 -8.16 13.51
N LEU A 403 -25.87 -8.31 13.67
CA LEU A 403 -25.17 -9.58 13.93
C LEU A 403 -24.76 -9.72 15.41
N PHE A 404 -25.16 -8.76 16.25
CA PHE A 404 -24.77 -8.71 17.65
C PHE A 404 -25.26 -9.95 18.41
N ARG A 405 -24.32 -10.72 18.97
CA ARG A 405 -24.59 -11.99 19.69
C ARG A 405 -25.27 -13.09 18.87
N GLU A 406 -25.29 -12.98 17.54
CA GLU A 406 -25.83 -14.01 16.67
C GLU A 406 -24.86 -15.18 16.50
N PRO A 407 -25.34 -16.43 16.37
CA PRO A 407 -24.47 -17.59 16.20
C PRO A 407 -23.85 -17.65 14.80
N LYS A 408 -22.68 -18.30 14.66
CA LYS A 408 -21.92 -18.46 13.38
C LYS A 408 -22.78 -18.85 12.16
N ARG A 409 -23.80 -19.69 12.34
CA ARG A 409 -24.72 -20.10 11.26
C ARG A 409 -25.52 -18.93 10.68
N VAL A 410 -25.91 -17.97 11.52
CA VAL A 410 -26.63 -16.76 11.11
C VAL A 410 -25.68 -15.83 10.37
N TRP A 411 -24.45 -15.64 10.88
CA TRP A 411 -23.41 -14.90 10.17
C TRP A 411 -23.17 -15.41 8.75
N LYS A 412 -22.93 -16.73 8.61
CA LYS A 412 -22.75 -17.36 7.30
C LYS A 412 -23.94 -17.10 6.38
N SER A 413 -25.16 -17.32 6.88
CA SER A 413 -26.40 -17.09 6.11
C SER A 413 -26.58 -15.62 5.71
N THR A 414 -26.28 -14.69 6.61
CA THR A 414 -26.35 -13.25 6.36
C THR A 414 -25.35 -12.81 5.30
N VAL A 415 -24.10 -13.29 5.36
CA VAL A 415 -23.07 -13.00 4.36
C VAL A 415 -23.48 -13.52 2.98
N GLU A 416 -23.96 -14.76 2.90
CA GLU A 416 -24.48 -15.31 1.63
C GLU A 416 -25.69 -14.53 1.11
N LYS A 417 -26.56 -14.04 2.01
CA LYS A 417 -27.67 -13.16 1.63
C LYS A 417 -27.18 -11.80 1.10
N LEU A 418 -26.17 -11.19 1.72
CA LEU A 418 -25.63 -9.88 1.34
C LEU A 418 -24.96 -9.89 -0.05
N LYS A 419 -24.41 -11.04 -0.48
CA LYS A 419 -23.89 -11.24 -1.84
C LYS A 419 -24.95 -11.07 -2.93
N VAL A 420 -26.22 -11.29 -2.58
CA VAL A 420 -27.35 -11.26 -3.54
C VAL A 420 -28.27 -10.06 -3.30
N ILE A 421 -28.54 -9.75 -2.02
CA ILE A 421 -29.51 -8.75 -1.60
C ILE A 421 -28.84 -7.86 -0.55
N PRO A 422 -28.51 -6.62 -0.90
CA PRO A 422 -27.95 -5.67 0.05
C PRO A 422 -28.93 -5.30 1.17
N ASN A 423 -28.41 -4.84 2.30
CA ASN A 423 -29.22 -4.45 3.44
C ASN A 423 -30.05 -3.18 3.15
N GLY A 424 -31.37 -3.26 3.31
CA GLY A 424 -32.29 -2.17 2.96
C GLY A 424 -32.11 -0.89 3.78
N GLU A 425 -31.71 -0.98 5.05
CA GLU A 425 -31.47 0.21 5.89
C GLU A 425 -30.28 1.02 5.35
N ILE A 426 -29.19 0.33 5.00
CA ILE A 426 -28.01 0.94 4.41
C ILE A 426 -28.36 1.56 3.06
N MET A 427 -29.08 0.81 2.21
CA MET A 427 -29.49 1.28 0.90
C MET A 427 -30.38 2.51 0.98
N ASN A 428 -31.33 2.58 1.91
CA ASN A 428 -32.17 3.77 2.10
C ASN A 428 -31.36 5.02 2.48
N LYS A 429 -30.27 4.85 3.27
CA LYS A 429 -29.40 5.98 3.64
C LYS A 429 -28.52 6.46 2.48
N LEU A 430 -28.06 5.54 1.62
CA LEU A 430 -27.29 5.89 0.43
C LEU A 430 -28.18 6.51 -0.67
N ARG A 431 -29.42 6.01 -0.80
CA ARG A 431 -30.38 6.38 -1.83
C ARG A 431 -30.79 7.84 -1.78
N ILE A 432 -30.67 8.50 -0.63
CA ILE A 432 -30.98 9.93 -0.48
C ILE A 432 -30.25 10.80 -1.51
N SER A 433 -29.00 10.45 -1.89
CA SER A 433 -28.29 11.18 -2.94
C SER A 433 -28.89 10.94 -4.33
N TYR A 434 -29.30 9.70 -4.64
CA TYR A 434 -29.94 9.32 -5.90
C TYR A 434 -31.35 9.93 -6.05
N ASP A 435 -32.17 9.87 -5.00
CA ASP A 435 -33.52 10.45 -5.00
C ASP A 435 -33.50 11.99 -5.13
N SER A 436 -32.36 12.62 -4.84
CA SER A 436 -32.14 14.07 -5.01
C SER A 436 -31.69 14.49 -6.42
N LEU A 437 -31.61 13.56 -7.37
CA LEU A 437 -31.40 13.86 -8.80
C LEU A 437 -32.64 14.58 -9.36
N GLN A 438 -32.41 15.52 -10.28
CA GLN A 438 -33.44 16.47 -10.72
C GLN A 438 -34.50 15.85 -11.66
N ASP A 439 -34.12 14.78 -12.36
CA ASP A 439 -34.91 14.17 -13.42
C ASP A 439 -34.66 12.65 -13.48
N ASP A 440 -35.54 11.94 -14.17
CA ASP A 440 -35.47 10.50 -14.39
C ASP A 440 -34.35 10.12 -15.39
N HIS A 441 -33.87 11.08 -16.18
CA HIS A 441 -32.81 10.88 -17.16
C HIS A 441 -31.47 10.59 -16.49
N ASN A 442 -31.07 11.44 -15.53
CA ASN A 442 -29.89 11.27 -14.70
C ASN A 442 -29.97 10.00 -13.84
N GLN A 443 -31.18 9.65 -13.39
CA GLN A 443 -31.44 8.41 -12.67
C GLN A 443 -31.18 7.17 -13.55
N LYS A 444 -31.75 7.13 -14.76
CA LYS A 444 -31.51 6.03 -15.72
C LYS A 444 -30.06 5.96 -16.17
N LEU A 445 -29.41 7.11 -16.36
CA LEU A 445 -27.98 7.20 -16.66
C LEU A 445 -27.15 6.54 -15.55
N PHE A 446 -27.42 6.89 -14.28
CA PHE A 446 -26.77 6.27 -13.12
C PHE A 446 -26.93 4.74 -13.13
N LEU A 447 -28.13 4.23 -13.44
CA LEU A 447 -28.38 2.79 -13.50
C LEU A 447 -27.62 2.10 -14.65
N HIS A 448 -27.53 2.72 -15.84
CA HIS A 448 -26.70 2.18 -16.92
C HIS A 448 -25.24 2.08 -16.51
N ILE A 449 -24.71 3.13 -15.88
CA ILE A 449 -23.32 3.14 -15.42
C ILE A 449 -23.09 2.05 -14.37
N ALA A 450 -23.93 1.99 -13.33
CA ALA A 450 -23.80 1.01 -12.25
C ALA A 450 -23.87 -0.46 -12.72
N CYS A 451 -24.63 -0.73 -13.79
CA CYS A 451 -24.78 -2.07 -14.35
C CYS A 451 -23.66 -2.42 -15.35
N PHE A 452 -23.21 -1.50 -16.21
CA PHE A 452 -22.45 -1.87 -17.41
C PHE A 452 -21.13 -1.12 -17.65
N PHE A 453 -20.92 0.08 -17.08
CA PHE A 453 -19.85 0.98 -17.53
C PHE A 453 -18.83 1.39 -16.46
N ILE A 454 -18.88 0.82 -15.26
CA ILE A 454 -17.84 1.08 -14.24
C ILE A 454 -16.48 0.61 -14.76
N GLY A 455 -15.47 1.47 -14.66
CA GLY A 455 -14.10 1.21 -15.08
C GLY A 455 -13.79 1.63 -16.53
N ASN A 456 -14.80 2.08 -17.28
CA ASN A 456 -14.62 2.52 -18.67
C ASN A 456 -14.29 4.02 -18.74
N ASP A 457 -13.66 4.43 -19.84
CA ASP A 457 -13.30 5.83 -20.14
C ASP A 457 -14.56 6.70 -20.34
N GLU A 458 -14.53 7.95 -19.84
CA GLU A 458 -15.67 8.88 -19.92
C GLU A 458 -16.12 9.14 -21.36
N ASP A 459 -15.19 9.42 -22.28
CA ASP A 459 -15.53 9.77 -23.67
C ASP A 459 -16.16 8.56 -24.39
N TYR A 460 -15.67 7.36 -24.09
CA TYR A 460 -16.26 6.11 -24.58
C TYR A 460 -17.71 5.94 -24.10
N ILE A 461 -17.97 6.17 -22.80
CA ILE A 461 -19.32 6.09 -22.21
C ILE A 461 -20.24 7.14 -22.84
N VAL A 462 -19.77 8.38 -22.98
CA VAL A 462 -20.52 9.49 -23.57
C VAL A 462 -20.98 9.13 -24.98
N ARG A 463 -20.11 8.58 -25.83
CA ARG A 463 -20.49 8.21 -27.21
C ARG A 463 -21.57 7.13 -27.25
N ILE A 464 -21.50 6.13 -26.36
CA ILE A 464 -22.51 5.05 -26.31
C ILE A 464 -23.85 5.56 -25.79
N LEU A 465 -23.82 6.30 -24.68
CA LEU A 465 -25.03 6.70 -23.98
C LEU A 465 -25.71 7.90 -24.64
N ASP A 466 -24.98 8.81 -25.29
CA ASP A 466 -25.58 9.82 -26.16
C ASP A 466 -26.27 9.15 -27.37
N GLY A 467 -25.73 8.03 -27.86
CA GLY A 467 -26.41 7.18 -28.83
C GLY A 467 -27.70 6.54 -28.31
N CYS A 468 -27.83 6.40 -26.99
CA CYS A 468 -29.04 5.97 -26.29
C CYS A 468 -30.00 7.13 -25.94
N ASP A 469 -29.75 8.32 -26.48
CA ASP A 469 -30.46 9.58 -26.26
C ASP A 469 -30.21 10.22 -24.87
N PHE A 470 -29.06 9.92 -24.23
CA PHE A 470 -28.65 10.59 -23.00
C PHE A 470 -27.94 11.94 -23.25
N GLU A 471 -27.99 12.84 -22.28
CA GLU A 471 -27.13 14.03 -22.24
C GLU A 471 -25.95 13.71 -21.30
N THR A 472 -25.06 12.83 -21.75
CA THR A 472 -24.20 12.05 -20.86
C THR A 472 -23.20 12.89 -20.09
N ILE A 473 -22.57 13.90 -20.73
CA ILE A 473 -21.60 14.78 -20.08
C ILE A 473 -22.23 15.56 -18.92
N CYS A 474 -23.37 16.21 -19.17
CA CYS A 474 -24.10 16.94 -18.13
C CYS A 474 -24.57 16.00 -17.02
N GLY A 475 -25.06 14.82 -17.39
CA GLY A 475 -25.53 13.82 -16.45
C GLY A 475 -24.42 13.25 -15.57
N ILE A 476 -23.26 12.90 -16.11
CA ILE A 476 -22.09 12.44 -15.35
C ILE A 476 -21.66 13.53 -14.36
N GLN A 477 -21.58 14.79 -14.78
CA GLN A 477 -21.26 15.90 -13.87
C GLN A 477 -22.28 16.01 -12.73
N ASN A 478 -23.57 15.85 -13.01
CA ASN A 478 -24.63 15.84 -11.99
C ASN A 478 -24.50 14.69 -10.98
N LEU A 479 -23.99 13.53 -11.40
CA LEU A 479 -23.71 12.38 -10.54
C LEU A 479 -22.47 12.61 -9.68
N ILE A 480 -21.40 13.17 -10.25
CA ILE A 480 -20.17 13.57 -9.52
C ILE A 480 -20.51 14.59 -8.44
N ASP A 481 -21.35 15.57 -8.78
CA ASP A 481 -21.78 16.62 -7.86
C ASP A 481 -22.52 16.09 -6.62
N ARG A 482 -23.05 14.86 -6.67
CA ARG A 482 -23.75 14.17 -5.57
C ARG A 482 -22.91 13.07 -4.92
N CYS A 483 -21.62 12.98 -5.27
CA CYS A 483 -20.70 11.93 -4.87
C CYS A 483 -21.19 10.51 -5.25
N LEU A 484 -22.00 10.37 -6.31
CA LEU A 484 -22.47 9.05 -6.78
C LEU A 484 -21.45 8.40 -7.72
N VAL A 485 -20.66 9.21 -8.42
CA VAL A 485 -19.64 8.81 -9.38
C VAL A 485 -18.38 9.65 -9.15
N THR A 486 -17.23 9.10 -9.51
CA THR A 486 -15.95 9.80 -9.59
C THR A 486 -15.27 9.48 -10.91
N ILE A 487 -14.39 10.35 -11.39
CA ILE A 487 -13.50 10.10 -12.53
C ILE A 487 -12.08 10.08 -11.97
N ASP A 488 -11.32 9.06 -12.30
CA ASP A 488 -9.93 8.94 -11.86
C ASP A 488 -8.97 9.74 -12.74
N ARG A 489 -7.66 9.61 -12.50
CA ARG A 489 -6.63 10.34 -13.26
C ARG A 489 -6.48 9.85 -14.69
N ASP A 490 -6.95 8.64 -14.98
CA ASP A 490 -6.87 7.99 -16.29
C ASP A 490 -8.17 8.18 -17.09
N ASN A 491 -9.01 9.15 -16.71
CA ASN A 491 -10.32 9.45 -17.31
C ASN A 491 -11.34 8.31 -17.18
N LYS A 492 -11.16 7.37 -16.24
CA LYS A 492 -12.07 6.24 -16.05
C LYS A 492 -13.11 6.53 -14.99
N LEU A 493 -14.33 6.10 -15.27
CA LEU A 493 -15.47 6.29 -14.41
C LEU A 493 -15.48 5.24 -13.30
N SER A 494 -15.53 5.68 -12.04
CA SER A 494 -15.51 4.83 -10.86
C SER A 494 -16.69 5.10 -9.93
N MET A 495 -17.22 4.04 -9.32
CA MET A 495 -18.26 4.09 -8.29
C MET A 495 -17.81 3.30 -7.08
N HIS A 496 -18.12 3.82 -5.88
CA HIS A 496 -17.96 3.06 -4.65
C HIS A 496 -18.86 1.81 -4.67
N ASP A 497 -18.36 0.66 -4.19
CA ASP A 497 -19.08 -0.63 -4.28
C ASP A 497 -20.50 -0.56 -3.72
N MET A 498 -20.68 0.03 -2.53
CA MET A 498 -22.01 0.25 -1.94
C MET A 498 -22.95 1.11 -2.80
N ILE A 499 -22.43 2.07 -3.58
CA ILE A 499 -23.25 2.92 -4.47
C ILE A 499 -23.61 2.16 -5.74
N ARG A 500 -22.67 1.38 -6.30
CA ARG A 500 -22.96 0.45 -7.40
C ARG A 500 -24.04 -0.55 -7.01
N ASP A 501 -23.89 -1.16 -5.84
CA ASP A 501 -24.80 -2.21 -5.35
C ASP A 501 -26.17 -1.62 -5.00
N MET A 502 -26.23 -0.35 -4.57
CA MET A 502 -27.48 0.41 -4.48
C MET A 502 -28.17 0.55 -5.84
N GLY A 503 -27.43 0.92 -6.89
CA GLY A 503 -27.99 1.03 -8.25
C GLY A 503 -28.53 -0.31 -8.75
N ARG A 504 -27.80 -1.39 -8.52
CA ARG A 504 -28.22 -2.76 -8.86
C ARG A 504 -29.44 -3.21 -8.07
N GLU A 505 -29.51 -2.88 -6.77
CA GLU A 505 -30.69 -3.16 -5.94
C GLU A 505 -31.93 -2.37 -6.39
N ILE A 506 -31.77 -1.11 -6.84
CA ILE A 506 -32.89 -0.34 -7.42
C ILE A 506 -33.48 -1.08 -8.62
N VAL A 507 -32.64 -1.60 -9.52
CA VAL A 507 -33.11 -2.40 -10.67
C VAL A 507 -33.75 -3.70 -10.21
N ARG A 508 -33.19 -4.38 -9.20
CA ARG A 508 -33.79 -5.61 -8.63
C ARG A 508 -35.17 -5.36 -8.02
N GLN A 509 -35.44 -4.16 -7.52
CA GLN A 509 -36.73 -3.77 -6.94
C GLN A 509 -37.80 -3.43 -8.00
N GLU A 510 -37.43 -3.23 -9.27
CA GLU A 510 -38.39 -3.04 -10.36
C GLU A 510 -39.30 -4.28 -10.52
N SER A 511 -38.72 -5.47 -10.40
CA SER A 511 -39.44 -6.74 -10.39
C SER A 511 -38.62 -7.86 -9.75
N TYR A 512 -39.32 -8.74 -9.02
CA TYR A 512 -38.74 -9.98 -8.51
C TYR A 512 -38.23 -10.87 -9.65
N GLU A 513 -39.04 -11.00 -10.71
CA GLU A 513 -38.77 -11.77 -11.93
C GLU A 513 -37.72 -11.04 -12.81
N PRO A 514 -36.53 -11.62 -13.06
CA PRO A 514 -35.48 -10.97 -13.84
C PRO A 514 -35.93 -10.52 -15.23
N GLU A 515 -36.78 -11.29 -15.92
CA GLU A 515 -37.27 -10.99 -17.27
C GLU A 515 -38.05 -9.67 -17.38
N ASN A 516 -38.53 -9.14 -16.25
CA ASN A 516 -39.31 -7.91 -16.15
C ASN A 516 -38.49 -6.72 -15.65
N ARG A 517 -37.19 -6.89 -15.42
CA ARG A 517 -36.28 -5.80 -15.03
C ARG A 517 -35.76 -5.05 -16.25
N SER A 518 -35.40 -3.78 -16.06
CA SER A 518 -34.86 -2.94 -17.13
C SER A 518 -33.41 -3.28 -17.50
N ARG A 519 -32.61 -3.80 -16.57
CA ARG A 519 -31.19 -4.10 -16.78
C ARG A 519 -30.84 -5.46 -16.19
N LEU A 520 -30.19 -6.30 -16.99
CA LEU A 520 -29.66 -7.59 -16.57
C LEU A 520 -28.14 -7.56 -16.61
N TRP A 521 -27.51 -7.41 -15.44
CA TRP A 521 -26.05 -7.38 -15.29
C TRP A 521 -25.48 -8.70 -14.75
N SER A 522 -26.31 -9.53 -14.11
CA SER A 522 -25.94 -10.86 -13.59
C SER A 522 -25.93 -11.86 -14.73
N SER A 523 -24.78 -12.48 -15.02
CA SER A 523 -24.68 -13.53 -16.04
C SER A 523 -25.63 -14.70 -15.76
N LYS A 524 -25.92 -15.01 -14.49
CA LYS A 524 -26.88 -16.06 -14.11
C LYS A 524 -28.30 -15.69 -14.54
N ASP A 525 -28.76 -14.50 -14.16
CA ASP A 525 -30.10 -14.01 -14.48
C ASP A 525 -30.26 -13.89 -16.00
N SER A 526 -29.27 -13.32 -16.69
CA SER A 526 -29.26 -13.20 -18.16
C SER A 526 -29.34 -14.57 -18.84
N PHE A 527 -28.58 -15.56 -18.35
CA PHE A 527 -28.59 -16.91 -18.92
C PHE A 527 -29.94 -17.61 -18.71
N GLU A 528 -30.51 -17.53 -17.51
CA GLU A 528 -31.83 -18.10 -17.22
C GLU A 528 -32.90 -17.46 -18.12
N VAL A 529 -32.91 -16.13 -18.25
CA VAL A 529 -33.88 -15.42 -19.09
C VAL A 529 -33.77 -15.81 -20.57
N LEU A 530 -32.53 -15.96 -21.08
CA LEU A 530 -32.31 -16.34 -22.47
C LEU A 530 -32.60 -17.82 -22.73
N ARG A 531 -32.25 -18.70 -21.80
CA ARG A 531 -32.52 -20.15 -21.89
C ARG A 531 -34.02 -20.44 -21.89
N GLU A 532 -34.78 -19.81 -21.00
CA GLU A 532 -36.23 -19.98 -20.89
C GLU A 532 -37.02 -19.16 -21.94
N LYS A 533 -36.34 -18.29 -22.71
CA LYS A 533 -36.93 -17.44 -23.76
C LYS A 533 -38.07 -16.55 -23.23
N ASN A 534 -38.01 -16.14 -21.97
CA ASN A 534 -39.07 -15.38 -21.28
C ASN A 534 -38.81 -13.87 -21.21
N GLY A 535 -37.66 -13.39 -21.68
CA GLY A 535 -37.30 -11.96 -21.63
C GLY A 535 -38.35 -11.05 -22.26
N THR A 536 -38.54 -9.87 -21.67
CA THR A 536 -39.64 -8.96 -22.04
C THR A 536 -39.14 -7.65 -22.64
N GLN A 537 -40.07 -6.83 -23.12
CA GLN A 537 -39.81 -5.47 -23.60
C GLN A 537 -39.33 -4.50 -22.51
N ALA A 538 -39.29 -4.91 -21.23
CA ALA A 538 -38.75 -4.10 -20.14
C ALA A 538 -37.22 -3.97 -20.27
N ILE A 539 -36.54 -5.00 -20.76
CA ILE A 539 -35.08 -5.09 -20.81
C ILE A 539 -34.51 -4.07 -21.82
N GLU A 540 -33.72 -3.13 -21.32
CA GLU A 540 -32.99 -2.11 -22.07
C GLU A 540 -31.49 -2.42 -22.17
N GLY A 541 -30.94 -3.20 -21.25
CA GLY A 541 -29.55 -3.67 -21.29
C GLY A 541 -29.37 -5.09 -20.74
N LEU A 542 -28.52 -5.87 -21.39
CA LEU A 542 -28.24 -7.26 -21.04
C LEU A 542 -26.75 -7.57 -21.17
N MET A 543 -26.18 -8.17 -20.13
CA MET A 543 -24.82 -8.69 -20.10
C MET A 543 -24.82 -10.17 -19.74
N LEU A 544 -24.13 -10.99 -20.54
CA LEU A 544 -23.96 -12.42 -20.32
C LEU A 544 -22.50 -12.82 -20.58
N GLY A 545 -21.84 -13.35 -19.55
CA GLY A 545 -20.55 -14.00 -19.67
C GLY A 545 -20.62 -15.49 -19.33
N MET A 546 -20.35 -16.36 -20.31
CA MET A 546 -20.44 -17.81 -20.11
C MET A 546 -19.35 -18.36 -19.18
N HIS A 547 -18.16 -17.75 -19.14
CA HIS A 547 -17.09 -18.19 -18.23
C HIS A 547 -17.48 -18.06 -16.75
N GLU A 548 -18.26 -17.04 -16.39
CA GLU A 548 -18.70 -16.81 -15.00
C GLU A 548 -19.67 -17.90 -14.51
N LEU A 549 -20.33 -18.60 -15.44
CA LEU A 549 -21.25 -19.71 -15.14
C LEU A 549 -20.54 -21.07 -15.06
N LEU A 550 -19.45 -21.23 -15.82
CA LEU A 550 -18.69 -22.48 -15.93
C LEU A 550 -17.74 -22.73 -14.75
N THR A 551 -17.40 -21.71 -13.96
CA THR A 551 -16.52 -21.87 -12.78
C THR A 551 -17.19 -22.58 -11.60
N ASN A 552 -18.53 -22.70 -11.60
CA ASN A 552 -19.30 -23.21 -10.46
C ASN A 552 -20.29 -24.35 -10.80
N SER A 553 -20.27 -24.93 -12.01
CA SER A 553 -21.13 -26.07 -12.36
C SER A 553 -20.56 -26.95 -13.49
N PRO A 554 -20.82 -28.27 -13.46
CA PRO A 554 -20.46 -29.21 -14.52
C PRO A 554 -21.46 -29.08 -15.68
N ILE A 555 -21.49 -27.92 -16.35
CA ILE A 555 -22.33 -27.73 -17.54
C ILE A 555 -21.56 -28.32 -18.74
N ASN A 556 -22.13 -29.36 -19.35
CA ASN A 556 -21.56 -30.04 -20.52
C ASN A 556 -21.33 -29.05 -21.67
N SER A 557 -20.17 -29.15 -22.33
CA SER A 557 -19.73 -28.24 -23.40
C SER A 557 -20.65 -28.17 -24.64
N ASN A 558 -21.59 -29.12 -24.78
CA ASN A 558 -22.51 -29.21 -25.90
C ASN A 558 -23.89 -28.58 -25.64
N GLU A 559 -24.23 -28.18 -24.41
CA GLU A 559 -25.50 -27.52 -24.04
C GLU A 559 -25.43 -25.98 -24.03
N ASN A 560 -24.31 -25.39 -24.46
CA ASN A 560 -24.00 -23.96 -24.27
C ASN A 560 -24.41 -23.05 -25.44
N VAL A 561 -25.31 -23.50 -26.32
CA VAL A 561 -25.80 -22.72 -27.48
C VAL A 561 -27.18 -22.16 -27.17
N LEU A 562 -27.34 -20.85 -27.25
CA LEU A 562 -28.63 -20.17 -27.04
C LEU A 562 -29.30 -19.89 -28.39
N GLU A 563 -30.63 -19.92 -28.44
CA GLU A 563 -31.36 -19.60 -29.66
C GLU A 563 -31.56 -18.08 -29.82
N THR A 564 -31.46 -17.57 -31.04
CA THR A 564 -31.71 -16.15 -31.38
C THR A 564 -33.11 -15.67 -31.00
N ASN A 565 -34.11 -16.55 -31.05
CA ASN A 565 -35.51 -16.23 -30.73
C ASN A 565 -35.72 -15.85 -29.25
N SER A 566 -34.75 -16.15 -28.39
CA SER A 566 -34.75 -15.71 -26.98
C SER A 566 -34.77 -14.18 -26.84
N PHE A 567 -34.27 -13.45 -27.84
CA PHE A 567 -34.26 -11.99 -27.86
C PHE A 567 -35.49 -11.37 -28.52
N ALA A 568 -36.35 -12.18 -29.17
CA ALA A 568 -37.39 -11.68 -30.07
C ALA A 568 -38.37 -10.71 -29.40
N ARG A 569 -38.61 -10.85 -28.09
CA ARG A 569 -39.53 -10.00 -27.30
C ARG A 569 -38.86 -8.76 -26.68
N MET A 570 -37.52 -8.65 -26.72
CA MET A 570 -36.74 -7.60 -26.05
C MET A 570 -36.60 -6.36 -26.94
N HIS A 571 -37.71 -5.83 -27.44
CA HIS A 571 -37.69 -4.75 -28.45
C HIS A 571 -37.08 -3.42 -27.98
N LYS A 572 -36.89 -3.21 -26.67
CA LYS A 572 -36.25 -2.02 -26.10
C LYS A 572 -34.75 -2.20 -25.82
N LEU A 573 -34.17 -3.37 -26.09
CA LEU A 573 -32.77 -3.63 -25.83
C LEU A 573 -31.88 -2.68 -26.64
N LYS A 574 -31.08 -1.89 -25.93
CA LYS A 574 -30.11 -0.92 -26.49
C LYS A 574 -28.66 -1.36 -26.25
N LEU A 575 -28.40 -2.02 -25.13
CA LEU A 575 -27.06 -2.41 -24.69
C LEU A 575 -26.96 -3.94 -24.62
N LEU A 576 -26.09 -4.55 -25.41
CA LEU A 576 -25.91 -6.00 -25.41
C LEU A 576 -24.42 -6.35 -25.30
N CYS A 577 -24.07 -7.07 -24.23
CA CYS A 577 -22.73 -7.60 -24.00
C CYS A 577 -22.78 -9.13 -23.89
N LEU A 578 -22.14 -9.81 -24.83
CA LEU A 578 -22.05 -11.26 -24.93
C LEU A 578 -20.58 -11.67 -24.88
N ARG A 579 -20.19 -12.42 -23.86
CA ARG A 579 -18.82 -12.90 -23.69
C ARG A 579 -18.80 -14.42 -23.74
N HIS A 580 -18.16 -14.97 -24.75
CA HIS A 580 -18.05 -16.42 -24.96
C HIS A 580 -19.41 -17.11 -25.18
N VAL A 581 -20.36 -16.38 -25.77
CA VAL A 581 -21.71 -16.86 -26.07
C VAL A 581 -21.80 -17.30 -27.53
N ARG A 582 -22.43 -18.45 -27.76
CA ARG A 582 -22.78 -18.95 -29.10
C ARG A 582 -24.30 -18.85 -29.30
N LEU A 583 -24.70 -18.19 -30.38
CA LEU A 583 -26.10 -18.13 -30.79
C LEU A 583 -26.34 -18.99 -32.03
N ASP A 584 -27.45 -19.72 -32.04
CA ASP A 584 -27.95 -20.47 -33.20
C ASP A 584 -29.37 -19.99 -33.57
N GLY A 585 -29.70 -20.05 -34.86
CA GLY A 585 -30.97 -19.56 -35.40
C GLY A 585 -30.86 -18.34 -36.31
N CYS A 586 -31.96 -17.59 -36.41
CA CYS A 586 -32.15 -16.46 -37.32
C CYS A 586 -31.75 -15.13 -36.65
N TYR A 587 -30.72 -14.47 -37.15
CA TYR A 587 -30.21 -13.22 -36.56
C TYR A 587 -31.14 -12.02 -36.81
N ALA A 588 -32.13 -12.15 -37.71
CA ALA A 588 -33.23 -11.19 -37.84
C ALA A 588 -34.08 -11.07 -36.56
N GLU A 589 -34.02 -12.05 -35.66
CA GLU A 589 -34.74 -12.03 -34.38
C GLU A 589 -34.04 -11.17 -33.31
N LEU A 590 -32.78 -10.76 -33.55
CA LEU A 590 -32.06 -9.89 -32.63
C LEU A 590 -32.62 -8.45 -32.64
N PRO A 591 -32.53 -7.71 -31.51
CA PRO A 591 -33.21 -6.42 -31.39
C PRO A 591 -32.61 -5.35 -32.31
N THR A 592 -33.47 -4.67 -33.06
CA THR A 592 -33.06 -3.62 -34.03
C THR A 592 -32.76 -2.26 -33.39
N ARG A 593 -32.99 -2.11 -32.08
CA ARG A 593 -32.74 -0.87 -31.32
C ARG A 593 -31.37 -0.83 -30.63
N LEU A 594 -30.51 -1.81 -30.88
CA LEU A 594 -29.16 -1.84 -30.31
C LEU A 594 -28.37 -0.56 -30.67
N ARG A 595 -27.60 -0.08 -29.69
CA ARG A 595 -26.67 1.05 -29.78
C ARG A 595 -25.25 0.61 -29.45
N TRP A 596 -25.11 -0.34 -28.54
CA TRP A 596 -23.84 -0.96 -28.20
C TRP A 596 -23.98 -2.48 -28.27
N LEU A 597 -23.07 -3.10 -29.02
CA LEU A 597 -22.90 -4.53 -29.11
C LEU A 597 -21.45 -4.87 -28.82
N CYS A 598 -21.22 -5.50 -27.67
CA CYS A 598 -19.94 -6.11 -27.32
C CYS A 598 -20.09 -7.63 -27.41
N TRP A 599 -19.41 -8.27 -28.35
CA TRP A 599 -19.49 -9.72 -28.58
C TRP A 599 -18.09 -10.35 -28.63
N LEU A 600 -17.54 -10.62 -27.45
CA LEU A 600 -16.21 -11.21 -27.33
C LEU A 600 -16.20 -12.68 -27.76
N LYS A 601 -15.22 -13.04 -28.58
CA LYS A 601 -15.10 -14.35 -29.24
C LYS A 601 -16.30 -14.70 -30.13
N PHE A 602 -16.68 -13.79 -31.02
CA PHE A 602 -17.73 -14.07 -31.99
C PHE A 602 -17.37 -15.30 -32.85
N PRO A 603 -18.27 -16.32 -32.93
CA PRO A 603 -17.88 -17.65 -33.41
C PRO A 603 -17.88 -17.79 -34.94
N LEU A 604 -18.61 -16.93 -35.67
CA LEU A 604 -18.78 -17.06 -37.12
C LEU A 604 -17.63 -16.39 -37.90
N ASP A 605 -17.49 -16.81 -39.15
CA ASP A 605 -16.50 -16.27 -40.09
C ASP A 605 -16.85 -14.88 -40.64
N SER A 606 -18.11 -14.45 -40.45
CA SER A 606 -18.69 -13.20 -40.93
C SER A 606 -20.00 -12.91 -40.20
N ILE A 607 -20.37 -11.63 -40.11
CA ILE A 607 -21.66 -11.21 -39.56
C ILE A 607 -22.78 -11.61 -40.54
N PRO A 608 -23.84 -12.30 -40.07
CA PRO A 608 -24.98 -12.69 -40.89
C PRO A 608 -25.69 -11.48 -41.53
N VAL A 609 -26.13 -11.63 -42.78
CA VAL A 609 -26.77 -10.56 -43.56
C VAL A 609 -28.12 -10.14 -42.97
N ASP A 610 -28.82 -11.07 -42.34
CA ASP A 610 -30.10 -10.86 -41.67
C ASP A 610 -29.97 -10.14 -40.31
N PHE A 611 -28.75 -9.92 -39.82
CA PHE A 611 -28.53 -9.17 -38.58
C PHE A 611 -28.59 -7.65 -38.83
N SER A 612 -29.68 -7.01 -38.39
CA SER A 612 -29.88 -5.56 -38.53
C SER A 612 -29.01 -4.76 -37.54
N LEU A 613 -28.08 -3.98 -38.07
CA LEU A 613 -27.10 -3.20 -37.29
C LEU A 613 -27.17 -1.68 -37.57
N GLU A 614 -28.24 -1.20 -38.23
CA GLU A 614 -28.32 0.18 -38.77
C GLU A 614 -28.20 1.28 -37.70
N LYS A 615 -28.72 1.02 -36.50
CA LYS A 615 -28.73 1.97 -35.38
C LYS A 615 -27.54 1.79 -34.44
N LEU A 616 -26.65 0.85 -34.72
CA LEU A 616 -25.53 0.55 -33.86
C LEU A 616 -24.54 1.71 -33.89
N VAL A 617 -24.09 2.12 -32.71
CA VAL A 617 -23.11 3.21 -32.51
C VAL A 617 -21.73 2.64 -32.21
N VAL A 618 -21.68 1.54 -31.46
CA VAL A 618 -20.44 0.85 -31.11
C VAL A 618 -20.57 -0.65 -31.37
N LEU A 619 -19.63 -1.19 -32.14
CA LEU A 619 -19.50 -2.59 -32.44
C LEU A 619 -18.13 -3.11 -32.00
N GLU A 620 -18.13 -4.02 -31.03
CA GLU A 620 -16.91 -4.66 -30.52
C GLU A 620 -17.04 -6.16 -30.69
N MET A 621 -16.11 -6.76 -31.43
CA MET A 621 -16.04 -8.19 -31.70
C MET A 621 -14.60 -8.67 -31.57
N GLN A 622 -13.98 -8.41 -30.43
CA GLN A 622 -12.59 -8.81 -30.19
C GLN A 622 -12.45 -10.35 -30.09
N TYR A 623 -11.28 -10.86 -30.46
CA TYR A 623 -10.92 -12.29 -30.43
C TYR A 623 -11.83 -13.18 -31.28
N SER A 624 -12.36 -12.64 -32.38
CA SER A 624 -13.36 -13.33 -33.21
C SER A 624 -12.74 -14.21 -34.29
N ASN A 625 -13.52 -15.17 -34.79
CA ASN A 625 -13.14 -16.01 -35.93
C ASN A 625 -13.41 -15.35 -37.29
N LEU A 626 -13.66 -14.03 -37.30
CA LEU A 626 -14.02 -13.27 -38.48
C LEU A 626 -12.90 -13.39 -39.53
N ARG A 627 -13.29 -13.75 -40.76
CA ARG A 627 -12.44 -13.68 -41.96
C ARG A 627 -12.73 -12.43 -42.78
N GLN A 628 -13.97 -11.98 -42.72
CA GLN A 628 -14.50 -10.73 -43.28
C GLN A 628 -15.59 -10.23 -42.33
N LEU A 629 -15.84 -8.93 -42.24
CA LEU A 629 -16.88 -8.43 -41.34
C LEU A 629 -18.29 -8.79 -41.84
N CYS A 630 -18.61 -8.53 -43.13
CA CYS A 630 -19.93 -8.77 -43.70
C CYS A 630 -19.82 -9.31 -45.14
N LYS A 631 -20.60 -10.35 -45.51
CA LYS A 631 -20.60 -10.95 -46.87
C LYS A 631 -21.35 -10.11 -47.92
N ARG A 632 -22.24 -9.20 -47.49
CA ARG A 632 -22.97 -8.20 -48.30
C ARG A 632 -23.17 -6.94 -47.46
N ALA A 633 -23.28 -5.80 -48.13
CA ALA A 633 -23.34 -4.45 -47.56
C ALA A 633 -24.49 -4.22 -46.55
N ASN A 634 -24.30 -4.62 -45.29
CA ASN A 634 -25.10 -4.07 -44.20
C ASN A 634 -24.61 -2.62 -43.99
N PHE A 635 -25.45 -1.66 -44.36
CA PHE A 635 -25.17 -0.24 -44.13
C PHE A 635 -25.23 0.06 -42.63
N LEU A 636 -24.16 0.64 -42.08
CA LEU A 636 -23.96 0.97 -40.66
C LEU A 636 -23.90 2.50 -40.48
N PRO A 637 -24.97 3.25 -40.79
CA PRO A 637 -24.97 4.72 -40.86
C PRO A 637 -24.71 5.42 -39.53
N SER A 638 -24.88 4.72 -38.41
CA SER A 638 -24.78 5.28 -37.07
C SER A 638 -23.48 4.89 -36.36
N LEU A 639 -22.69 3.99 -36.97
CA LEU A 639 -21.51 3.41 -36.32
C LEU A 639 -20.41 4.46 -36.17
N LYS A 640 -19.93 4.61 -34.95
CA LYS A 640 -18.85 5.52 -34.54
C LYS A 640 -17.60 4.76 -34.12
N ILE A 641 -17.74 3.60 -33.47
CA ILE A 641 -16.60 2.81 -33.00
C ILE A 641 -16.72 1.39 -33.56
N LEU A 642 -15.66 0.93 -34.21
CA LEU A 642 -15.50 -0.45 -34.67
C LEU A 642 -14.21 -1.03 -34.09
N ASP A 643 -14.35 -2.05 -33.26
CA ASP A 643 -13.24 -2.81 -32.71
C ASP A 643 -13.39 -4.30 -33.06
N VAL A 644 -12.46 -4.81 -33.86
CA VAL A 644 -12.39 -6.24 -34.20
C VAL A 644 -11.02 -6.83 -33.88
N SER A 645 -10.35 -6.25 -32.88
CA SER A 645 -9.00 -6.65 -32.45
C SER A 645 -8.87 -8.14 -32.16
N HIS A 646 -7.69 -8.70 -32.40
CA HIS A 646 -7.36 -10.12 -32.24
C HIS A 646 -8.19 -11.05 -33.14
N SER A 647 -8.80 -10.54 -34.22
CA SER A 647 -9.41 -11.35 -35.26
C SER A 647 -8.34 -11.85 -36.23
N HIS A 648 -7.54 -12.84 -35.80
CA HIS A 648 -6.38 -13.31 -36.56
C HIS A 648 -6.71 -13.87 -37.96
N GLY A 649 -7.95 -14.31 -38.18
CA GLY A 649 -8.42 -14.81 -39.47
C GLY A 649 -8.85 -13.74 -40.46
N LEU A 650 -8.95 -12.47 -40.04
CA LEU A 650 -9.49 -11.36 -40.82
C LEU A 650 -8.50 -11.01 -41.93
N THR A 651 -8.87 -11.25 -43.20
CA THR A 651 -7.97 -11.01 -44.34
C THR A 651 -8.22 -9.67 -45.02
N GLU A 652 -9.48 -9.23 -45.06
CA GLU A 652 -9.95 -8.00 -45.70
C GLU A 652 -11.02 -7.35 -44.79
N ILE A 653 -11.13 -6.02 -44.82
CA ILE A 653 -12.16 -5.25 -44.12
C ILE A 653 -13.25 -4.73 -45.07
N ILE A 654 -14.35 -4.20 -44.53
CA ILE A 654 -15.47 -3.68 -45.31
C ILE A 654 -15.11 -2.45 -46.15
N ASP A 655 -15.94 -2.21 -47.18
CA ASP A 655 -16.08 -0.88 -47.76
C ASP A 655 -16.60 0.11 -46.70
N PHE A 656 -15.78 1.09 -46.33
CA PHE A 656 -16.11 2.14 -45.37
C PHE A 656 -17.20 3.11 -45.86
N SER A 657 -17.63 3.04 -47.13
CA SER A 657 -18.86 3.72 -47.60
C SER A 657 -20.09 3.28 -46.78
N LEU A 658 -20.00 2.09 -46.16
CA LEU A 658 -21.04 1.52 -45.34
C LEU A 658 -21.11 2.12 -43.93
N CYS A 659 -20.05 2.73 -43.41
CA CYS A 659 -19.99 3.31 -42.07
C CYS A 659 -19.46 4.77 -42.08
N PRO A 660 -20.18 5.71 -42.74
CA PRO A 660 -19.67 7.06 -43.02
C PRO A 660 -19.46 7.93 -41.76
N LYS A 661 -20.00 7.52 -40.60
CA LYS A 661 -19.85 8.25 -39.32
C LYS A 661 -18.77 7.67 -38.41
N LEU A 662 -17.93 6.76 -38.90
CA LEU A 662 -16.91 6.12 -38.09
C LEU A 662 -15.92 7.17 -37.55
N GLU A 663 -15.74 7.15 -36.23
CA GLU A 663 -14.86 8.03 -35.45
C GLU A 663 -13.61 7.27 -34.98
N GLU A 664 -13.74 5.97 -34.67
CA GLU A 664 -12.63 5.11 -34.23
C GLU A 664 -12.64 3.73 -34.88
N LEU A 665 -11.48 3.30 -35.35
CA LEU A 665 -11.25 1.98 -35.94
C LEU A 665 -10.07 1.29 -35.25
N ILE A 666 -10.33 0.13 -34.66
CA ILE A 666 -9.37 -0.65 -33.86
C ILE A 666 -9.23 -2.06 -34.44
N LEU A 667 -8.04 -2.37 -34.93
CA LEU A 667 -7.66 -3.60 -35.63
C LEU A 667 -6.42 -4.25 -35.00
N VAL A 668 -6.22 -4.09 -33.69
CA VAL A 668 -5.00 -4.55 -33.02
C VAL A 668 -4.85 -6.05 -33.18
N ASP A 669 -3.66 -6.53 -33.56
CA ASP A 669 -3.30 -7.95 -33.65
C ASP A 669 -4.19 -8.76 -34.62
N CYS A 670 -4.75 -8.09 -35.62
CA CYS A 670 -5.40 -8.71 -36.78
C CYS A 670 -4.31 -9.20 -37.76
N THR A 671 -3.63 -10.28 -37.39
CA THR A 671 -2.45 -10.78 -38.10
C THR A 671 -2.73 -11.30 -39.51
N GLY A 672 -3.96 -11.72 -39.82
CA GLY A 672 -4.37 -12.15 -41.16
C GLY A 672 -4.58 -11.01 -42.16
N LEU A 673 -4.64 -9.76 -41.70
CA LEU A 673 -5.03 -8.61 -42.52
C LEU A 673 -3.92 -8.29 -43.52
N ILE A 674 -4.23 -8.31 -44.81
CA ILE A 674 -3.25 -8.12 -45.90
C ILE A 674 -3.30 -6.68 -46.41
N ASP A 675 -4.51 -6.15 -46.58
CA ASP A 675 -4.80 -4.83 -47.12
C ASP A 675 -6.03 -4.19 -46.44
N VAL A 676 -6.13 -2.86 -46.55
CA VAL A 676 -7.25 -2.06 -46.05
C VAL A 676 -7.90 -1.38 -47.24
N HIS A 677 -9.24 -1.37 -47.29
CA HIS A 677 -9.99 -0.86 -48.43
C HIS A 677 -9.77 0.65 -48.64
N GLU A 678 -9.59 1.07 -49.91
CA GLU A 678 -9.28 2.46 -50.30
C GLU A 678 -10.36 3.49 -49.89
N SER A 679 -11.59 3.03 -49.62
CA SER A 679 -12.66 3.92 -49.15
C SER A 679 -12.46 4.44 -47.72
N ILE A 680 -11.43 3.98 -46.99
CA ILE A 680 -11.08 4.54 -45.68
C ILE A 680 -10.86 6.06 -45.77
N GLY A 681 -10.34 6.56 -46.90
CA GLY A 681 -10.15 7.99 -47.14
C GLY A 681 -11.44 8.82 -47.14
N ASN A 682 -12.60 8.16 -47.31
CA ASN A 682 -13.91 8.82 -47.28
C ASN A 682 -14.42 9.08 -45.85
N LEU A 683 -13.74 8.58 -44.81
CA LEU A 683 -14.17 8.72 -43.43
C LEU A 683 -13.80 10.10 -42.86
N GLU A 684 -14.63 11.10 -43.16
CA GLU A 684 -14.41 12.50 -42.74
C GLU A 684 -14.37 12.70 -41.22
N ARG A 685 -14.88 11.74 -40.43
CA ARG A 685 -14.96 11.83 -38.96
C ARG A 685 -13.97 10.93 -38.22
N LEU A 686 -13.18 10.13 -38.93
CA LEU A 686 -12.26 9.19 -38.29
C LEU A 686 -11.17 9.99 -37.55
N MET A 687 -11.14 9.86 -36.23
CA MET A 687 -10.20 10.53 -35.32
C MET A 687 -9.14 9.57 -34.80
N TYR A 688 -9.44 8.27 -34.68
CA TYR A 688 -8.54 7.27 -34.12
C TYR A 688 -8.44 6.04 -35.03
N LEU A 689 -7.24 5.70 -35.46
CA LEU A 689 -6.94 4.49 -36.25
C LEU A 689 -5.80 3.72 -35.61
N ASN A 690 -6.08 2.48 -35.20
CA ASN A 690 -5.09 1.60 -34.60
C ASN A 690 -5.03 0.25 -35.31
N MET A 691 -3.90 -0.04 -35.93
CA MET A 691 -3.60 -1.27 -36.66
C MET A 691 -2.34 -1.95 -36.08
N LYS A 692 -2.08 -1.74 -34.79
CA LYS A 692 -0.92 -2.31 -34.10
C LYS A 692 -0.87 -3.83 -34.30
N ASP A 693 0.31 -4.38 -34.55
CA ASP A 693 0.57 -5.82 -34.71
C ASP A 693 -0.20 -6.50 -35.87
N CYS A 694 -0.70 -5.74 -36.86
CA CYS A 694 -1.17 -6.27 -38.15
C CYS A 694 0.03 -6.74 -39.00
N LYS A 695 0.62 -7.87 -38.64
CA LYS A 695 1.93 -8.33 -39.15
C LYS A 695 1.96 -8.65 -40.64
N ASN A 696 0.86 -9.07 -41.25
CA ASN A 696 0.80 -9.37 -42.70
C ASN A 696 0.34 -8.19 -43.57
N LEU A 697 0.08 -7.02 -42.97
CA LEU A 697 -0.31 -5.83 -43.70
C LEU A 697 0.86 -5.38 -44.59
N ARG A 698 0.66 -5.39 -45.92
CA ARG A 698 1.74 -5.11 -46.89
C ARG A 698 1.79 -3.66 -47.34
N MET A 699 0.62 -3.04 -47.51
CA MET A 699 0.50 -1.67 -48.00
C MET A 699 -0.62 -0.93 -47.27
N LEU A 700 -0.47 0.39 -47.15
CA LEU A 700 -1.52 1.30 -46.71
C LEU A 700 -2.28 1.88 -47.92
N PRO A 701 -3.62 2.03 -47.85
CA PRO A 701 -4.40 2.61 -48.94
C PRO A 701 -4.01 4.05 -49.25
N LYS A 702 -3.89 4.37 -50.55
CA LYS A 702 -3.39 5.68 -51.03
C LYS A 702 -4.29 6.83 -50.63
N ASN A 703 -5.60 6.60 -50.56
CA ASN A 703 -6.58 7.62 -50.19
C ASN A 703 -6.58 7.94 -48.69
N MET A 704 -5.76 7.28 -47.85
CA MET A 704 -5.64 7.64 -46.43
C MET A 704 -5.22 9.10 -46.21
N CYS A 705 -4.52 9.73 -47.17
CA CYS A 705 -4.21 11.16 -47.10
C CYS A 705 -5.45 12.07 -47.03
N MET A 706 -6.63 11.57 -47.40
CA MET A 706 -7.89 12.32 -47.36
C MET A 706 -8.53 12.39 -45.95
N LEU A 707 -7.97 11.69 -44.95
CA LEU A 707 -8.46 11.65 -43.58
C LEU A 707 -8.14 12.93 -42.78
N LYS A 708 -8.92 14.00 -43.00
CA LYS A 708 -8.68 15.33 -42.40
C LYS A 708 -8.91 15.42 -40.89
N SER A 709 -9.72 14.53 -40.31
CA SER A 709 -10.08 14.58 -38.89
C SER A 709 -9.19 13.70 -38.00
N LEU A 710 -8.29 12.90 -38.59
CA LEU A 710 -7.48 11.93 -37.87
C LEU A 710 -6.62 12.63 -36.83
N LYS A 711 -6.63 12.16 -35.59
CA LYS A 711 -5.80 12.68 -34.49
C LYS A 711 -4.74 11.70 -34.07
N THR A 712 -5.04 10.40 -34.15
CA THR A 712 -4.17 9.32 -33.68
C THR A 712 -4.06 8.22 -34.72
N LEU A 713 -2.82 7.90 -35.10
CA LEU A 713 -2.49 6.78 -35.99
C LEU A 713 -1.45 5.86 -35.34
N ILE A 714 -1.80 4.57 -35.19
CA ILE A 714 -0.93 3.55 -34.60
C ILE A 714 -0.72 2.41 -35.60
N LEU A 715 0.53 2.20 -35.97
CA LEU A 715 0.99 1.16 -36.91
C LEU A 715 2.07 0.25 -36.28
N SER A 716 2.42 0.45 -35.01
CA SER A 716 3.49 -0.30 -34.34
C SER A 716 3.35 -1.82 -34.54
N GLY A 717 4.44 -2.52 -34.88
CA GLY A 717 4.46 -3.98 -35.07
C GLY A 717 3.98 -4.49 -36.44
N CYS A 718 3.62 -3.61 -37.39
CA CYS A 718 3.35 -3.98 -38.79
C CYS A 718 4.64 -4.31 -39.56
N SER A 719 5.26 -5.45 -39.25
CA SER A 719 6.62 -5.79 -39.69
C SER A 719 6.79 -6.08 -41.19
N ASN A 720 5.72 -6.45 -41.91
CA ASN A 720 5.76 -6.76 -43.35
C ASN A 720 5.26 -5.60 -44.22
N LEU A 721 5.18 -4.38 -43.69
CA LEU A 721 4.83 -3.20 -44.49
C LEU A 721 5.97 -2.92 -45.47
N ASP A 722 5.74 -3.17 -46.76
CA ASP A 722 6.77 -3.18 -47.81
C ASP A 722 7.37 -1.78 -48.04
N GLU A 723 6.52 -0.75 -48.10
CA GLU A 723 6.92 0.66 -48.22
C GLU A 723 6.18 1.52 -47.19
N PHE A 724 6.91 2.32 -46.42
CA PHE A 724 6.31 3.34 -45.56
C PHE A 724 5.90 4.55 -46.42
N PRO A 725 4.62 4.97 -46.47
CA PRO A 725 4.13 5.93 -47.45
C PRO A 725 4.42 7.38 -47.05
N VAL A 726 5.70 7.77 -47.10
CA VAL A 726 6.21 9.07 -46.63
C VAL A 726 5.48 10.26 -47.28
N GLU A 727 5.31 10.25 -48.60
CA GLU A 727 4.64 11.33 -49.33
C GLU A 727 3.16 11.47 -48.96
N MET A 728 2.49 10.34 -48.66
CA MET A 728 1.09 10.35 -48.21
C MET A 728 0.96 10.97 -46.81
N MET A 729 1.88 10.64 -45.91
CA MET A 729 1.88 11.13 -44.51
C MET A 729 2.08 12.64 -44.41
N LYS A 730 2.80 13.24 -45.38
CA LYS A 730 3.07 14.68 -45.43
C LYS A 730 1.81 15.53 -45.61
N GLU A 731 0.83 15.01 -46.33
CA GLU A 731 -0.43 15.69 -46.65
C GLU A 731 -1.50 15.49 -45.56
N MET A 732 -1.21 14.71 -44.51
CA MET A 732 -2.13 14.41 -43.42
C MET A 732 -1.95 15.39 -42.25
N GLU A 733 -2.97 15.56 -41.42
CA GLU A 733 -2.88 16.33 -40.18
C GLU A 733 -3.31 15.45 -38.99
N PHE A 734 -2.36 15.04 -38.15
CA PHE A 734 -2.64 14.30 -36.90
C PHE A 734 -1.70 14.73 -35.77
N ASN A 735 -2.08 14.39 -34.54
CA ASN A 735 -1.37 14.79 -33.32
C ASN A 735 -0.46 13.67 -32.80
N TYR A 736 -0.83 12.41 -32.98
CA TYR A 736 -0.11 11.24 -32.47
C TYR A 736 0.19 10.25 -33.60
N LEU A 737 1.45 9.84 -33.69
CA LEU A 737 1.90 8.77 -34.59
C LEU A 737 2.82 7.79 -33.87
N ALA A 738 2.52 6.49 -33.96
CA ALA A 738 3.40 5.43 -33.50
C ALA A 738 3.63 4.38 -34.59
N THR A 739 4.90 4.14 -34.94
CA THR A 739 5.31 3.19 -35.99
C THR A 739 6.37 2.21 -35.49
N ASP A 740 6.34 1.91 -34.19
CA ASP A 740 7.41 1.16 -33.53
C ASP A 740 7.63 -0.22 -34.18
N GLY A 741 8.89 -0.60 -34.38
CA GLY A 741 9.27 -1.88 -34.99
C GLY A 741 9.06 -1.97 -36.50
N ILE A 742 8.63 -0.90 -37.16
CA ILE A 742 8.62 -0.80 -38.64
C ILE A 742 9.97 -0.26 -39.12
N PRO A 743 10.76 -1.03 -39.91
CA PRO A 743 12.02 -0.53 -40.47
C PRO A 743 11.79 0.62 -41.46
N LEU A 744 12.24 1.82 -41.13
CA LEU A 744 12.14 3.00 -42.02
C LEU A 744 13.41 3.10 -42.87
N ARG A 745 13.42 2.44 -44.04
CA ARG A 745 14.58 2.44 -44.96
C ARG A 745 14.50 3.61 -45.96
N PRO A 746 15.56 4.42 -46.13
CA PRO A 746 15.59 5.48 -47.12
C PRO A 746 15.88 4.90 -48.52
N GLU A 747 14.85 4.49 -49.25
CA GLU A 747 15.02 4.28 -50.69
C GLU A 747 15.06 5.64 -51.39
N ARG A 748 16.28 6.15 -51.61
CA ARG A 748 16.65 7.35 -52.39
C ARG A 748 16.51 8.70 -51.66
N SER A 749 17.58 9.11 -50.97
CA SER A 749 17.98 10.51 -50.74
C SER A 749 16.92 11.53 -50.26
N LEU A 750 15.89 11.10 -49.52
CA LEU A 750 14.97 12.00 -48.82
C LEU A 750 14.88 11.61 -47.35
N THR A 751 15.06 12.60 -46.49
CA THR A 751 15.00 12.48 -45.03
C THR A 751 13.56 12.21 -44.60
N ILE A 752 13.22 10.95 -44.34
CA ILE A 752 11.86 10.48 -44.00
C ILE A 752 11.18 11.37 -42.94
N LEU A 753 11.95 11.86 -41.98
CA LEU A 753 11.44 12.68 -40.87
C LEU A 753 11.01 14.10 -41.28
N SER A 754 11.57 14.69 -42.35
CA SER A 754 11.16 16.02 -42.82
C SER A 754 9.79 16.02 -43.49
N SER A 755 9.28 14.84 -43.82
CA SER A 755 7.99 14.64 -44.48
C SER A 755 6.86 14.32 -43.50
N PHE A 756 7.14 14.24 -42.20
CA PHE A 756 6.07 14.14 -41.20
C PHE A 756 5.34 15.47 -41.01
N PRO A 757 4.04 15.45 -40.71
CA PRO A 757 3.23 16.66 -40.68
C PRO A 757 3.53 17.56 -39.47
N CYS A 758 3.50 18.88 -39.70
CA CYS A 758 3.82 19.90 -38.69
C CYS A 758 2.85 19.92 -37.51
N SER A 759 1.66 19.32 -37.65
CA SER A 759 0.63 19.21 -36.61
C SER A 759 0.99 18.24 -35.48
N LEU A 760 2.01 17.39 -35.68
CA LEU A 760 2.39 16.35 -34.73
C LEU A 760 2.75 16.91 -33.35
N VAL A 761 2.16 16.30 -32.33
CA VAL A 761 2.38 16.57 -30.91
C VAL A 761 3.18 15.43 -30.28
N GLU A 762 2.95 14.19 -30.68
CA GLU A 762 3.65 13.02 -30.17
C GLU A 762 4.04 12.05 -31.29
N LEU A 763 5.30 11.63 -31.26
CA LEU A 763 5.91 10.76 -32.27
C LEU A 763 6.71 9.63 -31.61
N SER A 764 6.33 8.39 -31.87
CA SER A 764 7.04 7.18 -31.42
C SER A 764 7.60 6.40 -32.61
N LEU A 765 8.93 6.27 -32.65
CA LEU A 765 9.69 5.57 -33.69
C LEU A 765 10.61 4.51 -33.08
N LYS A 766 10.15 3.78 -32.07
CA LYS A 766 10.99 2.83 -31.33
C LYS A 766 11.34 1.64 -32.20
N GLY A 767 12.61 1.23 -32.23
CA GLY A 767 13.04 0.05 -32.97
C GLY A 767 12.80 0.13 -34.48
N CYS A 768 12.70 1.34 -35.06
CA CYS A 768 12.49 1.57 -36.49
C CYS A 768 13.76 1.40 -37.35
N ASN A 769 14.85 0.91 -36.74
CA ASN A 769 16.16 0.74 -37.38
C ASN A 769 16.71 2.05 -37.98
N LEU A 770 16.49 3.18 -37.29
CA LEU A 770 16.98 4.50 -37.70
C LEU A 770 18.48 4.66 -37.46
N SER A 771 19.22 5.00 -38.50
CA SER A 771 20.63 5.40 -38.46
C SER A 771 20.79 6.92 -38.66
N ASP A 772 22.00 7.43 -38.44
CA ASP A 772 22.33 8.86 -38.45
C ASP A 772 21.97 9.58 -39.76
N ASP A 773 21.95 8.86 -40.89
CA ASP A 773 21.65 9.37 -42.24
C ASP A 773 20.16 9.66 -42.51
N VAL A 774 19.25 9.13 -41.68
CA VAL A 774 17.80 9.30 -41.85
C VAL A 774 17.31 10.68 -41.37
N PHE A 775 18.08 11.33 -40.49
CA PHE A 775 17.68 12.60 -39.88
C PHE A 775 18.10 13.81 -40.73
N PRO A 776 17.18 14.76 -41.02
CA PRO A 776 17.50 15.96 -41.80
C PRO A 776 18.42 16.91 -41.05
N THR A 777 19.03 17.85 -41.77
CA THR A 777 19.82 18.93 -41.18
C THR A 777 18.99 19.90 -40.31
N ASP A 778 17.66 19.94 -40.49
CA ASP A 778 16.73 20.75 -39.70
C ASP A 778 15.35 20.04 -39.55
N LEU A 779 14.83 19.96 -38.31
CA LEU A 779 13.50 19.43 -37.96
C LEU A 779 12.53 20.54 -37.50
N SER A 780 12.83 21.81 -37.80
CA SER A 780 12.00 22.96 -37.44
C SER A 780 10.52 22.85 -37.84
N ASN A 781 10.21 22.05 -38.87
CA ASN A 781 8.84 21.82 -39.33
C ASN A 781 7.97 21.16 -38.23
N LEU A 782 8.55 20.32 -37.37
CA LEU A 782 7.85 19.66 -36.26
C LEU A 782 7.78 20.56 -35.00
N SER A 783 7.49 21.86 -35.18
CA SER A 783 7.54 22.87 -34.12
C SER A 783 6.50 22.69 -33.00
N TYR A 784 5.43 21.91 -33.25
CA TYR A 784 4.39 21.58 -32.27
C TYR A 784 4.69 20.32 -31.45
N LEU A 785 5.77 19.59 -31.78
CA LEU A 785 6.11 18.33 -31.14
C LEU A 785 6.44 18.53 -29.66
N ARG A 786 5.71 17.80 -28.82
CA ARG A 786 5.84 17.75 -27.36
C ARG A 786 6.45 16.44 -26.89
N SER A 787 6.24 15.31 -27.56
CA SER A 787 6.80 14.03 -27.16
C SER A 787 7.51 13.33 -28.33
N LEU A 788 8.74 12.87 -28.10
CA LEU A 788 9.54 12.13 -29.09
C LEU A 788 10.19 10.90 -28.45
N HIS A 789 9.90 9.72 -28.99
CA HIS A 789 10.50 8.45 -28.55
C HIS A 789 11.33 7.79 -29.66
N LEU A 790 12.61 7.59 -29.39
CA LEU A 790 13.61 7.05 -30.34
C LEU A 790 14.29 5.76 -29.83
N ASP A 791 13.67 5.09 -28.87
CA ASP A 791 14.22 3.91 -28.18
C ASP A 791 14.60 2.78 -29.16
N GLY A 792 15.65 2.02 -28.87
CA GLY A 792 16.04 0.81 -29.61
C GLY A 792 16.56 1.04 -31.04
N ASN A 793 16.89 2.28 -31.42
CA ASN A 793 17.44 2.59 -32.74
C ASN A 793 18.99 2.56 -32.77
N PRO A 794 19.61 2.15 -33.88
CA PRO A 794 21.07 2.08 -34.05
C PRO A 794 21.74 3.45 -34.30
N ILE A 795 21.26 4.52 -33.69
CA ILE A 795 21.78 5.89 -33.80
C ILE A 795 23.14 5.97 -33.08
N CYS A 796 24.15 6.55 -33.72
CA CYS A 796 25.50 6.68 -33.18
C CYS A 796 25.74 8.06 -32.54
N SER A 797 25.20 9.11 -33.14
CA SER A 797 25.29 10.46 -32.58
C SER A 797 24.05 11.26 -32.95
N MET A 798 23.65 12.21 -32.10
CA MET A 798 22.55 13.11 -32.43
C MET A 798 23.07 14.37 -33.14
N PRO A 799 22.61 14.65 -34.37
CA PRO A 799 22.96 15.88 -35.08
C PRO A 799 22.24 17.14 -34.55
N VAL A 800 22.73 18.28 -35.04
CA VAL A 800 22.36 19.66 -34.68
C VAL A 800 20.87 20.02 -34.93
N PHE A 801 20.08 19.18 -35.60
CA PHE A 801 18.70 19.51 -36.02
C PHE A 801 17.67 19.59 -34.89
N ILE A 802 17.89 18.93 -33.73
CA ILE A 802 16.93 19.00 -32.61
C ILE A 802 16.81 20.43 -32.05
N LYS A 803 17.79 21.30 -32.33
CA LYS A 803 17.72 22.74 -31.99
C LYS A 803 16.42 23.42 -32.48
N GLY A 804 15.79 22.88 -33.52
CA GLY A 804 14.49 23.36 -34.02
C GLY A 804 13.28 23.04 -33.13
N LEU A 805 13.36 22.04 -32.25
CA LEU A 805 12.24 21.53 -31.44
C LEU A 805 12.12 22.27 -30.10
N ARG A 806 11.40 23.40 -30.09
CA ARG A 806 11.34 24.32 -28.92
C ARG A 806 10.26 23.99 -27.88
N ARG A 807 9.32 23.09 -28.20
CA ARG A 807 8.12 22.80 -27.38
C ARG A 807 8.13 21.41 -26.74
N LEU A 808 9.28 20.74 -26.73
CA LEU A 808 9.37 19.36 -26.29
C LEU A 808 9.13 19.25 -24.77
N ASP A 809 8.12 18.49 -24.37
CA ASP A 809 7.80 18.12 -23.00
C ASP A 809 8.48 16.79 -22.62
N HIS A 810 8.58 15.84 -23.56
CA HIS A 810 9.08 14.48 -23.36
C HIS A 810 10.07 14.05 -24.46
N LEU A 811 11.20 13.46 -24.04
CA LEU A 811 12.22 12.90 -24.96
C LEU A 811 12.75 11.58 -24.43
N SER A 812 12.78 10.53 -25.25
CA SER A 812 13.20 9.18 -24.83
C SER A 812 14.26 8.55 -25.76
N PHE A 813 15.33 8.04 -25.14
CA PHE A 813 16.38 7.19 -25.71
C PHE A 813 16.64 6.02 -24.76
N GLN A 814 15.92 4.92 -24.94
CA GLN A 814 16.17 3.68 -24.22
C GLN A 814 16.77 2.61 -25.14
N ASP A 815 17.73 1.82 -24.67
CA ASP A 815 18.35 0.70 -25.42
C ASP A 815 19.01 1.10 -26.77
N CYS A 816 19.38 2.38 -26.94
CA CYS A 816 20.13 2.86 -28.11
C CYS A 816 21.61 2.51 -27.98
N ASN A 817 21.95 1.24 -28.21
CA ASN A 817 23.26 0.67 -27.86
C ASN A 817 24.46 1.24 -28.64
N ARG A 818 24.24 1.89 -29.79
CA ARG A 818 25.30 2.53 -30.59
C ARG A 818 25.51 4.00 -30.27
N LEU A 819 24.64 4.61 -29.48
CA LEU A 819 24.66 6.04 -29.22
C LEU A 819 25.89 6.43 -28.41
N GLU A 820 26.85 7.13 -29.00
CA GLU A 820 28.11 7.55 -28.39
C GLU A 820 28.05 8.94 -27.76
N SER A 821 27.27 9.86 -28.35
CA SER A 821 27.15 11.22 -27.85
C SER A 821 25.82 11.92 -28.18
N LEU A 822 25.35 12.71 -27.22
CA LEU A 822 24.22 13.62 -27.32
C LEU A 822 24.72 15.04 -27.15
N VAL A 823 24.89 15.80 -28.23
CA VAL A 823 25.40 17.17 -28.19
C VAL A 823 24.39 18.14 -28.78
N GLY A 824 24.02 19.17 -28.02
CA GLY A 824 23.04 20.17 -28.44
C GLY A 824 21.59 19.77 -28.17
N LEU A 825 21.33 19.08 -27.05
CA LEU A 825 19.97 18.81 -26.59
C LEU A 825 19.21 20.11 -26.33
N PRO A 826 17.92 20.19 -26.71
CA PRO A 826 17.07 21.35 -26.52
C PRO A 826 16.49 21.32 -25.10
N LYS A 827 15.84 22.40 -24.70
CA LYS A 827 15.09 22.47 -23.47
C LYS A 827 13.87 21.57 -23.55
N VAL A 828 13.86 20.56 -22.69
CA VAL A 828 12.70 19.69 -22.45
C VAL A 828 11.96 20.18 -21.20
N HIS A 829 10.65 20.38 -21.28
CA HIS A 829 9.89 21.04 -20.20
C HIS A 829 9.48 20.10 -19.06
N GLN A 830 9.29 18.80 -19.30
CA GLN A 830 8.79 17.85 -18.31
C GLN A 830 9.76 16.69 -18.02
N THR A 831 10.00 15.80 -18.99
CA THR A 831 10.70 14.54 -18.74
C THR A 831 11.69 14.18 -19.85
N THR A 832 12.90 13.79 -19.47
CA THR A 832 13.88 13.18 -20.41
C THR A 832 14.31 11.82 -19.88
N ASN A 833 14.13 10.76 -20.69
CA ASN A 833 14.54 9.40 -20.39
C ASN A 833 15.72 9.01 -21.29
N ILE A 834 16.88 8.75 -20.70
CA ILE A 834 18.06 8.24 -21.41
C ILE A 834 18.57 7.04 -20.61
N ALA A 835 18.23 5.83 -21.04
CA ALA A 835 18.56 4.64 -20.28
C ALA A 835 19.12 3.51 -21.14
N GLN A 836 19.98 2.68 -20.56
CA GLN A 836 20.55 1.50 -21.23
C GLN A 836 21.27 1.82 -22.56
N CYS A 837 21.73 3.07 -22.76
CA CYS A 837 22.53 3.48 -23.91
C CYS A 837 24.01 3.20 -23.60
N ILE A 838 24.42 1.94 -23.75
CA ILE A 838 25.72 1.46 -23.24
C ILE A 838 26.93 2.14 -23.86
N SER A 839 26.87 2.65 -25.09
CA SER A 839 27.99 3.32 -25.76
C SER A 839 28.09 4.82 -25.43
N LEU A 840 27.11 5.37 -24.71
CA LEU A 840 26.99 6.81 -24.51
C LEU A 840 28.10 7.33 -23.60
N ARG A 841 28.91 8.25 -24.12
CA ARG A 841 30.05 8.86 -23.42
C ARG A 841 29.80 10.31 -22.99
N LYS A 842 28.91 11.02 -23.68
CA LYS A 842 28.80 12.48 -23.55
C LYS A 842 27.38 13.01 -23.75
N ILE A 843 26.94 13.91 -22.85
CA ILE A 843 25.68 14.66 -22.93
C ILE A 843 25.95 16.16 -22.79
N LYS A 844 25.53 16.96 -23.79
CA LYS A 844 25.61 18.42 -23.82
C LYS A 844 24.31 19.07 -24.29
N TYR A 845 23.96 20.21 -23.69
CA TYR A 845 22.81 21.06 -23.93
C TYR A 845 23.18 22.30 -24.77
N LEU A 846 22.16 23.04 -25.21
CA LEU A 846 22.34 24.35 -25.84
C LEU A 846 22.73 25.44 -24.82
N PRO A 847 23.52 26.47 -25.23
CA PRO A 847 23.85 27.61 -24.38
C PRO A 847 22.59 28.30 -23.86
N HIS A 848 22.57 28.63 -22.55
CA HIS A 848 21.47 29.33 -21.85
C HIS A 848 20.17 28.55 -21.62
N GLU A 849 20.12 27.24 -21.89
CA GLU A 849 18.93 26.44 -21.61
C GLU A 849 18.96 25.82 -20.19
N ARG A 850 17.86 25.96 -19.45
CA ARG A 850 17.69 25.36 -18.12
C ARG A 850 17.26 23.89 -18.23
N ARG A 851 17.68 23.07 -17.27
CA ARG A 851 17.28 21.67 -17.10
C ARG A 851 15.76 21.44 -17.08
N SER A 852 15.32 20.32 -17.64
CA SER A 852 13.99 19.72 -17.42
C SER A 852 13.69 19.51 -15.93
N ARG A 853 12.40 19.46 -15.57
CA ARG A 853 11.95 19.23 -14.19
C ARG A 853 12.26 17.82 -13.69
N THR A 854 12.25 16.82 -14.59
CA THR A 854 12.46 15.40 -14.26
C THR A 854 13.39 14.75 -15.29
N TYR A 855 14.44 14.06 -14.83
CA TYR A 855 15.36 13.28 -15.66
C TYR A 855 15.46 11.85 -15.18
N TYR A 856 15.28 10.89 -16.08
CA TYR A 856 15.60 9.49 -15.85
C TYR A 856 16.82 9.13 -16.71
N VAL A 857 18.00 9.16 -16.09
CA VAL A 857 19.25 8.73 -16.72
C VAL A 857 19.76 7.52 -15.94
N GLY A 858 19.77 6.34 -16.57
CA GLY A 858 20.05 5.09 -15.86
C GLY A 858 20.75 4.04 -16.72
N ASN A 859 21.66 3.26 -16.14
CA ASN A 859 22.37 2.17 -16.84
C ASN A 859 23.17 2.58 -18.09
N ASN A 860 23.67 3.83 -18.16
CA ASN A 860 24.56 4.32 -19.23
C ASN A 860 26.03 4.22 -18.78
N TYR A 861 26.59 3.00 -18.79
CA TYR A 861 27.83 2.68 -18.07
C TYR A 861 29.10 3.41 -18.56
N ASN A 862 29.11 3.95 -19.78
CA ASN A 862 30.28 4.61 -20.37
C ASN A 862 30.19 6.15 -20.35
N LEU A 863 29.18 6.73 -19.68
CA LEU A 863 28.95 8.17 -19.65
C LEU A 863 30.02 8.86 -18.80
N VAL A 864 30.86 9.68 -19.43
CA VAL A 864 31.99 10.38 -18.77
C VAL A 864 31.79 11.88 -18.65
N GLU A 865 30.92 12.48 -19.46
CA GLU A 865 30.62 13.91 -19.43
C GLU A 865 29.11 14.13 -19.52
N TRP A 866 28.52 14.76 -18.51
CA TRP A 866 27.14 15.23 -18.53
C TRP A 866 27.09 16.69 -18.09
N GLU A 867 26.83 17.56 -19.07
CA GLU A 867 26.87 19.00 -18.86
C GLU A 867 25.95 19.46 -17.73
N HIS A 868 26.48 20.35 -16.88
CA HIS A 868 25.93 20.81 -15.62
C HIS A 868 25.92 19.79 -14.45
N ASP A 869 25.97 18.48 -14.69
CA ASP A 869 25.87 17.45 -13.63
C ASP A 869 27.25 17.01 -13.14
N TYR A 870 28.00 16.37 -14.03
CA TYR A 870 29.34 15.93 -13.72
C TYR A 870 30.18 15.84 -14.99
N LYS A 871 31.47 16.08 -14.83
CA LYS A 871 32.46 15.78 -15.84
C LYS A 871 33.53 14.95 -15.15
N ILE A 872 33.69 13.71 -15.57
CA ILE A 872 34.75 12.84 -15.06
C ILE A 872 36.03 13.30 -15.75
N GLU A 873 36.88 14.00 -14.99
CA GLU A 873 38.22 14.34 -15.41
C GLU A 873 39.24 13.41 -14.74
N PRO A 874 40.30 13.02 -15.46
CA PRO A 874 41.45 12.36 -14.87
C PRO A 874 41.98 13.15 -13.67
N ILE A 875 42.21 12.47 -12.55
CA ILE A 875 42.54 13.10 -11.27
C ILE A 875 43.90 13.81 -11.25
N ASP A 876 44.78 13.45 -12.19
CA ASP A 876 46.07 14.12 -12.45
C ASP A 876 45.90 15.57 -12.95
N ARG A 877 44.67 15.97 -13.32
CA ARG A 877 44.33 17.34 -13.74
C ARG A 877 43.70 18.19 -12.63
N VAL A 878 43.48 17.64 -11.43
CA VAL A 878 42.87 18.35 -10.28
C VAL A 878 43.96 18.95 -9.38
N ASP A 879 43.72 20.15 -8.85
CA ASP A 879 44.66 20.86 -7.99
C ASP A 879 45.04 20.05 -6.73
N VAL A 880 46.34 19.97 -6.44
CA VAL A 880 46.94 19.21 -5.34
C VAL A 880 46.42 19.66 -3.97
N GLU A 881 46.06 20.95 -3.80
CA GLU A 881 45.50 21.44 -2.54
C GLU A 881 44.09 20.91 -2.27
N ILE A 882 43.27 20.74 -3.32
CA ILE A 882 41.92 20.18 -3.20
C ILE A 882 41.98 18.69 -2.89
N ILE A 883 42.90 17.95 -3.50
CA ILE A 883 43.15 16.52 -3.22
C ILE A 883 43.54 16.31 -1.76
N LYS A 884 44.38 17.20 -1.20
CA LYS A 884 44.78 17.17 0.22
C LYS A 884 43.63 17.51 1.17
N LEU A 885 42.80 18.50 0.85
CA LEU A 885 41.64 18.89 1.66
C LEU A 885 40.59 17.77 1.75
N LEU A 886 40.43 16.97 0.69
CA LEU A 886 39.55 15.80 0.65
C LEU A 886 40.18 14.54 1.27
N GLY A 887 41.42 14.62 1.77
CA GLY A 887 42.11 13.51 2.43
C GLY A 887 42.52 12.35 1.50
N LEU A 888 42.52 12.56 0.18
CA LEU A 888 42.82 11.51 -0.80
C LEU A 888 44.34 11.34 -0.93
N CYS A 889 44.86 10.20 -0.49
CA CYS A 889 46.28 9.80 -0.62
C CYS A 889 46.41 8.51 -1.45
N ASN A 890 47.50 8.34 -2.20
CA ASN A 890 47.80 7.15 -3.04
C ASN A 890 46.84 6.91 -4.23
N LEU A 891 46.61 7.95 -5.04
CA LEU A 891 45.73 7.90 -6.22
C LEU A 891 46.11 6.84 -7.27
N GLU A 892 47.39 6.51 -7.41
CA GLU A 892 47.89 5.48 -8.35
C GLU A 892 47.45 4.05 -7.96
N SER A 893 46.98 3.85 -6.72
CA SER A 893 46.59 2.53 -6.19
C SER A 893 45.07 2.33 -6.08
N MET A 894 44.27 3.33 -6.44
CA MET A 894 42.81 3.25 -6.28
C MET A 894 42.16 2.48 -7.45
N PRO A 895 41.29 1.48 -7.17
CA PRO A 895 40.53 0.80 -8.21
C PRO A 895 39.53 1.74 -8.89
N ALA A 896 39.24 1.50 -10.18
CA ALA A 896 38.30 2.32 -10.94
C ALA A 896 36.91 2.36 -10.27
N VAL A 897 36.51 3.55 -9.82
CA VAL A 897 35.22 3.79 -9.17
C VAL A 897 34.13 3.94 -10.22
N ARG A 898 33.12 3.06 -10.20
CA ARG A 898 31.92 3.21 -11.04
C ARG A 898 30.96 4.18 -10.36
N MET A 899 30.64 5.31 -11.00
CA MET A 899 29.58 6.20 -10.55
C MET A 899 28.21 5.61 -10.90
N CYS A 900 27.36 5.38 -9.90
CA CYS A 900 25.94 5.15 -10.10
C CYS A 900 25.17 6.47 -9.97
N HIS A 901 24.26 6.72 -10.90
CA HIS A 901 23.48 7.95 -10.98
C HIS A 901 22.47 8.08 -9.81
N PRO A 902 22.43 9.20 -9.07
CA PRO A 902 21.56 9.35 -7.88
C PRO A 902 20.05 9.43 -8.14
N LEU A 903 19.61 9.68 -9.39
CA LEU A 903 18.18 9.91 -9.71
C LEU A 903 17.54 8.77 -10.54
N ALA A 904 18.03 7.54 -10.46
CA ALA A 904 17.35 6.41 -11.08
C ALA A 904 16.05 6.06 -10.32
N ILE A 905 15.00 6.88 -10.49
CA ILE A 905 13.63 6.56 -10.07
C ILE A 905 13.12 5.46 -11.00
N ARG A 906 13.33 4.19 -10.66
CA ARG A 906 12.52 3.12 -11.27
C ARG A 906 11.17 3.11 -10.57
N ASN A 907 10.14 3.44 -11.34
CA ASN A 907 8.76 3.40 -10.87
C ASN A 907 8.32 1.92 -10.67
N PRO A 908 7.53 1.63 -9.62
CA PRO A 908 7.24 0.32 -9.11
C PRO A 908 5.97 -0.26 -9.74
N LYS A 909 6.03 -0.72 -11.00
CA LYS A 909 4.93 -1.50 -11.62
C LYS A 909 5.46 -2.45 -12.70
N GLU A 910 6.07 -3.54 -12.25
CA GLU A 910 5.63 -4.86 -12.71
C GLU A 910 4.98 -5.55 -11.52
N ILE A 911 3.92 -4.94 -10.97
CA ILE A 911 3.08 -5.54 -9.92
C ILE A 911 1.62 -5.20 -10.23
N GLN A 912 0.84 -6.24 -10.49
CA GLN A 912 -0.62 -6.26 -10.50
C GLN A 912 -1.14 -6.10 -9.05
N PRO A 913 -2.32 -5.49 -8.82
CA PRO A 913 -2.79 -5.24 -7.47
C PRO A 913 -3.37 -6.53 -6.86
N VAL A 914 -2.82 -6.98 -5.74
CA VAL A 914 -3.50 -7.92 -4.83
C VAL A 914 -3.83 -7.21 -3.53
N GLN A 915 -5.06 -7.45 -3.12
CA GLN A 915 -5.76 -6.97 -1.95
C GLN A 915 -5.06 -7.36 -0.63
N GLU A 916 -5.31 -6.58 0.42
CA GLU A 916 -5.23 -7.04 1.81
C GLU A 916 -6.32 -8.12 2.06
N GLU A 917 -6.06 -9.32 1.57
CA GLU A 917 -6.47 -10.58 2.19
C GLU A 917 -5.18 -11.41 2.22
N GLU A 918 -4.78 -11.86 3.40
CA GLU A 918 -4.05 -13.12 3.64
C GLU A 918 -3.32 -13.03 4.98
N THR A 919 -4.05 -13.16 6.08
CA THR A 919 -3.49 -13.75 7.31
C THR A 919 -4.25 -14.99 7.77
N LYS A 920 -5.33 -15.38 7.06
CA LYS A 920 -6.02 -16.67 7.23
C LYS A 920 -5.43 -17.83 6.44
N SER A 921 -4.56 -17.57 5.47
CA SER A 921 -3.78 -18.59 4.75
C SER A 921 -2.52 -19.00 5.53
N TRP A 922 -2.15 -18.27 6.59
CA TRP A 922 -0.85 -18.41 7.21
C TRP A 922 -0.73 -19.70 8.03
N LYS A 923 0.35 -20.42 7.78
CA LYS A 923 0.77 -21.58 8.56
C LYS A 923 1.18 -21.17 9.98
N LYS A 924 1.36 -22.14 10.86
CA LYS A 924 1.83 -21.91 12.24
C LYS A 924 3.18 -21.19 12.20
N LEU A 925 3.35 -20.13 13.00
CA LEU A 925 4.61 -19.40 13.16
C LEU A 925 5.80 -20.36 13.41
N ILE A 926 6.89 -20.15 12.66
CA ILE A 926 8.15 -20.90 12.83
C ILE A 926 9.19 -20.01 13.51
N ASN A 927 9.81 -20.52 14.57
CA ASN A 927 10.93 -19.87 15.25
C ASN A 927 12.25 -20.24 14.59
N ILE A 928 12.98 -19.25 14.08
CA ILE A 928 14.24 -19.44 13.35
C ILE A 928 15.35 -18.68 14.07
N ALA A 929 16.35 -19.39 14.57
CA ALA A 929 17.55 -18.77 15.07
C ALA A 929 18.64 -18.64 14.01
N VAL A 930 19.36 -17.52 14.03
CA VAL A 930 20.51 -17.27 13.17
C VAL A 930 21.71 -16.87 14.03
N SER A 931 22.78 -17.66 14.03
CA SER A 931 24.04 -17.30 14.72
C SER A 931 24.96 -16.50 13.79
N GLY A 932 25.74 -15.58 14.35
CA GLY A 932 26.50 -14.63 13.53
C GLY A 932 25.57 -13.71 12.75
N ALA A 933 24.42 -13.36 13.33
CA ALA A 933 23.36 -12.62 12.63
C ALA A 933 23.76 -11.22 12.16
N ALA A 934 24.79 -10.60 12.76
CA ALA A 934 25.37 -9.33 12.30
C ALA A 934 26.38 -9.49 11.13
N GLY A 935 26.59 -10.71 10.62
CA GLY A 935 27.55 -11.00 9.54
C GLY A 935 26.99 -10.72 8.14
N MET A 936 27.88 -10.54 7.15
CA MET A 936 27.50 -10.21 5.77
C MET A 936 26.61 -11.26 5.08
N ILE A 937 26.78 -12.54 5.41
CA ILE A 937 25.92 -13.63 4.89
C ILE A 937 24.52 -13.48 5.47
N SER A 938 24.43 -13.31 6.80
CA SER A 938 23.19 -13.09 7.53
C SER A 938 22.44 -11.86 7.02
N ASN A 939 23.14 -10.76 6.73
CA ASN A 939 22.52 -9.55 6.19
C ASN A 939 21.85 -9.74 4.82
N HIS A 940 22.20 -10.77 4.05
CA HIS A 940 21.46 -11.14 2.84
C HIS A 940 20.38 -12.19 3.12
N LEU A 941 20.66 -13.13 4.02
CA LEU A 941 19.77 -14.25 4.34
C LEU A 941 18.52 -13.81 5.11
N LEU A 942 18.66 -12.90 6.08
CA LEU A 942 17.56 -12.49 6.97
C LEU A 942 16.39 -11.87 6.19
N PHE A 943 16.69 -11.04 5.18
CA PHE A 943 15.68 -10.44 4.32
C PHE A 943 15.04 -11.47 3.38
N LYS A 944 15.78 -12.50 2.96
CA LYS A 944 15.21 -13.65 2.21
C LYS A 944 14.28 -14.49 3.07
N LEU A 945 14.61 -14.69 4.35
CA LEU A 945 13.73 -15.36 5.30
C LEU A 945 12.47 -14.52 5.54
N ALA A 946 12.64 -13.24 5.88
CA ALA A 946 11.56 -12.32 6.20
C ALA A 946 10.58 -12.07 5.05
N SER A 947 11.06 -12.05 3.81
CA SER A 947 10.22 -11.90 2.61
C SER A 947 9.37 -13.12 2.26
N GLY A 948 9.56 -14.25 2.96
CA GLY A 948 8.91 -15.52 2.61
C GLY A 948 9.55 -16.25 1.43
N GLU A 949 10.67 -15.75 0.89
CA GLU A 949 11.36 -16.39 -0.24
C GLU A 949 11.74 -17.83 0.09
N VAL A 950 12.10 -18.12 1.36
CA VAL A 950 12.59 -19.43 1.81
C VAL A 950 11.47 -20.41 2.14
N PHE A 951 10.55 -20.03 3.03
CA PHE A 951 9.53 -20.93 3.58
C PHE A 951 8.17 -20.84 2.88
N GLY A 952 8.02 -19.90 1.95
CA GLY A 952 6.77 -19.66 1.23
C GLY A 952 6.08 -18.35 1.66
N PRO A 953 5.21 -17.82 0.80
CA PRO A 953 4.52 -16.55 1.05
C PRO A 953 3.43 -16.63 2.14
N ASP A 954 3.14 -17.84 2.64
CA ASP A 954 2.12 -18.14 3.64
C ASP A 954 2.70 -18.61 4.99
N GLN A 955 4.02 -18.53 5.18
CA GLN A 955 4.69 -19.05 6.37
C GLN A 955 5.22 -17.90 7.24
N PRO A 956 4.48 -17.46 8.27
CA PRO A 956 4.99 -16.48 9.20
C PRO A 956 6.18 -17.04 9.98
N ILE A 957 7.15 -16.17 10.27
CA ILE A 957 8.39 -16.50 10.97
C ILE A 957 8.70 -15.52 12.11
N ALA A 958 9.40 -16.02 13.12
CA ALA A 958 10.03 -15.24 14.17
C ALA A 958 11.55 -15.44 14.07
N LEU A 959 12.30 -14.34 13.94
CA LEU A 959 13.76 -14.36 13.85
C LEU A 959 14.39 -14.15 15.23
N LYS A 960 15.21 -15.11 15.66
CA LYS A 960 15.98 -15.06 16.90
C LYS A 960 17.47 -14.91 16.58
N LEU A 961 17.99 -13.71 16.71
CA LEU A 961 19.30 -13.34 16.19
C LEU A 961 20.37 -13.44 17.29
N LEU A 962 21.29 -14.40 17.14
CA LEU A 962 22.40 -14.61 18.05
C LEU A 962 23.65 -13.88 17.53
N GLY A 963 24.09 -12.88 18.28
CA GLY A 963 25.33 -12.15 18.05
C GLY A 963 26.43 -12.51 19.05
N SER A 964 27.38 -11.58 19.19
CA SER A 964 28.42 -11.60 20.20
C SER A 964 28.49 -10.23 20.87
N GLU A 965 29.11 -10.12 22.04
CA GLU A 965 29.31 -8.84 22.73
C GLU A 965 29.92 -7.77 21.81
N ARG A 966 30.87 -8.15 20.95
CA ARG A 966 31.58 -7.24 20.04
C ARG A 966 30.72 -6.73 18.88
N SER A 967 29.67 -7.48 18.52
CA SER A 967 28.84 -7.21 17.34
C SER A 967 27.41 -6.83 17.71
N PHE A 968 27.12 -6.54 18.99
CA PHE A 968 25.76 -6.27 19.45
C PHE A 968 25.18 -5.00 18.80
N GLN A 969 25.97 -3.93 18.68
CA GLN A 969 25.52 -2.71 17.97
C GLN A 969 25.21 -2.97 16.48
N ALA A 970 26.02 -3.81 15.82
CA ALA A 970 25.74 -4.21 14.44
C ALA A 970 24.48 -5.10 14.36
N LEU A 971 24.21 -5.89 15.40
CA LEU A 971 23.01 -6.71 15.52
C LEU A 971 21.74 -5.86 15.72
N GLU A 972 21.82 -4.80 16.53
CA GLU A 972 20.76 -3.79 16.67
C GLU A 972 20.47 -3.12 15.33
N GLY A 973 21.52 -2.71 14.60
CA GLY A 973 21.37 -2.13 13.26
C GLY A 973 20.65 -3.07 12.28
N VAL A 974 21.00 -4.36 12.27
CA VAL A 974 20.32 -5.37 11.43
C VAL A 974 18.86 -5.55 11.83
N ALA A 975 18.53 -5.51 13.13
CA ALA A 975 17.15 -5.59 13.59
C ALA A 975 16.32 -4.36 13.17
N MET A 976 16.89 -3.16 13.27
CA MET A 976 16.26 -1.92 12.79
C MET A 976 15.97 -1.99 11.28
N GLU A 977 16.92 -2.47 10.47
CA GLU A 977 16.70 -2.65 9.02
C GLU A 977 15.58 -3.67 8.73
N LEU A 978 15.44 -4.73 9.54
CA LEU A 978 14.36 -5.71 9.41
C LEU A 978 12.98 -5.13 9.77
N GLU A 979 12.90 -4.26 10.77
CA GLU A 979 11.68 -3.54 11.15
C GLU A 979 11.26 -2.53 10.08
N ASP A 980 12.21 -1.72 9.59
CA ASP A 980 12.00 -0.72 8.53
C ASP A 980 11.62 -1.36 7.18
N SER A 981 11.92 -2.65 7.00
CA SER A 981 11.59 -3.38 5.77
C SER A 981 10.11 -3.80 5.66
N LEU A 982 9.32 -3.66 6.74
CA LEU A 982 7.87 -3.91 6.75
C LEU A 982 7.44 -5.28 6.20
N PHE A 983 8.25 -6.33 6.41
CA PHE A 983 7.95 -7.66 5.88
C PHE A 983 6.73 -8.29 6.59
N PRO A 984 5.65 -8.62 5.85
CA PRO A 984 4.43 -9.16 6.45
C PRO A 984 4.61 -10.54 7.10
N LEU A 985 5.60 -11.33 6.69
CA LEU A 985 5.80 -12.67 7.28
C LEU A 985 6.74 -12.65 8.48
N LEU A 986 7.50 -11.58 8.66
CA LEU A 986 8.33 -11.39 9.84
C LEU A 986 7.45 -10.87 10.98
N ARG A 987 7.14 -11.72 11.96
CA ARG A 987 6.21 -11.39 13.07
C ARG A 987 6.91 -10.94 14.32
N GLU A 988 8.12 -11.44 14.52
CA GLU A 988 8.93 -11.11 15.68
C GLU A 988 10.40 -11.12 15.29
N VAL A 989 11.16 -10.16 15.83
CA VAL A 989 12.62 -10.15 15.83
C VAL A 989 13.06 -10.03 17.27
N SER A 990 13.89 -10.96 17.72
CA SER A 990 14.57 -10.87 19.02
C SER A 990 16.08 -10.95 18.79
N ILE A 991 16.83 -10.17 19.55
CA ILE A 991 18.29 -10.12 19.47
C ILE A 991 18.89 -10.51 20.82
N GLY A 992 20.01 -11.22 20.81
CA GLY A 992 20.69 -11.62 22.04
C GLY A 992 22.10 -12.11 21.79
N ILE A 993 22.85 -12.30 22.88
CA ILE A 993 24.21 -12.84 22.88
C ILE A 993 24.33 -14.18 23.61
N ASP A 994 23.32 -14.56 24.40
CA ASP A 994 23.25 -15.84 25.10
C ASP A 994 22.54 -16.88 24.21
N PRO A 995 23.23 -17.96 23.79
CA PRO A 995 22.62 -19.04 23.03
C PRO A 995 21.43 -19.70 23.76
N TYR A 996 21.41 -19.77 25.09
CA TYR A 996 20.33 -20.41 25.85
C TYR A 996 19.04 -19.60 25.84
N GLU A 997 19.13 -18.27 25.71
CA GLU A 997 17.95 -17.42 25.56
C GLU A 997 17.49 -17.38 24.10
N VAL A 998 18.44 -17.19 23.18
CA VAL A 998 18.11 -17.04 21.74
C VAL A 998 17.60 -18.34 21.13
N PHE A 999 18.08 -19.50 21.58
CA PHE A 999 17.65 -20.79 21.04
C PHE A 999 16.36 -21.35 21.66
N GLN A 1000 15.74 -20.63 22.59
CA GLN A 1000 14.50 -21.04 23.23
C GLN A 1000 13.39 -21.32 22.19
N ASP A 1001 12.83 -22.54 22.22
CA ASP A 1001 11.73 -22.99 21.34
C ASP A 1001 11.99 -22.86 19.83
N VAL A 1002 13.26 -22.86 19.41
CA VAL A 1002 13.65 -22.74 18.01
C VAL A 1002 13.34 -24.02 17.24
N GLU A 1003 12.75 -23.88 16.05
CA GLU A 1003 12.43 -24.96 15.12
C GLU A 1003 13.46 -25.06 13.97
N TRP A 1004 14.14 -23.96 13.63
CA TRP A 1004 15.28 -23.94 12.69
C TRP A 1004 16.47 -23.17 13.25
N ALA A 1005 17.65 -23.77 13.30
CA ALA A 1005 18.89 -23.13 13.74
C ALA A 1005 19.89 -23.01 12.59
N LEU A 1006 20.12 -21.79 12.11
CA LEU A 1006 21.04 -21.46 11.03
C LEU A 1006 22.36 -20.94 11.62
N LEU A 1007 23.32 -21.84 11.78
CA LEU A 1007 24.56 -21.58 12.50
C LEU A 1007 25.66 -21.09 11.54
N ILE A 1008 25.68 -19.78 11.30
CA ILE A 1008 26.59 -19.12 10.36
C ILE A 1008 27.84 -18.59 11.06
N GLY A 1009 27.69 -18.10 12.29
CA GLY A 1009 28.76 -17.45 13.04
C GLY A 1009 29.90 -18.39 13.40
N ALA A 1010 31.05 -18.18 12.77
CA ALA A 1010 32.33 -18.79 13.12
C ALA A 1010 33.45 -17.74 13.03
N LYS A 1011 34.57 -17.98 13.73
CA LYS A 1011 35.74 -17.12 13.60
C LYS A 1011 36.45 -17.39 12.27
N PRO A 1012 36.86 -16.33 11.55
CA PRO A 1012 37.59 -16.51 10.32
C PRO A 1012 39.02 -17.00 10.56
N ARG A 1013 39.60 -17.65 9.55
CA ARG A 1013 40.99 -18.11 9.63
C ARG A 1013 41.95 -16.91 9.64
N GLY A 1014 42.75 -16.79 10.69
CA GLY A 1014 43.77 -15.74 10.82
C GLY A 1014 45.03 -16.01 9.99
N PRO A 1015 45.83 -14.99 9.64
CA PRO A 1015 47.14 -15.19 8.99
C PRO A 1015 48.04 -16.08 9.85
N GLY A 1016 48.54 -17.18 9.29
CA GLY A 1016 49.41 -18.13 9.99
C GLY A 1016 48.68 -19.14 10.90
N MET A 1017 47.35 -19.14 10.94
CA MET A 1017 46.57 -20.09 11.74
C MET A 1017 46.56 -21.49 11.10
N GLU A 1018 46.88 -22.52 11.89
CA GLU A 1018 46.84 -23.91 11.45
C GLU A 1018 45.39 -24.43 11.33
N ARG A 1019 45.18 -25.48 10.54
CA ARG A 1019 43.86 -26.11 10.37
C ARG A 1019 43.30 -26.63 11.72
N ALA A 1020 44.18 -27.17 12.57
CA ALA A 1020 43.82 -27.68 13.89
C ALA A 1020 43.32 -26.57 14.83
N ASP A 1021 43.98 -25.40 14.83
CA ASP A 1021 43.56 -24.25 15.64
C ASP A 1021 42.17 -23.74 15.25
N LEU A 1022 41.88 -23.69 13.93
CA LEU A 1022 40.58 -23.27 13.42
C LEU A 1022 39.47 -24.26 13.84
N LEU A 1023 39.74 -25.57 13.75
CA LEU A 1023 38.84 -26.63 14.20
C LEU A 1023 38.55 -26.54 15.70
N ASP A 1024 39.55 -26.28 16.52
CA ASP A 1024 39.36 -26.14 17.97
C ASP A 1024 38.60 -24.86 18.33
N LEU A 1025 39.02 -23.71 17.81
CA LEU A 1025 38.41 -22.40 18.11
C LEU A 1025 36.94 -22.35 17.70
N ASN A 1026 36.62 -22.79 16.49
CA ASN A 1026 35.23 -22.82 16.03
C ASN A 1026 34.48 -23.98 16.69
N GLY A 1027 35.11 -25.13 16.86
CA GLY A 1027 34.52 -26.27 17.56
C GLY A 1027 33.97 -25.90 18.94
N GLN A 1028 34.70 -25.11 19.75
CA GLN A 1028 34.22 -24.63 21.06
C GLN A 1028 32.93 -23.80 20.96
N ILE A 1029 32.79 -22.98 19.92
CA ILE A 1029 31.55 -22.22 19.67
C ILE A 1029 30.38 -23.18 19.43
N PHE A 1030 30.61 -24.24 18.65
CA PHE A 1030 29.60 -25.24 18.32
C PHE A 1030 29.34 -26.25 19.44
N VAL A 1031 30.27 -26.44 20.39
CA VAL A 1031 29.99 -27.13 21.66
C VAL A 1031 28.92 -26.38 22.44
N GLU A 1032 29.12 -25.08 22.68
CA GLU A 1032 28.19 -24.26 23.47
C GLU A 1032 26.84 -24.09 22.77
N GLN A 1033 26.84 -23.83 21.45
CA GLN A 1033 25.61 -23.78 20.67
C GLN A 1033 24.87 -25.13 20.66
N GLY A 1034 25.59 -26.25 20.58
CA GLY A 1034 25.02 -27.60 20.68
C GLY A 1034 24.35 -27.86 22.02
N LYS A 1035 25.03 -27.53 23.14
CA LYS A 1035 24.46 -27.66 24.49
C LYS A 1035 23.22 -26.80 24.69
N ALA A 1036 23.22 -25.57 24.17
CA ALA A 1036 22.09 -24.68 24.24
C ALA A 1036 20.90 -25.22 23.44
N LEU A 1037 21.11 -25.59 22.17
CA LEU A 1037 20.06 -26.23 21.35
C LEU A 1037 19.47 -27.45 22.06
N ASN A 1038 20.32 -28.30 22.63
CA ASN A 1038 19.90 -29.49 23.36
C ASN A 1038 19.01 -29.21 24.58
N ALA A 1039 19.24 -28.08 25.23
CA ALA A 1039 18.60 -27.71 26.49
C ALA A 1039 17.27 -26.97 26.27
N VAL A 1040 17.20 -26.09 25.28
CA VAL A 1040 16.11 -25.11 25.16
C VAL A 1040 15.38 -25.08 23.81
N ALA A 1041 15.93 -25.67 22.76
CA ALA A 1041 15.28 -25.66 21.44
C ALA A 1041 14.21 -26.75 21.32
N SER A 1042 13.43 -26.68 20.23
CA SER A 1042 12.47 -27.74 19.91
C SER A 1042 13.19 -29.09 19.76
N HIS A 1043 12.61 -30.16 20.30
CA HIS A 1043 13.17 -31.52 20.18
C HIS A 1043 13.39 -31.97 18.72
N ASN A 1044 12.67 -31.38 17.77
CA ASN A 1044 12.83 -31.67 16.33
C ASN A 1044 13.43 -30.50 15.55
N VAL A 1045 14.20 -29.61 16.20
CA VAL A 1045 14.89 -28.49 15.53
C VAL A 1045 15.73 -29.00 14.36
N LYS A 1046 15.67 -28.32 13.21
CA LYS A 1046 16.54 -28.55 12.06
C LYS A 1046 17.73 -27.60 12.13
N VAL A 1047 18.94 -28.14 12.07
CA VAL A 1047 20.17 -27.38 12.28
C VAL A 1047 20.98 -27.35 10.99
N ILE A 1048 21.25 -26.16 10.45
CA ILE A 1048 22.10 -25.97 9.27
C ILE A 1048 23.36 -25.22 9.70
N VAL A 1049 24.50 -25.88 9.61
CA VAL A 1049 25.82 -25.35 9.92
C VAL A 1049 26.50 -24.86 8.65
N VAL A 1050 26.87 -23.58 8.67
CA VAL A 1050 27.59 -22.89 7.59
C VAL A 1050 28.98 -22.47 8.04
N GLY A 1051 29.12 -22.12 9.33
CA GLY A 1051 30.40 -21.71 9.91
C GLY A 1051 31.47 -22.78 9.76
N ASN A 1052 32.61 -22.41 9.19
CA ASN A 1052 33.66 -23.35 8.83
C ASN A 1052 34.52 -23.80 10.02
N PRO A 1053 35.05 -25.03 10.03
CA PRO A 1053 34.79 -26.13 9.08
C PRO A 1053 33.42 -26.79 9.32
N CYS A 1054 32.47 -26.62 8.39
CA CYS A 1054 31.05 -26.81 8.69
C CYS A 1054 30.65 -28.27 8.95
N ASN A 1055 31.25 -29.24 8.25
CA ASN A 1055 31.02 -30.67 8.51
C ASN A 1055 31.40 -31.06 9.94
N THR A 1056 32.62 -30.73 10.37
CA THR A 1056 33.13 -31.09 11.70
C THR A 1056 32.44 -30.27 12.80
N ASN A 1057 32.13 -28.99 12.55
CA ASN A 1057 31.32 -28.18 13.46
C ASN A 1057 29.91 -28.76 13.66
N ALA A 1058 29.27 -29.28 12.61
CA ALA A 1058 27.99 -29.98 12.72
C ALA A 1058 28.11 -31.28 13.54
N LEU A 1059 29.20 -32.04 13.36
CA LEU A 1059 29.48 -33.22 14.18
C LEU A 1059 29.67 -32.87 15.66
N ILE A 1060 30.39 -31.79 15.96
CA ILE A 1060 30.56 -31.32 17.34
C ILE A 1060 29.21 -30.88 17.92
N CYS A 1061 28.44 -30.10 17.16
CA CYS A 1061 27.14 -29.60 17.58
C CYS A 1061 26.17 -30.75 17.92
N LEU A 1062 26.09 -31.79 17.07
CA LEU A 1062 25.21 -32.94 17.31
C LEU A 1062 25.70 -33.82 18.46
N LYS A 1063 27.01 -33.95 18.68
CA LYS A 1063 27.57 -34.74 19.80
C LYS A 1063 27.30 -34.09 21.15
N ASN A 1064 27.18 -32.78 21.18
CA ASN A 1064 26.80 -32.01 22.36
C ASN A 1064 25.28 -31.80 22.47
N ALA A 1065 24.50 -32.35 21.52
CA ALA A 1065 23.05 -32.27 21.49
C ALA A 1065 22.34 -33.64 21.39
N PRO A 1066 22.56 -34.56 22.35
CA PRO A 1066 22.03 -35.93 22.28
C PRO A 1066 20.50 -36.04 22.28
N ASN A 1067 19.77 -35.02 22.75
CA ASN A 1067 18.30 -35.00 22.76
C ASN A 1067 17.70 -34.60 21.41
N ILE A 1068 18.50 -34.09 20.48
CA ILE A 1068 18.07 -33.71 19.13
C ILE A 1068 18.46 -34.84 18.16
N PRO A 1069 17.56 -35.28 17.27
CA PRO A 1069 17.88 -36.33 16.30
C PRO A 1069 19.12 -35.99 15.46
N ALA A 1070 20.11 -36.88 15.43
CA ALA A 1070 21.36 -36.66 14.68
C ALA A 1070 21.13 -36.39 13.18
N LYS A 1071 20.06 -36.94 12.59
CA LYS A 1071 19.65 -36.66 11.21
C LYS A 1071 19.30 -35.19 10.96
N ASN A 1072 18.96 -34.42 11.98
CA ASN A 1072 18.55 -33.02 11.81
C ASN A 1072 19.74 -32.06 11.62
N PHE A 1073 20.97 -32.54 11.71
CA PHE A 1073 22.18 -31.72 11.58
C PHE A 1073 22.73 -31.81 10.16
N HIS A 1074 22.68 -30.66 9.49
CA HIS A 1074 23.15 -30.48 8.12
C HIS A 1074 24.37 -29.54 8.11
N ALA A 1075 25.39 -29.86 7.34
CA ALA A 1075 26.44 -28.94 6.95
C ALA A 1075 26.23 -28.48 5.49
N LEU A 1076 26.50 -27.21 5.23
CA LEU A 1076 26.14 -26.56 3.96
C LEU A 1076 27.17 -26.86 2.86
N THR A 1077 26.79 -27.73 1.92
CA THR A 1077 27.53 -27.97 0.66
C THR A 1077 26.76 -27.49 -0.59
N ARG A 1078 25.59 -26.87 -0.39
CA ARG A 1078 24.70 -26.42 -1.48
C ARG A 1078 25.31 -25.31 -2.34
N LEU A 1079 26.18 -24.47 -1.77
CA LEU A 1079 26.90 -23.45 -2.55
C LEU A 1079 27.74 -24.08 -3.65
N ASP A 1080 28.37 -25.20 -3.32
CA ASP A 1080 29.25 -25.92 -4.24
C ASP A 1080 28.44 -26.66 -5.30
N GLU A 1081 27.28 -27.21 -4.95
CA GLU A 1081 26.34 -27.77 -5.93
C GLU A 1081 25.87 -26.70 -6.92
N ASN A 1082 25.47 -25.52 -6.43
CA ASN A 1082 25.03 -24.42 -7.28
C ASN A 1082 26.17 -23.94 -8.22
N ARG A 1083 27.40 -23.87 -7.71
CA ARG A 1083 28.60 -23.57 -8.52
C ARG A 1083 28.86 -24.66 -9.57
N ALA A 1084 28.71 -25.93 -9.20
CA ALA A 1084 28.90 -27.08 -10.08
C ALA A 1084 27.86 -27.11 -11.22
N LYS A 1085 26.57 -26.92 -10.90
CA LYS A 1085 25.49 -26.77 -11.89
C LYS A 1085 25.81 -25.65 -12.88
N CYS A 1086 26.25 -24.50 -12.40
CA CYS A 1086 26.64 -23.37 -13.26
C CYS A 1086 27.82 -23.71 -14.19
N GLN A 1087 28.87 -24.37 -13.68
CA GLN A 1087 30.03 -24.73 -14.51
C GLN A 1087 29.69 -25.79 -15.57
N LEU A 1088 28.87 -26.80 -15.23
CA LEU A 1088 28.39 -27.79 -16.19
C LEU A 1088 27.53 -27.13 -17.29
N ALA A 1089 26.63 -26.24 -16.90
CA ALA A 1089 25.79 -25.49 -17.84
C ALA A 1089 26.62 -24.66 -18.82
N LEU A 1090 27.59 -23.90 -18.31
CA LEU A 1090 28.52 -23.11 -19.11
C LEU A 1090 29.33 -23.96 -20.08
N LYS A 1091 29.85 -25.12 -19.62
CA LYS A 1091 30.62 -26.03 -20.48
C LYS A 1091 29.76 -26.67 -21.57
N ALA A 1092 28.50 -26.99 -21.26
CA ALA A 1092 27.57 -27.59 -22.22
C ALA A 1092 26.83 -26.58 -23.12
N GLY A 1093 27.00 -25.27 -22.89
CA GLY A 1093 26.30 -24.24 -23.66
C GLY A 1093 24.79 -24.20 -23.41
N VAL A 1094 24.36 -24.65 -22.23
CA VAL A 1094 22.95 -24.64 -21.80
C VAL A 1094 22.77 -23.72 -20.61
N PHE A 1095 21.53 -23.40 -20.29
CA PHE A 1095 21.22 -22.68 -19.06
C PHE A 1095 21.21 -23.64 -17.85
N TYR A 1096 21.51 -23.14 -16.66
CA TYR A 1096 21.70 -23.99 -15.47
C TYR A 1096 20.42 -24.65 -14.96
N ASP A 1097 19.24 -24.21 -15.40
CA ASP A 1097 17.95 -24.87 -15.16
C ASP A 1097 17.82 -26.22 -15.90
N LYS A 1098 18.71 -26.49 -16.86
CA LYS A 1098 18.77 -27.77 -17.58
C LYS A 1098 19.67 -28.80 -16.91
N VAL A 1099 20.37 -28.42 -15.82
CA VAL A 1099 21.29 -29.30 -15.10
C VAL A 1099 20.64 -29.81 -13.82
N SER A 1100 20.50 -31.13 -13.70
CA SER A 1100 19.90 -31.81 -12.54
C SER A 1100 20.82 -32.90 -11.99
N ASN A 1101 20.45 -33.52 -10.87
CA ASN A 1101 21.15 -34.68 -10.29
C ASN A 1101 22.63 -34.43 -9.93
N VAL A 1102 23.01 -33.18 -9.69
CA VAL A 1102 24.38 -32.84 -9.26
C VAL A 1102 24.51 -33.12 -7.78
N THR A 1103 25.53 -33.89 -7.41
CA THR A 1103 25.86 -34.20 -6.02
C THR A 1103 27.23 -33.65 -5.67
N ILE A 1104 27.36 -33.08 -4.47
CA ILE A 1104 28.65 -32.86 -3.82
C ILE A 1104 28.83 -33.96 -2.78
N TRP A 1105 29.94 -34.69 -2.87
CA TRP A 1105 30.32 -35.67 -1.86
C TRP A 1105 31.42 -35.15 -0.95
N GLY A 1106 31.39 -35.55 0.32
CA GLY A 1106 32.50 -35.34 1.26
C GLY A 1106 32.42 -34.08 2.10
N ASN A 1107 33.60 -33.59 2.45
CA ASN A 1107 33.81 -32.39 3.25
C ASN A 1107 33.57 -31.13 2.41
N HIS A 1108 33.16 -30.03 3.05
CA HIS A 1108 33.25 -28.69 2.47
C HIS A 1108 34.70 -28.19 2.54
N SER A 1109 35.53 -28.75 1.65
CA SER A 1109 36.97 -28.49 1.57
C SER A 1109 37.46 -28.74 0.14
N THR A 1110 38.76 -28.56 -0.10
CA THR A 1110 39.41 -28.96 -1.37
C THR A 1110 39.42 -30.48 -1.60
N THR A 1111 38.86 -31.31 -0.70
CA THR A 1111 38.64 -32.74 -0.96
C THR A 1111 37.23 -33.05 -1.45
N GLN A 1112 36.34 -32.06 -1.50
CA GLN A 1112 34.98 -32.24 -2.00
C GLN A 1112 34.96 -32.83 -3.41
N VAL A 1113 33.92 -33.60 -3.71
CA VAL A 1113 33.78 -34.27 -5.00
C VAL A 1113 32.50 -33.84 -5.70
N PRO A 1114 32.59 -32.89 -6.66
CA PRO A 1114 31.50 -32.57 -7.56
C PRO A 1114 31.27 -33.73 -8.54
N ASP A 1115 30.17 -34.43 -8.34
CA ASP A 1115 29.81 -35.64 -9.08
C ASP A 1115 29.18 -35.28 -10.43
N PHE A 1116 29.99 -35.40 -11.48
CA PHE A 1116 29.50 -35.29 -12.86
C PHE A 1116 29.04 -36.64 -13.44
N LEU A 1117 29.31 -37.77 -12.78
CA LEU A 1117 28.95 -39.09 -13.30
C LEU A 1117 27.44 -39.29 -13.25
N ASN A 1118 26.82 -38.90 -12.12
CA ASN A 1118 25.39 -39.04 -11.89
C ASN A 1118 24.58 -37.81 -12.30
N ALA A 1119 25.25 -36.69 -12.57
CA ALA A 1119 24.63 -35.45 -13.04
C ALA A 1119 24.02 -35.61 -14.44
N ARG A 1120 22.97 -34.83 -14.71
CA ARG A 1120 22.24 -34.84 -15.98
C ARG A 1120 22.12 -33.45 -16.57
N ILE A 1121 22.10 -33.38 -17.91
CA ILE A 1121 21.81 -32.19 -18.70
C ILE A 1121 20.69 -32.53 -19.68
N ASN A 1122 19.57 -31.81 -19.61
CA ASN A 1122 18.35 -32.12 -20.38
C ASN A 1122 17.90 -33.59 -20.21
N GLY A 1123 18.04 -34.15 -19.00
CA GLY A 1123 17.70 -35.53 -18.69
C GLY A 1123 18.74 -36.58 -19.13
N LEU A 1124 19.75 -36.22 -19.92
CA LEU A 1124 20.82 -37.13 -20.36
C LEU A 1124 22.02 -37.07 -19.41
N PRO A 1125 22.74 -38.19 -19.17
CA PRO A 1125 23.96 -38.17 -18.35
C PRO A 1125 24.99 -37.15 -18.85
N VAL A 1126 25.65 -36.42 -17.95
CA VAL A 1126 26.64 -35.39 -18.34
C VAL A 1126 27.77 -35.96 -19.19
N LYS A 1127 28.22 -37.20 -18.95
CA LYS A 1127 29.22 -37.89 -19.79
C LYS A 1127 28.74 -38.04 -21.25
N GLU A 1128 27.44 -38.08 -21.51
CA GLU A 1128 26.91 -38.16 -22.86
C GLU A 1128 26.81 -36.79 -23.54
N VAL A 1129 26.67 -35.70 -22.78
CA VAL A 1129 26.53 -34.34 -23.30
C VAL A 1129 27.89 -33.66 -23.43
N ILE A 1130 28.71 -33.69 -22.38
CA ILE A 1130 30.06 -33.14 -22.36
C ILE A 1130 31.04 -34.26 -22.69
N LYS A 1131 31.44 -34.35 -23.96
CA LYS A 1131 32.39 -35.35 -24.46
C LYS A 1131 33.84 -35.13 -24.00
N ASP A 1132 34.13 -33.96 -23.42
CA ASP A 1132 35.43 -33.62 -22.86
C ASP A 1132 35.60 -34.24 -21.46
N HIS A 1133 35.86 -35.55 -21.43
CA HIS A 1133 36.03 -36.30 -20.18
C HIS A 1133 37.25 -35.85 -19.37
N LYS A 1134 38.30 -35.39 -20.04
CA LYS A 1134 39.49 -34.86 -19.38
C LYS A 1134 39.16 -33.61 -18.57
N TRP A 1135 38.37 -32.69 -19.14
CA TRP A 1135 37.89 -31.53 -18.41
C TRP A 1135 37.04 -31.91 -17.19
N LEU A 1136 36.17 -32.93 -17.30
CA LEU A 1136 35.34 -33.39 -16.19
C LEU A 1136 36.16 -33.95 -15.02
N GLU A 1137 37.24 -34.70 -15.30
CA GLU A 1137 38.06 -35.34 -14.27
C GLU A 1137 39.16 -34.44 -13.70
N GLU A 1138 39.80 -33.62 -14.54
CA GLU A 1138 40.98 -32.84 -14.16
C GLU A 1138 40.63 -31.39 -13.80
N GLU A 1139 39.74 -30.72 -14.55
CA GLU A 1139 39.53 -29.27 -14.44
C GLU A 1139 38.26 -28.89 -13.68
N PHE A 1140 37.17 -29.63 -13.87
CA PHE A 1140 35.84 -29.29 -13.37
C PHE A 1140 35.81 -29.13 -11.84
N THR A 1141 36.43 -30.06 -11.12
CA THR A 1141 36.53 -29.99 -9.66
C THR A 1141 37.36 -28.78 -9.21
N GLU A 1142 38.50 -28.52 -9.86
CA GLU A 1142 39.39 -27.43 -9.52
C GLU A 1142 38.72 -26.05 -9.72
N LEU A 1143 37.89 -25.92 -10.77
CA LEU A 1143 37.12 -24.72 -11.05
C LEU A 1143 36.13 -24.37 -9.93
N ILE A 1144 35.49 -25.39 -9.33
CA ILE A 1144 34.55 -25.21 -8.22
C ILE A 1144 35.31 -24.85 -6.95
N GLN A 1145 36.37 -25.60 -6.65
CA GLN A 1145 37.19 -25.38 -5.46
C GLN A 1145 37.80 -23.98 -5.43
N LYS A 1146 38.32 -23.49 -6.56
CA LYS A 1146 38.94 -22.15 -6.64
C LYS A 1146 37.94 -21.01 -6.82
N ARG A 1147 36.64 -21.29 -6.97
CA ARG A 1147 35.65 -20.29 -7.38
C ARG A 1147 35.53 -19.14 -6.39
N GLY A 1148 35.51 -19.43 -5.09
CA GLY A 1148 35.46 -18.40 -4.05
C GLY A 1148 36.66 -17.45 -4.12
N GLY A 1149 37.86 -17.99 -4.28
CA GLY A 1149 39.10 -17.20 -4.36
C GLY A 1149 39.17 -16.34 -5.62
N VAL A 1150 38.69 -16.86 -6.76
CA VAL A 1150 38.54 -16.05 -7.99
C VAL A 1150 37.53 -14.93 -7.78
N LEU A 1151 36.44 -15.20 -7.06
CA LEU A 1151 35.44 -14.18 -6.75
C LEU A 1151 36.05 -13.08 -5.86
N ILE A 1152 36.72 -13.43 -4.75
CA ILE A 1152 37.38 -12.45 -3.88
C ILE A 1152 38.42 -11.63 -4.64
N LYS A 1153 39.26 -12.27 -5.47
CA LYS A 1153 40.24 -11.54 -6.28
C LYS A 1153 39.60 -10.53 -7.24
N LYS A 1154 38.41 -10.83 -7.78
CA LYS A 1154 37.70 -9.96 -8.72
C LYS A 1154 36.83 -8.90 -8.04
N TRP A 1155 36.30 -9.18 -6.86
CA TRP A 1155 35.27 -8.35 -6.20
C TRP A 1155 35.71 -7.70 -4.88
N GLY A 1156 36.86 -8.10 -4.32
CA GLY A 1156 37.38 -7.58 -3.04
C GLY A 1156 36.57 -7.96 -1.80
N ARG A 1157 35.52 -8.79 -1.93
CA ARG A 1157 34.64 -9.22 -0.84
C ARG A 1157 34.23 -10.69 -0.99
N SER A 1158 33.84 -11.33 0.12
CA SER A 1158 33.40 -12.74 0.14
C SER A 1158 32.12 -12.96 -0.67
N SER A 1159 31.82 -14.22 -0.99
CA SER A 1159 30.63 -14.63 -1.75
C SER A 1159 29.32 -14.56 -0.95
N ALA A 1160 29.16 -13.57 -0.06
CA ALA A 1160 28.11 -13.52 0.95
C ALA A 1160 26.69 -13.68 0.37
N ALA A 1161 26.36 -12.99 -0.73
CA ALA A 1161 25.06 -13.10 -1.39
C ALA A 1161 24.82 -14.49 -1.99
N SER A 1162 25.82 -15.09 -2.64
CA SER A 1162 25.72 -16.44 -3.20
C SER A 1162 25.62 -17.50 -2.10
N THR A 1163 26.33 -17.31 -0.99
CA THR A 1163 26.23 -18.19 0.19
C THR A 1163 24.84 -18.08 0.83
N ALA A 1164 24.30 -16.88 1.02
CA ALA A 1164 22.93 -16.69 1.51
C ALA A 1164 21.88 -17.36 0.62
N MET A 1165 22.02 -17.27 -0.71
CA MET A 1165 21.15 -17.99 -1.65
C MET A 1165 21.25 -19.50 -1.49
N SER A 1166 22.46 -20.03 -1.32
CA SER A 1166 22.63 -21.48 -1.12
C SER A 1166 22.05 -22.00 0.19
N ILE A 1167 22.02 -21.18 1.25
CA ILE A 1167 21.35 -21.51 2.52
C ILE A 1167 19.83 -21.57 2.30
N ALA A 1168 19.27 -20.57 1.62
CA ALA A 1168 17.86 -20.55 1.25
C ALA A 1168 17.47 -21.77 0.41
N ASP A 1169 18.28 -22.13 -0.59
CA ASP A 1169 18.07 -23.31 -1.43
C ASP A 1169 18.17 -24.63 -0.64
N ALA A 1170 19.07 -24.70 0.34
CA ALA A 1170 19.21 -25.88 1.21
C ALA A 1170 17.98 -26.08 2.09
N ILE A 1171 17.44 -24.99 2.68
CA ILE A 1171 16.21 -25.05 3.47
C ILE A 1171 15.02 -25.43 2.57
N LYS A 1172 14.88 -24.79 1.40
CA LYS A 1172 13.83 -25.11 0.42
C LYS A 1172 13.82 -26.59 0.08
N SER A 1173 14.98 -27.18 -0.15
CA SER A 1173 15.09 -28.61 -0.45
C SER A 1173 14.57 -29.54 0.64
N LEU A 1174 14.45 -29.06 1.88
CA LEU A 1174 13.87 -29.80 3.01
C LEU A 1174 12.38 -29.48 3.22
N VAL A 1175 11.93 -28.25 2.92
CA VAL A 1175 10.54 -27.81 3.12
C VAL A 1175 9.68 -27.83 1.86
N THR A 1176 10.25 -28.22 0.72
CA THR A 1176 9.53 -28.47 -0.53
C THR A 1176 9.79 -29.89 -1.00
N PRO A 1177 8.77 -30.60 -1.53
CA PRO A 1177 8.97 -31.92 -2.10
C PRO A 1177 10.02 -31.87 -3.20
N THR A 1178 11.04 -32.73 -3.10
CA THR A 1178 12.07 -32.82 -4.14
C THR A 1178 11.43 -33.28 -5.46
N PRO A 1179 11.73 -32.63 -6.60
CA PRO A 1179 11.20 -33.02 -7.90
C PRO A 1179 11.44 -34.50 -8.21
N GLU A 1180 10.47 -35.15 -8.86
CA GLU A 1180 10.58 -36.56 -9.21
C GLU A 1180 11.85 -36.83 -10.04
N GLY A 1181 12.65 -37.78 -9.57
CA GLY A 1181 13.91 -38.17 -10.23
C GLY A 1181 15.10 -37.25 -9.97
N ASP A 1182 14.95 -36.14 -9.25
CA ASP A 1182 16.04 -35.24 -8.86
C ASP A 1182 16.42 -35.38 -7.38
N TRP A 1183 17.51 -34.73 -6.97
CA TRP A 1183 18.00 -34.69 -5.58
C TRP A 1183 18.80 -33.42 -5.29
N PHE A 1184 19.17 -33.24 -4.02
CA PHE A 1184 20.04 -32.18 -3.56
C PHE A 1184 21.19 -32.72 -2.71
N SER A 1185 22.28 -31.96 -2.64
CA SER A 1185 23.44 -32.27 -1.80
C SER A 1185 23.23 -31.72 -0.40
N SER A 1186 23.44 -32.58 0.61
CA SER A 1186 23.50 -32.14 2.00
C SER A 1186 24.51 -32.96 2.77
N ALA A 1187 25.36 -32.31 3.56
CA ALA A 1187 26.26 -32.99 4.47
C ALA A 1187 25.52 -33.34 5.75
N VAL A 1188 25.29 -34.64 5.94
CA VAL A 1188 24.44 -35.15 7.00
C VAL A 1188 25.11 -36.31 7.72
N TYR A 1189 24.55 -36.71 8.85
CA TYR A 1189 25.09 -37.79 9.66
C TYR A 1189 25.11 -39.12 8.90
N THR A 1190 26.26 -39.82 8.92
CA THR A 1190 26.51 -40.97 8.04
C THR A 1190 25.92 -42.30 8.51
N ASN A 1191 25.43 -42.41 9.73
CA ASN A 1191 24.92 -43.69 10.24
C ASN A 1191 23.76 -44.23 9.38
N GLY A 1192 23.87 -45.48 8.95
CA GLY A 1192 22.88 -46.11 8.08
C GLY A 1192 22.95 -45.69 6.59
N ASN A 1193 24.02 -45.03 6.15
CA ASN A 1193 24.20 -44.71 4.73
C ASN A 1193 24.38 -45.98 3.86
N PRO A 1194 23.79 -46.03 2.65
CA PRO A 1194 23.90 -47.20 1.77
C PRO A 1194 25.18 -47.23 0.91
N TYR A 1195 26.07 -46.24 1.05
CA TYR A 1195 27.19 -46.03 0.13
C TYR A 1195 28.52 -46.65 0.61
N GLY A 1196 28.57 -47.17 1.84
CA GLY A 1196 29.79 -47.71 2.45
C GLY A 1196 30.77 -46.62 2.92
N ILE A 1197 30.23 -45.44 3.23
CA ILE A 1197 30.96 -44.35 3.89
C ILE A 1197 31.01 -44.65 5.39
N ALA A 1198 32.13 -44.30 6.04
CA ALA A 1198 32.34 -44.50 7.46
C ALA A 1198 31.25 -43.83 8.30
N GLU A 1199 30.76 -44.56 9.29
CA GLU A 1199 29.76 -44.06 10.22
C GLU A 1199 30.35 -43.04 11.20
N ASP A 1200 29.46 -42.32 11.88
CA ASP A 1200 29.78 -41.32 12.89
C ASP A 1200 30.61 -40.15 12.32
N LEU A 1201 30.18 -39.64 11.16
CA LEU A 1201 30.69 -38.46 10.48
C LEU A 1201 29.52 -37.60 9.98
N VAL A 1202 29.80 -36.35 9.61
CA VAL A 1202 28.91 -35.53 8.80
C VAL A 1202 29.51 -35.42 7.40
N PHE A 1203 28.87 -36.03 6.41
CA PHE A 1203 29.41 -36.21 5.06
C PHE A 1203 28.37 -35.83 4.00
N SER A 1204 28.77 -35.05 2.99
CA SER A 1204 27.88 -34.65 1.90
C SER A 1204 27.46 -35.82 1.04
N MET A 1205 26.15 -36.00 0.88
CA MET A 1205 25.53 -37.12 0.17
C MET A 1205 24.27 -36.63 -0.59
N PRO A 1206 23.78 -37.39 -1.58
CA PRO A 1206 22.55 -37.05 -2.30
C PRO A 1206 21.32 -37.41 -1.46
N CYS A 1207 20.48 -36.40 -1.24
CA CYS A 1207 19.28 -36.48 -0.43
C CYS A 1207 18.05 -36.09 -1.25
N ARG A 1208 16.89 -36.65 -0.87
CA ARG A 1208 15.58 -36.19 -1.34
C ARG A 1208 14.63 -36.06 -0.16
N SER A 1209 13.69 -35.13 -0.26
CA SER A 1209 12.73 -34.79 0.79
C SER A 1209 11.30 -34.85 0.27
N LYS A 1210 10.35 -35.08 1.17
CA LYS A 1210 8.91 -34.92 0.93
C LYS A 1210 8.43 -33.50 1.20
N GLY A 1211 9.33 -32.59 1.59
CA GLY A 1211 8.99 -31.21 1.96
C GLY A 1211 8.51 -31.05 3.40
N ASP A 1212 8.83 -32.01 4.27
CA ASP A 1212 8.42 -32.07 5.68
C ASP A 1212 9.54 -31.69 6.67
N GLY A 1213 10.66 -31.20 6.15
CA GLY A 1213 11.88 -30.90 6.91
C GLY A 1213 12.81 -32.10 7.08
N ASP A 1214 12.37 -33.32 6.78
CA ASP A 1214 13.20 -34.53 6.81
C ASP A 1214 13.73 -34.88 5.40
N TYR A 1215 14.62 -35.87 5.32
CA TYR A 1215 15.15 -36.38 4.06
C TYR A 1215 15.40 -37.88 4.12
N GLU A 1216 15.59 -38.48 2.95
CA GLU A 1216 16.16 -39.81 2.78
C GLU A 1216 17.32 -39.80 1.78
N LEU A 1217 18.24 -40.74 1.96
CA LEU A 1217 19.40 -40.90 1.08
C LEU A 1217 18.99 -41.60 -0.22
N VAL A 1218 19.46 -41.08 -1.36
CA VAL A 1218 19.17 -41.62 -2.69
C VAL A 1218 19.92 -42.93 -2.91
N LYS A 1219 19.23 -44.05 -3.17
CA LYS A 1219 19.88 -45.37 -3.29
C LYS A 1219 20.46 -45.64 -4.69
N ASP A 1220 19.86 -45.07 -5.74
CA ASP A 1220 20.16 -45.40 -7.13
C ASP A 1220 21.31 -44.55 -7.69
N ILE A 1221 22.50 -44.67 -7.10
CA ILE A 1221 23.71 -43.92 -7.47
C ILE A 1221 24.72 -44.85 -8.15
N GLN A 1222 25.30 -44.40 -9.27
CA GLN A 1222 26.38 -45.10 -9.95
C GLN A 1222 27.75 -44.68 -9.41
N PHE A 1223 28.68 -45.63 -9.34
CA PHE A 1223 30.04 -45.40 -8.87
C PHE A 1223 31.05 -46.00 -9.84
N ASP A 1224 32.00 -45.20 -10.30
CA ASP A 1224 33.22 -45.64 -10.97
C ASP A 1224 34.46 -45.48 -10.07
N ASP A 1225 35.62 -45.96 -10.52
CA ASP A 1225 36.86 -45.92 -9.74
C ASP A 1225 37.30 -44.50 -9.41
N TYR A 1226 37.05 -43.54 -10.31
CA TYR A 1226 37.34 -42.13 -10.11
C TYR A 1226 36.53 -41.58 -8.93
N LEU A 1227 35.21 -41.77 -8.94
CA LEU A 1227 34.31 -41.28 -7.90
C LEU A 1227 34.61 -41.96 -6.55
N ARG A 1228 34.81 -43.29 -6.53
CA ARG A 1228 35.14 -44.04 -5.30
C ARG A 1228 36.44 -43.55 -4.65
N LYS A 1229 37.50 -43.38 -5.43
CA LYS A 1229 38.81 -42.97 -4.92
C LYS A 1229 38.77 -41.57 -4.31
N ARG A 1230 38.05 -40.63 -4.93
CA ARG A 1230 37.93 -39.25 -4.41
C ARG A 1230 37.04 -39.18 -3.17
N ILE A 1231 35.92 -39.91 -3.15
CA ILE A 1231 35.06 -40.02 -1.95
C ILE A 1231 35.87 -40.54 -0.76
N LYS A 1232 36.69 -41.59 -0.96
CA LYS A 1232 37.56 -42.14 0.10
C LYS A 1232 38.63 -41.16 0.58
N ARG A 1233 39.14 -40.29 -0.29
CA ARG A 1233 40.08 -39.21 0.12
C ARG A 1233 39.40 -38.20 1.04
N SER A 1234 38.18 -37.78 0.71
CA SER A 1234 37.43 -36.83 1.56
C SER A 1234 36.97 -37.46 2.88
N GLU A 1235 36.60 -38.75 2.86
CA GLU A 1235 36.30 -39.52 4.07
C GLU A 1235 37.51 -39.60 5.01
N ALA A 1236 38.70 -39.86 4.46
CA ALA A 1236 39.93 -39.91 5.25
C ALA A 1236 40.25 -38.56 5.92
N GLU A 1237 40.00 -37.44 5.24
CA GLU A 1237 40.13 -36.10 5.83
C GLU A 1237 39.15 -35.91 7.00
N LEU A 1238 37.86 -36.20 6.81
CA LEU A 1238 36.85 -36.05 7.86
C LEU A 1238 37.12 -36.96 9.08
N LEU A 1239 37.63 -38.17 8.85
CA LEU A 1239 38.08 -39.06 9.94
C LEU A 1239 39.27 -38.47 10.71
N ALA A 1240 40.17 -37.77 10.04
CA ALA A 1240 41.29 -37.08 10.69
C ALA A 1240 40.81 -35.84 11.46
N GLU A 1241 39.90 -35.04 10.89
CA GLU A 1241 39.29 -33.90 11.60
C GLU A 1241 38.56 -34.36 12.85
N LYS A 1242 37.77 -35.43 12.76
CA LYS A 1242 37.08 -36.04 13.90
C LYS A 1242 38.03 -36.43 15.04
N ARG A 1243 39.18 -37.05 14.73
CA ARG A 1243 40.20 -37.39 15.74
C ARG A 1243 40.84 -36.13 16.35
N CYS A 1244 41.03 -35.09 15.54
CA CYS A 1244 41.58 -33.82 16.01
C CYS A 1244 40.61 -33.09 16.97
N VAL A 1245 39.30 -33.27 16.84
CA VAL A 1245 38.29 -32.68 17.72
C VAL A 1245 37.70 -33.66 18.75
N ALA A 1246 38.41 -34.75 19.06
CA ALA A 1246 37.92 -35.80 19.97
C ALA A 1246 37.59 -35.25 21.37
N HIS A 1247 38.29 -34.21 21.83
CA HIS A 1247 38.06 -33.55 23.13
C HIS A 1247 36.77 -32.72 23.15
N LEU A 1248 36.29 -32.24 22.00
CA LEU A 1248 35.05 -31.47 21.87
C LEU A 1248 33.82 -32.34 21.61
N THR A 1249 34.02 -33.55 21.11
CA THR A 1249 32.95 -34.53 20.81
C THR A 1249 32.72 -35.56 21.92
N GLY A 1250 33.50 -35.48 23.01
CA GLY A 1250 33.42 -36.43 24.12
C GLY A 1250 34.05 -37.80 23.85
N GLN A 1251 34.90 -37.91 22.82
CA GLN A 1251 35.52 -39.17 22.38
C GLN A 1251 36.93 -39.43 22.93
N GLY A 1252 37.56 -38.45 23.59
CA GLY A 1252 38.85 -38.62 24.27
C GLY A 1252 39.81 -37.44 24.05
N ILE A 1253 41.13 -37.70 24.15
CA ILE A 1253 42.18 -36.70 23.89
C ILE A 1253 42.31 -36.46 22.38
N ALA A 1254 42.46 -35.20 21.97
CA ALA A 1254 42.68 -34.80 20.58
C ALA A 1254 43.95 -35.43 19.99
N VAL A 1255 43.83 -35.99 18.78
CA VAL A 1255 44.98 -36.43 17.96
C VAL A 1255 44.85 -35.81 16.57
N CYS A 1256 45.60 -34.74 16.33
CA CYS A 1256 45.55 -33.97 15.09
C CYS A 1256 46.65 -34.42 14.12
N ASP A 1257 46.24 -35.04 13.01
CA ASP A 1257 47.10 -35.42 11.88
C ASP A 1257 46.41 -34.96 10.59
N LEU A 1258 46.48 -33.64 10.34
CA LEU A 1258 45.75 -32.97 9.27
C LEU A 1258 46.70 -32.44 8.19
N PRO A 1259 46.32 -32.48 6.90
CA PRO A 1259 47.06 -31.82 5.84
C PRO A 1259 46.95 -30.28 5.96
N GLU A 1260 48.04 -29.54 5.74
CA GLU A 1260 48.17 -28.10 6.08
C GLU A 1260 47.28 -27.13 5.27
N ASP A 1261 46.71 -27.53 4.11
CA ASP A 1261 46.03 -26.59 3.21
C ASP A 1261 44.80 -27.14 2.48
N THR A 1262 43.72 -27.43 3.21
CA THR A 1262 42.46 -27.94 2.60
C THR A 1262 41.27 -26.98 2.63
N MET A 1263 41.39 -25.77 3.18
CA MET A 1263 40.30 -24.78 3.18
C MET A 1263 40.04 -24.26 1.76
N LEU A 1264 38.76 -24.07 1.41
CA LEU A 1264 38.41 -23.54 0.10
C LEU A 1264 38.83 -22.06 -0.03
N PRO A 1265 39.51 -21.68 -1.13
CA PRO A 1265 39.87 -20.29 -1.38
C PRO A 1265 38.66 -19.36 -1.36
N GLY A 1266 38.79 -18.24 -0.65
CA GLY A 1266 37.80 -17.16 -0.64
C GLY A 1266 36.63 -17.34 0.34
N GLU A 1267 36.74 -18.28 1.27
CA GLU A 1267 35.91 -18.34 2.47
C GLU A 1267 36.57 -17.56 3.59
N MET A 1268 35.76 -16.78 4.32
CA MET A 1268 36.18 -16.08 5.54
C MET A 1268 35.79 -16.90 6.74
#